data_AF-A0A7D9HWJ3-F1
#
_entry.id   AF-A0A7D9HWJ3-F1
#
_cell.length_a   1.000
_cell.length_b   1.000
_cell.length_c   1.000
_cell.angle_alpha   90.00
_cell.angle_beta   90.00
_cell.angle_gamma   90.00
#
_symmetry.space_group_name_H-M   'P 1'
#
loop_
_entity.id
_entity.type
_entity.pdbx_description
1 polymer ?
#
loop_
_entity_poly.entity_id
_entity_poly.type
_entity_poly.pdbx_seq_one_letter_code
_entity_poly.pdbx_strand_id
1 'polypeptide(L)'
;LIVVAEKDVVYQRFPIPLINRLEKHLLVMSTGLTKRQADLVKDLEDWVKLFSEAKPEHLSGESEFKPGDCFVGYHSDTAAAVVMKISNHGNDWSNEQILSQSRCTLLQCASPDAIARLRATELKHDAEELWTEYFGNQKHGSLKDYLVPCLQGSNKDTENDGSLVQITTHSRLLSQANSHAIASAAGFKGSQSRCIRLQEFHTEQQFIKTLEEFFVALGGAEGLLLVQCDNGEANFNLIACCRYLVDDTRRRTLEDFDVSKKPIHIIFIIQLPKIAGGCQNFVGFQGGKWQSVHIDELLNESNEQFPQIEQLVNRSVSDLFQPAYPARDDNIENMDVGHEDMDVGHEDMDVGHEDMGVYHEDMGVDHEDMHVDLDANLASGSQELPVENTEDSDEKEVDQQKIKPTLLLKNCLQAAAARIYDESAEVDRATKRIEILLKWLPKDDSQETELSEILATRVHKLLQQRDEKCPEDQRLWLQHEALCQGHLQETGTFRKALSQKLTSIVSPMLSEVIAFCDQNHNLDLLGEEKEWKTRLWLTMITKEVITPLSYDSFISPVSGRIRERARVSSTGVGHRFNAKFPFSWIIKDMVDDLLQKVGADPAKSLVSLRGAFYSSPLGQLLKPTFEDESVKGEVAMNYLNDFLHMMYKPKVEGELQLISDAVLSAAGKLHQSLYENEEFELDIPFIHFTYFLIQARLVNFSELVHVFPDLVQTLLTKRDQLDVGEMILDVVALECCLQQFEPKPTDLENADDRLIWCNRVQCIRPIIQVMKSLISRSSQQQIGNDDSEASCHAQMFGERSAHYLQNCRTIWIRLDVVRMFIEHTCPPGQSVHAADAKNAFQLWRALGENADFSTVHTITVIERFLKTCSDGLSERLIRLDISQCGICKNPLQDPVQMPCEHICCMSCANGWFQEHNVCPICREEVGDDFEVIISERCRRALAIYNSFLNRCKSFFMELVSLYCFGEQLPNPDLVRKFIGYVIRDGEKTEDFTPFDGQGLDVTPIIRSYILQQLLTIKKREKEVYKHLEEYLDRAKGLAEQREHLIEVCVLCVQCMEDVETVKLLKAKEGGENVQILLASRELERTLRTIHGHQNSLNINCLRDIAGIRAALDVLSTYLGDDFVENVKRFEALPKCLETAKHLCSNLRRSVLQLFLLKQLVRHDPNGVEAVKERCKRKELKWIMPPQSEEQDKTPDIFIVHHENYHTVREAFGKAILTSNIDDLNVVIQDLQTQPSARSCYVLLALFREITTSFSLANKKDRIPTR
;
A
#
# COMPACT_ATOMS: atom_id res chain seq x y z
N LEU A 1 -9.31 -84.73 -33.25
CA LEU A 1 -9.75 -83.34 -33.06
C LEU A 1 -9.61 -83.03 -31.58
N ILE A 2 -8.84 -82.02 -31.22
CA ILE A 2 -8.73 -81.54 -29.83
C ILE A 2 -9.41 -80.17 -29.81
N VAL A 3 -10.44 -80.00 -28.96
CA VAL A 3 -11.14 -78.73 -28.78
C VAL A 3 -10.73 -78.18 -27.43
N VAL A 4 -9.92 -77.12 -27.44
CA VAL A 4 -9.49 -76.41 -26.23
C VAL A 4 -10.41 -75.21 -26.05
N ALA A 5 -11.03 -75.08 -24.88
CA ALA A 5 -11.91 -73.97 -24.54
C ALA A 5 -11.86 -73.69 -23.04
N GLU A 6 -12.05 -72.44 -22.66
CA GLU A 6 -12.13 -72.06 -21.25
C GLU A 6 -13.28 -72.78 -20.55
N LYS A 7 -13.04 -73.16 -19.30
CA LYS A 7 -14.02 -73.86 -18.46
C LYS A 7 -15.38 -73.15 -18.48
N ASP A 8 -15.37 -71.84 -18.26
CA ASP A 8 -16.59 -71.04 -18.16
C ASP A 8 -17.31 -70.92 -19.50
N VAL A 9 -16.58 -70.83 -20.62
CA VAL A 9 -17.15 -70.83 -21.98
C VAL A 9 -17.82 -72.18 -22.29
N VAL A 10 -17.22 -73.30 -21.87
CA VAL A 10 -17.82 -74.64 -22.04
C VAL A 10 -19.11 -74.76 -21.21
N TYR A 11 -19.13 -74.24 -19.99
CA TYR A 11 -20.32 -74.32 -19.14
C TYR A 11 -21.44 -73.36 -19.57
N GLN A 12 -21.11 -72.16 -20.06
CA GLN A 12 -22.09 -71.11 -20.33
C GLN A 12 -22.54 -71.04 -21.79
N ARG A 13 -21.66 -71.35 -22.76
CA ARG A 13 -21.92 -71.15 -24.19
C ARG A 13 -22.03 -72.43 -25.00
N PHE A 14 -21.40 -73.53 -24.59
CA PHE A 14 -21.41 -74.73 -25.41
C PHE A 14 -22.77 -75.45 -25.30
N PRO A 15 -23.42 -75.81 -26.42
CA PRO A 15 -24.63 -76.59 -26.37
C PRO A 15 -24.38 -77.95 -25.71
N ILE A 16 -25.27 -78.39 -24.82
CA ILE A 16 -25.20 -79.68 -24.12
C ILE A 16 -24.89 -80.86 -25.08
N PRO A 17 -25.46 -80.95 -26.30
CA PRO A 17 -25.11 -82.01 -27.25
C PRO A 17 -23.65 -82.03 -27.70
N LEU A 18 -23.00 -80.85 -27.83
CA LEU A 18 -21.59 -80.73 -28.19
C LEU A 18 -20.70 -81.21 -27.05
N ILE A 19 -21.02 -80.77 -25.82
CA ILE A 19 -20.33 -81.22 -24.61
C ILE A 19 -20.38 -82.75 -24.52
N ASN A 20 -21.54 -83.37 -24.74
CA ASN A 20 -21.69 -84.83 -24.63
C ASN A 20 -20.95 -85.66 -25.70
N ARG A 21 -20.56 -85.06 -26.83
CA ARG A 21 -19.80 -85.74 -27.89
C ARG A 21 -18.28 -85.67 -27.71
N LEU A 22 -17.80 -84.87 -26.77
CA LEU A 22 -16.37 -84.69 -26.49
C LEU A 22 -16.00 -85.34 -25.16
N GLU A 23 -14.86 -86.01 -25.14
CA GLU A 23 -14.21 -86.44 -23.91
C GLU A 23 -13.60 -85.21 -23.24
N LYS A 24 -13.99 -84.94 -21.97
CA LYS A 24 -13.61 -83.70 -21.27
C LYS A 24 -12.46 -83.98 -20.33
N HIS A 25 -11.38 -83.24 -20.51
CA HIS A 25 -10.27 -83.18 -19.59
C HIS A 25 -10.10 -81.72 -19.16
N LEU A 26 -10.13 -81.47 -17.85
CA LEU A 26 -9.82 -80.14 -17.32
C LEU A 26 -8.30 -80.06 -17.13
N LEU A 27 -7.61 -79.40 -18.05
CA LEU A 27 -6.21 -79.05 -17.87
C LEU A 27 -6.13 -77.73 -17.11
N VAL A 28 -5.75 -77.80 -15.83
CA VAL A 28 -5.23 -76.64 -15.08
C VAL A 28 -3.71 -76.80 -15.04
N MET A 29 -2.95 -75.73 -15.28
CA MET A 29 -1.48 -75.83 -15.35
C MET A 29 -0.88 -76.44 -14.07
N SER A 30 -1.50 -76.19 -12.91
CA SER A 30 -1.14 -76.79 -11.62
C SER A 30 -1.23 -78.32 -11.57
N THR A 31 -2.06 -78.95 -12.41
CA THR A 31 -2.20 -80.41 -12.49
C THR A 31 -1.11 -81.10 -13.31
N GLY A 32 -0.35 -80.33 -14.12
CA GLY A 32 0.75 -80.82 -14.96
C GLY A 32 2.15 -80.68 -14.35
N LEU A 33 2.26 -80.10 -13.14
CA LEU A 33 3.54 -79.82 -12.49
C LEU A 33 4.08 -81.03 -11.72
N THR A 34 5.39 -81.25 -11.79
CA THR A 34 6.08 -82.13 -10.82
C THR A 34 6.08 -81.48 -9.43
N LYS A 35 6.22 -82.27 -8.36
CA LYS A 35 6.28 -81.73 -6.98
C LYS A 35 7.39 -80.66 -6.83
N ARG A 36 8.56 -80.91 -7.43
CA ARG A 36 9.69 -79.95 -7.48
C ARG A 36 9.28 -78.63 -8.14
N GLN A 37 8.56 -78.68 -9.26
CA GLN A 37 8.09 -77.47 -9.95
C GLN A 37 6.98 -76.76 -9.16
N ALA A 38 6.08 -77.50 -8.50
CA ALA A 38 5.03 -76.91 -7.66
C ALA A 38 5.62 -76.11 -6.48
N ASP A 39 6.67 -76.62 -5.84
CA ASP A 39 7.38 -75.90 -4.77
C ASP A 39 8.02 -74.61 -5.31
N LEU A 40 8.70 -74.67 -6.47
CA LEU A 40 9.27 -73.50 -7.15
C LEU A 40 8.23 -72.46 -7.58
N VAL A 41 7.04 -72.91 -8.02
CA VAL A 41 5.93 -72.01 -8.36
C VAL A 41 5.46 -71.25 -7.13
N LYS A 42 5.35 -71.92 -5.99
CA LYS A 42 4.98 -71.27 -4.73
C LYS A 42 6.01 -70.23 -4.30
N ASP A 43 7.30 -70.57 -4.36
CA ASP A 43 8.38 -69.62 -4.03
C ASP A 43 8.37 -68.39 -4.95
N LEU A 44 8.01 -68.58 -6.22
CA LEU A 44 7.87 -67.51 -7.20
C LEU A 44 6.61 -66.65 -6.94
N GLU A 45 5.48 -67.27 -6.58
CA GLU A 45 4.25 -66.57 -6.19
C GLU A 45 4.45 -65.72 -4.94
N ASP A 46 5.15 -66.25 -3.93
CA ASP A 46 5.52 -65.51 -2.71
C ASP A 46 6.44 -64.32 -3.06
N TRP A 47 7.40 -64.49 -3.96
CA TRP A 47 8.24 -63.38 -4.45
C TRP A 47 7.42 -62.31 -5.19
N VAL A 48 6.51 -62.72 -6.08
CA VAL A 48 5.62 -61.79 -6.81
C VAL A 48 4.75 -61.01 -5.84
N LYS A 49 4.26 -61.66 -4.79
CA LYS A 49 3.48 -61.01 -3.73
C LYS A 49 4.30 -59.96 -2.99
N LEU A 50 5.51 -60.31 -2.53
CA LEU A 50 6.43 -59.39 -1.87
C LEU A 50 6.85 -58.21 -2.77
N PHE A 51 7.00 -58.47 -4.07
CA PHE A 51 7.29 -57.44 -5.07
C PHE A 51 6.13 -56.46 -5.28
N SER A 52 4.90 -56.92 -5.10
CA SER A 52 3.69 -56.12 -5.36
C SER A 52 3.21 -55.37 -4.12
N GLU A 53 3.40 -55.92 -2.93
CA GLU A 53 2.97 -55.33 -1.66
C GLU A 53 3.88 -54.16 -1.23
N ALA A 54 3.55 -52.96 -1.70
CA ALA A 54 4.16 -51.71 -1.20
C ALA A 54 3.41 -51.23 0.05
N LYS A 55 4.13 -50.98 1.15
CA LYS A 55 3.59 -50.37 2.38
C LYS A 55 4.14 -48.95 2.49
N PRO A 56 3.39 -47.92 2.10
CA PRO A 56 3.84 -46.56 2.31
C PRO A 56 3.75 -46.22 3.80
N GLU A 57 4.88 -45.93 4.46
CA GLU A 57 4.89 -45.53 5.86
C GLU A 57 4.25 -44.14 6.10
N HIS A 58 4.00 -43.34 5.04
CA HIS A 58 3.67 -41.91 5.13
C HIS A 58 2.49 -41.42 4.24
N LEU A 59 1.73 -42.31 3.59
CA LEU A 59 0.59 -41.92 2.73
C LEU A 59 -0.73 -42.52 3.23
N SER A 60 -1.72 -41.67 3.51
CA SER A 60 -3.04 -41.98 4.05
C SER A 60 -4.04 -42.54 3.02
N GLY A 61 -3.58 -43.39 2.10
CA GLY A 61 -4.41 -43.98 1.04
C GLY A 61 -4.18 -45.48 0.89
N GLU A 62 -5.22 -46.28 1.13
CA GLU A 62 -5.26 -47.74 0.95
C GLU A 62 -5.27 -48.13 -0.55
N SER A 63 -4.18 -47.91 -1.29
CA SER A 63 -4.02 -48.49 -2.63
C SER A 63 -3.19 -49.77 -2.57
N GLU A 64 -3.87 -50.92 -2.49
CA GLU A 64 -3.25 -52.24 -2.56
C GLU A 64 -2.86 -52.55 -4.02
N PHE A 65 -1.56 -52.53 -4.32
CA PHE A 65 -1.05 -52.89 -5.65
C PHE A 65 -1.09 -54.40 -5.86
N LYS A 66 -1.61 -54.83 -7.01
CA LYS A 66 -1.73 -56.25 -7.37
C LYS A 66 -0.58 -56.67 -8.28
N PRO A 67 -0.30 -57.98 -8.39
CA PRO A 67 0.68 -58.49 -9.34
C PRO A 67 0.51 -58.00 -10.78
N GLY A 68 -0.73 -57.80 -11.24
CA GLY A 68 -1.02 -57.25 -12.57
C GLY A 68 -0.71 -55.76 -12.75
N ASP A 69 -0.53 -55.00 -11.66
CA ASP A 69 -0.03 -53.62 -11.69
C ASP A 69 1.50 -53.56 -11.84
N CYS A 70 2.20 -54.62 -11.44
CA CYS A 70 3.65 -54.70 -11.47
C CYS A 70 4.16 -55.44 -12.71
N PHE A 71 3.52 -56.55 -13.08
CA PHE A 71 3.90 -57.42 -14.19
C PHE A 71 2.80 -57.42 -15.25
N VAL A 72 3.09 -56.85 -16.43
CA VAL A 72 2.09 -56.61 -17.47
C VAL A 72 1.63 -57.90 -18.12
N GLY A 73 0.33 -58.18 -17.98
CA GLY A 73 -0.32 -59.41 -18.48
C GLY A 73 -0.13 -60.63 -17.57
N TYR A 74 0.14 -60.40 -16.28
CA TYR A 74 0.15 -61.42 -15.24
C TYR A 74 -1.25 -61.97 -14.94
N HIS A 75 -1.35 -63.28 -14.80
CA HIS A 75 -2.56 -64.03 -14.44
C HIS A 75 -2.21 -65.15 -13.44
N SER A 76 -3.22 -65.84 -12.88
CA SER A 76 -3.01 -66.89 -11.85
C SER A 76 -2.02 -67.98 -12.29
N ASP A 77 -2.09 -68.37 -13.56
CA ASP A 77 -1.26 -69.46 -14.10
C ASP A 77 0.12 -68.98 -14.60
N THR A 78 0.47 -67.69 -14.46
CA THR A 78 1.72 -67.12 -14.99
C THR A 78 2.94 -67.74 -14.32
N ALA A 79 2.97 -67.82 -12.99
CA ALA A 79 4.10 -68.41 -12.26
C ALA A 79 4.35 -69.87 -12.69
N ALA A 80 3.28 -70.66 -12.80
CA ALA A 80 3.33 -72.03 -13.30
C ALA A 80 3.85 -72.12 -14.75
N ALA A 81 3.41 -71.22 -15.64
CA ALA A 81 3.86 -71.18 -17.02
C ALA A 81 5.35 -70.83 -17.14
N VAL A 82 5.84 -69.85 -16.37
CA VAL A 82 7.24 -69.42 -16.38
C VAL A 82 8.16 -70.53 -15.84
N VAL A 83 7.83 -71.10 -14.68
CA VAL A 83 8.62 -72.19 -14.07
C VAL A 83 8.69 -73.40 -15.00
N MET A 84 7.57 -73.79 -15.63
CA MET A 84 7.59 -74.90 -16.60
C MET A 84 8.44 -74.58 -17.82
N LYS A 85 8.32 -73.37 -18.38
CA LYS A 85 9.12 -72.96 -19.55
C LYS A 85 10.61 -73.07 -19.24
N ILE A 86 11.06 -72.55 -18.10
CA ILE A 86 12.47 -72.52 -17.73
C ILE A 86 12.98 -73.91 -17.35
N SER A 87 12.19 -74.67 -16.58
CA SER A 87 12.55 -76.04 -16.20
C SER A 87 12.77 -76.93 -17.41
N ASN A 88 11.96 -76.76 -18.47
CA ASN A 88 12.09 -77.55 -19.70
C ASN A 88 13.33 -77.20 -20.54
N HIS A 89 13.86 -75.97 -20.42
CA HIS A 89 15.08 -75.55 -21.12
C HIS A 89 16.34 -75.84 -20.28
N GLY A 90 16.22 -75.86 -18.95
CA GLY A 90 17.31 -76.08 -18.00
C GLY A 90 17.14 -77.35 -17.17
N ASN A 91 17.01 -78.51 -17.82
CA ASN A 91 16.75 -79.80 -17.13
C ASN A 91 17.81 -80.14 -16.04
N ASP A 92 19.04 -79.62 -16.16
CA ASP A 92 20.16 -79.85 -15.21
C ASP A 92 20.36 -78.70 -14.20
N TRP A 93 19.54 -77.66 -14.23
CA TRP A 93 19.71 -76.49 -13.35
C TRP A 93 19.28 -76.77 -11.92
N SER A 94 19.95 -76.11 -10.97
CA SER A 94 19.56 -76.11 -9.56
C SER A 94 18.22 -75.38 -9.36
N ASN A 95 17.56 -75.62 -8.22
CA ASN A 95 16.33 -74.90 -7.88
C ASN A 95 16.54 -73.38 -7.84
N GLU A 96 17.68 -72.92 -7.32
CA GLU A 96 18.04 -71.51 -7.26
C GLU A 96 18.25 -70.90 -8.65
N GLN A 97 18.90 -71.63 -9.56
CA GLN A 97 19.08 -71.18 -10.95
C GLN A 97 17.75 -71.08 -11.70
N ILE A 98 16.86 -72.06 -11.52
CA ILE A 98 15.51 -72.03 -12.12
C ILE A 98 14.71 -70.86 -11.54
N LEU A 99 14.77 -70.62 -10.22
CA LEU A 99 14.05 -69.54 -9.57
C LEU A 99 14.60 -68.16 -9.98
N SER A 100 15.92 -67.98 -10.02
CA SER A 100 16.58 -66.76 -10.48
C SER A 100 16.19 -66.42 -11.92
N GLN A 101 16.29 -67.38 -12.84
CA GLN A 101 15.87 -67.17 -14.23
C GLN A 101 14.36 -66.91 -14.34
N SER A 102 13.55 -67.50 -13.46
CA SER A 102 12.10 -67.26 -13.41
C SER A 102 11.77 -65.83 -12.99
N ARG A 103 12.50 -65.32 -11.98
CA ARG A 103 12.41 -63.91 -11.57
C ARG A 103 12.84 -62.98 -12.71
N CYS A 104 13.97 -63.24 -13.38
CA CYS A 104 14.40 -62.44 -14.54
C CYS A 104 13.37 -62.45 -15.67
N THR A 105 12.70 -63.58 -15.92
CA THR A 105 11.68 -63.70 -16.96
C THR A 105 10.40 -62.93 -16.61
N LEU A 106 10.01 -62.89 -15.33
CA LEU A 106 8.92 -62.02 -14.88
C LEU A 106 9.31 -60.55 -14.94
N LEU A 107 10.55 -60.22 -14.53
CA LEU A 107 11.10 -58.88 -14.54
C LEU A 107 11.10 -58.23 -15.93
N GLN A 108 11.30 -59.03 -16.99
CA GLN A 108 11.19 -58.60 -18.39
C GLN A 108 9.79 -58.06 -18.75
N CYS A 109 8.75 -58.38 -17.98
CA CYS A 109 7.41 -57.84 -18.17
C CYS A 109 7.00 -56.88 -17.05
N ALA A 110 7.93 -56.51 -16.17
CA ALA A 110 7.66 -55.54 -15.12
C ALA A 110 7.51 -54.13 -15.70
N SER A 111 6.73 -53.28 -15.04
CA SER A 111 6.66 -51.85 -15.37
C SER A 111 7.74 -51.05 -14.61
N PRO A 112 8.29 -49.97 -15.19
CA PRO A 112 9.38 -49.23 -14.57
C PRO A 112 8.95 -48.52 -13.27
N ASP A 113 7.68 -48.14 -13.14
CA ASP A 113 7.12 -47.61 -11.89
C ASP A 113 7.08 -48.68 -10.77
N ALA A 114 6.91 -49.97 -11.10
CA ALA A 114 6.97 -51.03 -10.11
C ALA A 114 8.40 -51.23 -9.59
N ILE A 115 9.40 -51.10 -10.47
CA ILE A 115 10.83 -51.10 -10.09
C ILE A 115 11.14 -49.92 -9.17
N ALA A 116 10.63 -48.73 -9.48
CA ALA A 116 10.78 -47.53 -8.65
C ALA A 116 10.13 -47.68 -7.26
N ARG A 117 9.05 -48.46 -7.14
CA ARG A 117 8.37 -48.75 -5.88
C ARG A 117 9.09 -49.75 -4.97
N LEU A 118 10.06 -50.52 -5.45
CA LEU A 118 10.68 -51.62 -4.69
C LEU A 118 11.25 -51.19 -3.33
N ARG A 119 11.75 -49.97 -3.22
CA ARG A 119 12.28 -49.42 -1.96
C ARG A 119 11.22 -49.26 -0.86
N ALA A 120 9.95 -49.20 -1.24
CA ALA A 120 8.78 -49.15 -0.34
C ALA A 120 8.11 -50.52 -0.15
N THR A 121 8.75 -51.60 -0.62
CA THR A 121 8.30 -52.99 -0.42
C THR A 121 9.22 -53.73 0.55
N GLU A 122 8.83 -54.93 0.97
CA GLU A 122 9.68 -55.82 1.78
C GLU A 122 10.97 -56.24 1.03
N LEU A 123 11.05 -56.06 -0.30
CA LEU A 123 12.21 -56.34 -1.15
C LEU A 123 13.20 -55.15 -1.26
N LYS A 124 13.15 -54.17 -0.36
CA LYS A 124 14.03 -52.98 -0.40
C LYS A 124 15.53 -53.28 -0.52
N HIS A 125 15.99 -54.41 0.03
CA HIS A 125 17.40 -54.82 -0.01
C HIS A 125 17.84 -55.32 -1.39
N ASP A 126 16.92 -55.87 -2.18
CA ASP A 126 17.19 -56.40 -3.53
C ASP A 126 16.94 -55.32 -4.62
N ALA A 127 16.48 -54.13 -4.24
CA ALA A 127 16.04 -53.10 -5.17
C ALA A 127 17.15 -52.59 -6.10
N GLU A 128 18.39 -52.46 -5.63
CA GLU A 128 19.52 -52.01 -6.47
C GLU A 128 19.98 -53.06 -7.48
N GLU A 129 19.97 -54.33 -7.07
CA GLU A 129 20.28 -55.46 -7.97
C GLU A 129 19.21 -55.56 -9.06
N LEU A 130 17.92 -55.53 -8.67
CA LEU A 130 16.80 -55.57 -9.61
C LEU A 130 16.76 -54.34 -10.54
N TRP A 131 17.13 -53.16 -10.04
CA TRP A 131 17.26 -51.96 -10.85
C TRP A 131 18.35 -52.12 -11.93
N THR A 132 19.51 -52.64 -11.53
CA THR A 132 20.65 -52.86 -12.42
C THR A 132 20.35 -53.95 -13.44
N GLU A 133 19.66 -55.02 -13.04
CA GLU A 133 19.19 -56.04 -13.96
C GLU A 133 18.20 -55.44 -14.97
N TYR A 134 17.18 -54.70 -14.52
CA TYR A 134 16.15 -54.14 -15.39
C TYR A 134 16.70 -53.09 -16.39
N PHE A 135 17.36 -52.02 -15.92
CA PHE A 135 17.85 -50.97 -16.83
C PHE A 135 19.21 -51.32 -17.47
N GLY A 136 20.09 -52.00 -16.73
CA GLY A 136 21.44 -52.33 -17.18
C GLY A 136 21.49 -53.51 -18.14
N ASN A 137 20.98 -54.68 -17.71
CA ASN A 137 21.06 -55.93 -18.47
C ASN A 137 19.90 -56.12 -19.44
N GLN A 138 18.67 -55.85 -18.99
CA GLN A 138 17.45 -56.10 -19.78
C GLN A 138 17.10 -54.95 -20.74
N LYS A 139 17.69 -53.75 -20.55
CA LYS A 139 17.60 -52.59 -21.46
C LYS A 139 16.18 -52.09 -21.74
N HIS A 140 15.37 -51.91 -20.69
CA HIS A 140 13.99 -51.42 -20.79
C HIS A 140 13.82 -49.93 -21.14
N GLY A 141 14.90 -49.18 -21.38
CA GLY A 141 14.85 -47.73 -21.61
C GLY A 141 14.09 -47.29 -22.86
N SER A 142 14.17 -48.05 -23.96
CA SER A 142 13.34 -47.84 -25.15
C SER A 142 13.30 -49.08 -26.04
N LEU A 143 12.43 -49.05 -27.07
CA LEU A 143 12.38 -50.12 -28.06
C LEU A 143 13.73 -50.30 -28.78
N LYS A 144 14.44 -49.20 -29.04
CA LYS A 144 15.76 -49.23 -29.68
C LYS A 144 16.80 -49.89 -28.77
N ASP A 145 16.81 -49.52 -27.49
CA ASP A 145 17.79 -50.00 -26.50
C ASP A 145 17.64 -51.50 -26.26
N TYR A 146 16.40 -52.02 -26.32
CA TYR A 146 16.12 -53.46 -26.24
C TYR A 146 16.40 -54.20 -27.55
N LEU A 147 15.93 -53.69 -28.69
CA LEU A 147 15.98 -54.44 -29.96
C LEU A 147 17.38 -54.56 -30.55
N VAL A 148 18.20 -53.51 -30.46
CA VAL A 148 19.54 -53.53 -31.07
C VAL A 148 20.41 -54.65 -30.48
N PRO A 149 20.56 -54.79 -29.15
CA PRO A 149 21.28 -55.91 -28.55
C PRO A 149 20.60 -57.26 -28.77
N CYS A 150 19.27 -57.32 -28.68
CA CYS A 150 18.50 -58.57 -28.83
C CYS A 150 18.69 -59.21 -30.21
N LEU A 151 18.66 -58.40 -31.28
CA LEU A 151 18.77 -58.87 -32.66
C LEU A 151 20.23 -59.10 -33.09
N GLN A 152 21.20 -58.41 -32.48
CA GLN A 152 22.63 -58.62 -32.75
C GLN A 152 23.23 -59.79 -31.95
N GLY A 153 22.68 -60.10 -30.78
CA GLY A 153 23.13 -61.16 -29.87
C GLY A 153 22.67 -62.57 -30.24
N SER A 154 21.67 -62.72 -31.12
CA SER A 154 21.08 -64.01 -31.50
C SER A 154 21.98 -64.95 -32.33
N ASN A 155 23.25 -64.61 -32.52
CA ASN A 155 24.20 -65.40 -33.30
C ASN A 155 24.84 -66.57 -32.54
N LYS A 156 24.51 -66.83 -31.26
CA LYS A 156 25.29 -67.79 -30.46
C LYS A 156 24.61 -69.05 -29.94
N ASP A 157 23.30 -69.17 -29.75
CA ASP A 157 22.74 -70.45 -29.26
C ASP A 157 21.33 -70.78 -29.80
N THR A 158 21.27 -71.91 -30.53
CA THR A 158 20.10 -72.73 -30.95
C THR A 158 19.11 -72.20 -32.00
N GLU A 159 18.79 -73.07 -32.97
CA GLU A 159 17.83 -72.94 -34.10
C GLU A 159 17.83 -71.61 -34.89
N ASN A 160 18.35 -71.67 -36.12
CA ASN A 160 18.62 -70.56 -37.04
C ASN A 160 17.34 -69.89 -37.65
N ASP A 161 16.20 -69.93 -36.94
CA ASP A 161 14.86 -69.56 -37.40
C ASP A 161 14.44 -68.11 -37.06
N GLY A 162 15.21 -67.42 -36.22
CA GLY A 162 14.99 -66.02 -35.82
C GLY A 162 14.01 -65.80 -34.65
N SER A 163 14.12 -64.61 -34.03
CA SER A 163 13.45 -64.28 -32.76
C SER A 163 11.93 -64.06 -32.90
N LEU A 164 11.16 -64.57 -31.95
CA LEU A 164 9.74 -64.27 -31.77
C LEU A 164 9.53 -63.51 -30.47
N VAL A 165 9.25 -62.21 -30.57
CA VAL A 165 9.12 -61.34 -29.39
C VAL A 165 7.75 -60.68 -29.37
N GLN A 166 7.12 -60.70 -28.21
CA GLN A 166 5.90 -59.96 -27.90
C GLN A 166 6.26 -58.85 -26.93
N ILE A 167 6.19 -57.61 -27.41
CA ILE A 167 6.43 -56.39 -26.66
C ILE A 167 5.08 -55.77 -26.30
N THR A 168 4.85 -55.58 -25.02
CA THR A 168 3.71 -54.79 -24.51
C THR A 168 4.18 -53.38 -24.20
N THR A 169 3.32 -52.37 -24.37
CA THR A 169 3.66 -50.96 -24.09
C THR A 169 2.42 -50.18 -23.65
N HIS A 170 2.62 -49.13 -22.84
CA HIS A 170 1.58 -48.15 -22.53
C HIS A 170 1.69 -46.89 -23.40
N SER A 171 2.83 -46.67 -24.06
CA SER A 171 3.04 -45.56 -24.97
C SER A 171 2.25 -45.67 -26.29
N ARG A 172 2.34 -44.63 -27.12
CA ARG A 172 1.77 -44.63 -28.48
C ARG A 172 2.55 -45.55 -29.40
N LEU A 173 1.84 -46.25 -30.29
CA LEU A 173 2.45 -47.08 -31.32
C LEU A 173 3.29 -46.25 -32.30
N LEU A 174 4.30 -46.90 -32.89
CA LEU A 174 5.25 -46.27 -33.81
C LEU A 174 4.57 -45.66 -35.05
N SER A 175 5.07 -44.50 -35.47
CA SER A 175 4.84 -43.96 -36.81
C SER A 175 5.70 -44.71 -37.84
N GLN A 176 5.37 -44.55 -39.12
CA GLN A 176 6.15 -45.16 -40.21
C GLN A 176 7.61 -44.67 -40.20
N ALA A 177 7.84 -43.37 -39.96
CA ALA A 177 9.18 -42.79 -39.84
C ALA A 177 9.98 -43.40 -38.68
N ASN A 178 9.36 -43.53 -37.51
CA ASN A 178 10.02 -44.08 -36.32
C ASN A 178 10.32 -45.57 -36.48
N SER A 179 9.41 -46.33 -37.10
CA SER A 179 9.63 -47.76 -37.37
C SER A 179 10.81 -47.99 -38.31
N HIS A 180 11.00 -47.13 -39.32
CA HIS A 180 12.14 -47.19 -40.22
C HIS A 180 13.44 -46.80 -39.51
N ALA A 181 13.40 -45.77 -38.65
CA ALA A 181 14.57 -45.36 -37.86
C ALA A 181 15.06 -46.48 -36.92
N ILE A 182 14.13 -47.14 -36.22
CA ILE A 182 14.46 -48.28 -35.33
C ILE A 182 15.00 -49.47 -36.13
N ALA A 183 14.36 -49.83 -37.24
CA ALA A 183 14.83 -50.92 -38.10
C ALA A 183 16.24 -50.64 -38.66
N SER A 184 16.50 -49.40 -39.08
CA SER A 184 17.81 -48.96 -39.54
C SER A 184 18.85 -48.99 -38.42
N ALA A 185 18.50 -48.61 -37.19
CA ALA A 185 19.38 -48.68 -36.02
C ALA A 185 19.74 -50.13 -35.66
N ALA A 186 18.81 -51.07 -35.88
CA ALA A 186 19.04 -52.51 -35.73
C ALA A 186 19.81 -53.15 -36.90
N GLY A 187 20.18 -52.38 -37.94
CA GLY A 187 20.99 -52.85 -39.07
C GLY A 187 20.20 -53.35 -40.29
N PHE A 188 18.87 -53.21 -40.29
CA PHE A 188 18.02 -53.64 -41.41
C PHE A 188 17.81 -52.52 -42.42
N LYS A 189 18.00 -52.81 -43.71
CA LYS A 189 17.70 -51.88 -44.81
C LYS A 189 16.20 -51.92 -45.15
N GLY A 190 15.69 -50.89 -45.83
CA GLY A 190 14.25 -50.71 -46.07
C GLY A 190 13.51 -51.88 -46.76
N SER A 191 14.19 -52.73 -47.55
CA SER A 191 13.59 -53.94 -48.13
C SER A 191 13.63 -55.17 -47.21
N GLN A 192 14.42 -55.12 -46.13
CA GLN A 192 14.59 -56.19 -45.15
C GLN A 192 13.71 -56.01 -43.91
N SER A 193 13.04 -54.86 -43.77
CA SER A 193 12.14 -54.61 -42.66
C SER A 193 10.76 -54.20 -43.16
N ARG A 194 9.71 -54.64 -42.46
CA ARG A 194 8.33 -54.24 -42.75
C ARG A 194 7.59 -54.00 -41.43
N CYS A 195 6.83 -52.92 -41.37
CA CYS A 195 5.94 -52.63 -40.25
C CYS A 195 4.49 -52.70 -40.75
N ILE A 196 3.64 -53.45 -40.04
CA ILE A 196 2.22 -53.64 -40.38
C ILE A 196 1.36 -53.41 -39.13
N ARG A 197 0.13 -52.93 -39.33
CA ARG A 197 -0.85 -52.75 -38.25
C ARG A 197 -1.97 -53.77 -38.41
N LEU A 198 -2.32 -54.49 -37.35
CA LEU A 198 -3.36 -55.53 -37.43
C LEU A 198 -4.74 -54.95 -37.80
N GLN A 199 -4.98 -53.69 -37.46
CA GLN A 199 -6.20 -52.94 -37.75
C GLN A 199 -6.45 -52.73 -39.25
N GLU A 200 -5.39 -52.81 -40.07
CA GLU A 200 -5.47 -52.62 -41.52
C GLU A 200 -6.10 -53.83 -42.23
N PHE A 201 -6.21 -54.97 -41.55
CA PHE A 201 -6.70 -56.21 -42.13
C PHE A 201 -8.12 -56.50 -41.66
N HIS A 202 -9.04 -56.69 -42.61
CA HIS A 202 -10.41 -57.10 -42.33
C HIS A 202 -10.60 -58.61 -42.36
N THR A 203 -9.68 -59.33 -43.01
CA THR A 203 -9.77 -60.78 -43.21
C THR A 203 -8.42 -61.46 -43.01
N GLU A 204 -8.46 -62.71 -42.54
CA GLU A 204 -7.29 -63.58 -42.38
C GLU A 204 -6.48 -63.71 -43.67
N GLN A 205 -7.15 -63.84 -44.82
CA GLN A 205 -6.48 -63.99 -46.13
C GLN A 205 -5.62 -62.78 -46.51
N GLN A 206 -6.07 -61.56 -46.21
CA GLN A 206 -5.29 -60.35 -46.47
C GLN A 206 -4.03 -60.28 -45.62
N PHE A 207 -4.12 -60.74 -44.37
CA PHE A 207 -2.99 -60.79 -43.45
C PHE A 207 -1.97 -61.85 -43.89
N ILE A 208 -2.41 -63.08 -44.18
CA ILE A 208 -1.54 -64.16 -44.68
C ILE A 208 -0.84 -63.74 -45.97
N LYS A 209 -1.57 -63.19 -46.94
CA LYS A 209 -0.98 -62.72 -48.20
C LYS A 209 0.12 -61.69 -47.96
N THR A 210 -0.07 -60.79 -46.99
CA THR A 210 0.92 -59.78 -46.64
C THR A 210 2.18 -60.37 -45.99
N LEU A 211 2.02 -61.42 -45.18
CA LEU A 211 3.14 -62.18 -44.61
C LEU A 211 3.91 -62.90 -45.71
N GLU A 212 3.22 -63.61 -46.61
CA GLU A 212 3.81 -64.31 -47.75
C GLU A 212 4.58 -63.34 -48.66
N GLU A 213 3.99 -62.18 -49.00
CA GLU A 213 4.65 -61.13 -49.78
C GLU A 213 5.94 -60.64 -49.13
N PHE A 214 5.95 -60.48 -47.80
CA PHE A 214 7.14 -60.09 -47.06
C PHE A 214 8.22 -61.17 -47.12
N PHE A 215 7.86 -62.43 -46.86
CA PHE A 215 8.84 -63.52 -46.89
C PHE A 215 9.41 -63.76 -48.30
N VAL A 216 8.58 -63.64 -49.34
CA VAL A 216 9.04 -63.72 -50.74
C VAL A 216 9.98 -62.57 -51.06
N ALA A 217 9.69 -61.35 -50.59
CA ALA A 217 10.55 -60.18 -50.82
C ALA A 217 11.93 -60.29 -50.16
N LEU A 218 12.04 -61.04 -49.05
CA LEU A 218 13.33 -61.27 -48.38
C LEU A 218 14.26 -62.19 -49.18
N GLY A 219 13.74 -63.11 -49.99
CA GLY A 219 14.55 -63.98 -50.85
C GLY A 219 15.64 -64.78 -50.12
N GLY A 220 15.40 -65.14 -48.85
CA GLY A 220 16.38 -65.83 -47.99
C GLY A 220 17.35 -64.92 -47.23
N ALA A 221 17.19 -63.59 -47.32
CA ALA A 221 17.91 -62.64 -46.47
C ALA A 221 17.34 -62.58 -45.05
N GLU A 222 18.15 -62.07 -44.12
CA GLU A 222 17.69 -61.74 -42.77
C GLU A 222 16.66 -60.61 -42.86
N GLY A 223 15.57 -60.77 -42.09
CA GLY A 223 14.44 -59.85 -42.15
C GLY A 223 13.79 -59.57 -40.80
N LEU A 224 13.18 -58.40 -40.70
CA LEU A 224 12.50 -57.91 -39.50
C LEU A 224 11.05 -57.52 -39.80
N LEU A 225 10.08 -58.21 -39.19
CA LEU A 225 8.67 -57.86 -39.26
C LEU A 225 8.20 -57.27 -37.92
N LEU A 226 7.73 -56.03 -37.96
CA LEU A 226 7.05 -55.36 -36.85
C LEU A 226 5.54 -55.44 -37.06
N VAL A 227 4.84 -56.08 -36.13
CA VAL A 227 3.38 -56.21 -36.16
C VAL A 227 2.81 -55.42 -35.00
N GLN A 228 2.06 -54.35 -35.29
CA GLN A 228 1.50 -53.48 -34.27
C GLN A 228 0.02 -53.76 -34.03
N CYS A 229 -0.40 -53.74 -32.77
CA CYS A 229 -1.80 -53.84 -32.38
C CYS A 229 -2.15 -52.76 -31.36
N ASP A 230 -3.15 -51.94 -31.68
CA ASP A 230 -3.83 -51.10 -30.70
C ASP A 230 -4.78 -51.92 -29.81
N ASN A 231 -5.06 -51.37 -28.62
CA ASN A 231 -6.05 -51.89 -27.67
C ASN A 231 -5.99 -53.42 -27.48
N GLY A 232 -4.84 -53.92 -27.00
CA GLY A 232 -4.61 -55.36 -26.86
C GLY A 232 -5.61 -56.08 -25.94
N GLU A 233 -6.20 -55.36 -24.98
CA GLU A 233 -7.24 -55.89 -24.09
C GLU A 233 -8.54 -56.23 -24.84
N ALA A 234 -8.97 -55.39 -25.80
CA ALA A 234 -10.14 -55.69 -26.63
C ALA A 234 -9.82 -56.69 -27.76
N ASN A 235 -8.59 -56.64 -28.28
CA ASN A 235 -8.15 -57.41 -29.45
C ASN A 235 -7.41 -58.71 -29.10
N PHE A 236 -7.51 -59.21 -27.87
CA PHE A 236 -6.76 -60.38 -27.39
C PHE A 236 -6.95 -61.65 -28.25
N ASN A 237 -8.18 -61.91 -28.72
CA ASN A 237 -8.48 -63.03 -29.62
C ASN A 237 -7.82 -62.86 -31.01
N LEU A 238 -7.79 -61.64 -31.53
CA LEU A 238 -7.15 -61.32 -32.81
C LEU A 238 -5.64 -61.51 -32.69
N ILE A 239 -5.03 -61.06 -31.59
CA ILE A 239 -3.60 -61.25 -31.32
C ILE A 239 -3.25 -62.74 -31.29
N ALA A 240 -4.04 -63.56 -30.58
CA ALA A 240 -3.83 -65.00 -30.51
C ALA A 240 -3.94 -65.66 -31.91
N CYS A 241 -4.96 -65.29 -32.69
CA CYS A 241 -5.14 -65.76 -34.06
C CYS A 241 -3.97 -65.37 -34.98
N CYS A 242 -3.60 -64.08 -35.01
CA CYS A 242 -2.51 -63.58 -35.82
C CYS A 242 -1.16 -64.21 -35.45
N ARG A 243 -0.89 -64.46 -34.17
CA ARG A 243 0.33 -65.14 -33.72
C ARG A 243 0.39 -66.58 -34.21
N TYR A 244 -0.73 -67.32 -34.16
CA TYR A 244 -0.80 -68.66 -34.73
C TYR A 244 -0.51 -68.64 -36.24
N LEU A 245 -1.14 -67.72 -36.98
CA LEU A 245 -0.94 -67.57 -38.43
C LEU A 245 0.50 -67.19 -38.78
N VAL A 246 1.11 -66.30 -38.00
CA VAL A 246 2.51 -65.92 -38.16
C VAL A 246 3.44 -67.11 -37.94
N ASP A 247 3.24 -67.86 -36.86
CA ASP A 247 4.07 -69.04 -36.58
C ASP A 247 3.89 -70.11 -37.66
N ASP A 248 2.65 -70.35 -38.09
CA ASP A 248 2.32 -71.32 -39.12
C ASP A 248 2.88 -70.94 -40.50
N THR A 249 2.70 -69.69 -40.92
CA THR A 249 3.22 -69.20 -42.20
C THR A 249 4.75 -69.17 -42.19
N ARG A 250 5.37 -68.73 -41.08
CA ARG A 250 6.82 -68.73 -40.93
C ARG A 250 7.40 -70.14 -41.01
N ARG A 251 6.78 -71.12 -40.33
CA ARG A 251 7.22 -72.53 -40.35
C ARG A 251 7.15 -73.12 -41.74
N ARG A 252 6.01 -72.97 -42.44
CA ARG A 252 5.83 -73.44 -43.83
C ARG A 252 6.89 -72.83 -44.75
N THR A 253 7.13 -71.52 -44.60
CA THR A 253 8.10 -70.81 -45.44
C THR A 253 9.54 -71.25 -45.14
N LEU A 254 9.89 -71.52 -43.88
CA LEU A 254 11.21 -72.04 -43.48
C LEU A 254 11.44 -73.49 -43.91
N GLU A 255 10.38 -74.27 -44.15
CA GLU A 255 10.44 -75.63 -44.68
C GLU A 255 10.65 -75.64 -46.21
N ASP A 256 10.20 -74.61 -46.94
CA ASP A 256 10.25 -74.52 -48.41
C ASP A 256 11.61 -74.05 -49.00
N PHE A 257 12.53 -73.48 -48.21
CA PHE A 257 13.84 -72.98 -48.69
C PHE A 257 15.03 -73.90 -48.35
N ASP A 258 15.79 -74.33 -49.38
CA ASP A 258 16.85 -75.36 -49.34
C ASP A 258 18.31 -74.82 -49.18
N VAL A 259 18.50 -73.54 -48.85
CA VAL A 259 19.83 -72.86 -48.75
C VAL A 259 20.06 -72.25 -47.36
N SER A 260 21.33 -72.04 -46.96
CA SER A 260 21.78 -71.52 -45.65
C SER A 260 20.87 -70.43 -45.09
N LYS A 261 20.04 -70.82 -44.11
CA LYS A 261 18.96 -70.03 -43.54
C LYS A 261 19.52 -68.80 -42.81
N LYS A 262 18.99 -67.61 -43.11
CA LYS A 262 19.18 -66.42 -42.26
C LYS A 262 17.93 -66.23 -41.39
N PRO A 263 18.08 -65.74 -40.15
CA PRO A 263 16.97 -65.63 -39.22
C PRO A 263 15.93 -64.61 -39.68
N ILE A 264 14.64 -64.90 -39.42
CA ILE A 264 13.54 -63.94 -39.64
C ILE A 264 12.94 -63.58 -38.28
N HIS A 265 13.14 -62.33 -37.89
CA HIS A 265 12.71 -61.80 -36.61
C HIS A 265 11.30 -61.22 -36.74
N ILE A 266 10.41 -61.62 -35.84
CA ILE A 266 9.04 -61.12 -35.80
C ILE A 266 8.73 -60.58 -34.42
N ILE A 267 8.33 -59.31 -34.37
CA ILE A 267 8.08 -58.58 -33.14
C ILE A 267 6.63 -58.09 -33.15
N PHE A 268 5.85 -58.56 -32.20
CA PHE A 268 4.50 -58.05 -31.94
C PHE A 268 4.59 -56.91 -30.94
N ILE A 269 4.16 -55.71 -31.31
CA ILE A 269 4.06 -54.55 -30.44
C ILE A 269 2.59 -54.33 -30.11
N ILE A 270 2.23 -54.54 -28.84
CA ILE A 270 0.85 -54.52 -28.36
C ILE A 270 0.68 -53.35 -27.40
N GLN A 271 -0.16 -52.39 -27.77
CA GLN A 271 -0.50 -51.28 -26.90
C GLN A 271 -1.58 -51.71 -25.91
N LEU A 272 -1.33 -51.51 -24.62
CA LEU A 272 -2.25 -51.81 -23.53
C LEU A 272 -2.57 -50.55 -22.71
N PRO A 273 -3.82 -50.36 -22.28
CA PRO A 273 -4.15 -49.32 -21.32
C PRO A 273 -3.53 -49.62 -19.93
N LYS A 274 -3.16 -48.58 -19.19
CA LYS A 274 -2.71 -48.69 -17.78
C LYS A 274 -3.97 -48.74 -16.90
N ILE A 275 -4.32 -49.90 -16.35
CA ILE A 275 -5.54 -50.12 -15.54
C ILE A 275 -5.14 -50.78 -14.21
N ALA A 276 -5.79 -50.38 -13.11
CA ALA A 276 -5.60 -51.01 -11.79
C ALA A 276 -5.83 -52.53 -11.85
N GLY A 277 -4.87 -53.30 -11.35
CA GLY A 277 -4.86 -54.75 -11.37
C GLY A 277 -4.48 -55.39 -12.71
N GLY A 278 -4.11 -54.59 -13.72
CA GLY A 278 -3.74 -55.07 -15.04
C GLY A 278 -4.92 -55.35 -15.98
N CYS A 279 -4.57 -55.71 -17.21
CA CYS A 279 -5.51 -56.10 -18.27
C CYS A 279 -6.03 -57.53 -18.03
N GLN A 280 -7.33 -57.71 -17.81
CA GLN A 280 -7.90 -58.99 -17.35
C GLN A 280 -8.03 -60.05 -18.46
N ASN A 281 -8.30 -59.63 -19.69
CA ASN A 281 -8.46 -60.54 -20.83
C ASN A 281 -7.13 -60.78 -21.57
N PHE A 282 -6.18 -59.87 -21.43
CA PHE A 282 -4.87 -60.00 -22.05
C PHE A 282 -3.92 -60.91 -21.26
N VAL A 283 -3.57 -62.04 -21.86
CA VAL A 283 -2.53 -62.95 -21.34
C VAL A 283 -1.17 -62.53 -21.87
N GLY A 284 -0.34 -61.92 -21.02
CA GLY A 284 0.99 -61.43 -21.41
C GLY A 284 2.03 -62.53 -21.55
N PHE A 285 2.01 -63.51 -20.66
CA PHE A 285 3.01 -64.57 -20.61
C PHE A 285 2.59 -65.78 -21.42
N GLN A 286 3.28 -65.99 -22.52
CA GLN A 286 2.87 -66.97 -23.52
C GLN A 286 3.85 -68.14 -23.52
N GLY A 287 3.30 -69.36 -23.49
CA GLY A 287 4.09 -70.58 -23.60
C GLY A 287 4.75 -70.73 -24.99
N GLY A 288 5.74 -71.61 -25.09
CA GLY A 288 6.44 -71.91 -26.34
C GLY A 288 7.61 -70.98 -26.66
N LYS A 289 7.90 -70.77 -27.96
CA LYS A 289 9.08 -70.03 -28.47
C LYS A 289 8.98 -68.50 -28.37
N TRP A 290 7.82 -67.95 -27.98
CA TRP A 290 7.63 -66.50 -27.85
C TRP A 290 8.28 -65.97 -26.57
N GLN A 291 9.07 -64.91 -26.68
CA GLN A 291 9.55 -64.11 -25.55
C GLN A 291 8.58 -62.97 -25.28
N SER A 292 8.25 -62.72 -24.01
CA SER A 292 7.35 -61.65 -23.60
C SER A 292 8.16 -60.57 -22.90
N VAL A 293 8.00 -59.31 -23.32
CA VAL A 293 8.72 -58.16 -22.79
C VAL A 293 7.76 -56.99 -22.64
N HIS A 294 7.95 -56.17 -21.62
CA HIS A 294 7.28 -54.89 -21.46
C HIS A 294 8.25 -53.74 -21.70
N ILE A 295 7.90 -52.82 -22.58
CA ILE A 295 8.63 -51.56 -22.78
C ILE A 295 7.61 -50.45 -22.64
N ASP A 296 7.66 -49.74 -21.52
CA ASP A 296 6.67 -48.73 -21.16
C ASP A 296 6.60 -47.62 -22.21
N GLU A 297 7.76 -47.04 -22.56
CA GLU A 297 7.94 -45.99 -23.57
C GLU A 297 8.74 -46.50 -24.77
N LEU A 298 8.12 -46.60 -25.96
CA LEU A 298 8.80 -47.17 -27.13
C LEU A 298 9.91 -46.27 -27.69
N LEU A 299 9.82 -44.95 -27.52
CA LEU A 299 10.68 -43.97 -28.19
C LEU A 299 11.31 -42.99 -27.21
N ASN A 300 12.59 -42.73 -27.42
CA ASN A 300 13.35 -41.67 -26.73
C ASN A 300 13.39 -40.34 -27.50
N GLU A 301 12.99 -40.32 -28.78
CA GLU A 301 13.41 -39.29 -29.76
C GLU A 301 12.32 -38.25 -30.15
N SER A 302 11.21 -38.11 -29.40
CA SER A 302 10.17 -37.13 -29.74
C SER A 302 10.25 -35.87 -28.89
N ASN A 303 11.03 -34.86 -29.30
CA ASN A 303 10.95 -33.43 -28.94
C ASN A 303 10.73 -32.99 -27.47
N GLU A 304 10.73 -33.89 -26.50
CA GLU A 304 10.68 -33.64 -25.07
C GLU A 304 11.93 -34.32 -24.47
N GLN A 305 13.03 -33.56 -24.44
CA GLN A 305 14.34 -33.93 -23.89
C GLN A 305 14.28 -34.07 -22.35
N PHE A 306 13.37 -34.90 -21.85
CA PHE A 306 13.31 -35.27 -20.44
C PHE A 306 14.42 -36.30 -20.13
N PRO A 307 15.13 -36.21 -18.99
CA PRO A 307 16.20 -37.14 -18.64
C PRO A 307 15.71 -38.59 -18.61
N GLN A 308 16.63 -39.53 -18.79
CA GLN A 308 16.32 -40.95 -18.61
C GLN A 308 16.03 -41.25 -17.14
N ILE A 309 15.18 -42.25 -16.87
CA ILE A 309 14.71 -42.55 -15.51
C ILE A 309 15.90 -42.88 -14.59
N GLU A 310 16.91 -43.56 -15.13
CA GLU A 310 18.17 -43.90 -14.48
C GLU A 310 18.94 -42.68 -13.98
N GLN A 311 18.79 -41.52 -14.62
CA GLN A 311 19.47 -40.28 -14.26
C GLN A 311 18.75 -39.48 -13.15
N LEU A 312 17.51 -39.87 -12.81
CA LEU A 312 16.67 -39.17 -11.83
C LEU A 312 16.73 -39.81 -10.44
N VAL A 313 17.20 -41.06 -10.34
CA VAL A 313 17.26 -41.80 -9.08
C VAL A 313 18.17 -41.09 -8.09
N ASN A 314 17.71 -40.97 -6.84
CA ASN A 314 18.44 -40.35 -5.72
C ASN A 314 18.79 -38.85 -5.91
N ARG A 315 18.28 -38.18 -6.95
CA ARG A 315 18.45 -36.75 -7.18
C ARG A 315 17.19 -35.98 -6.80
N SER A 316 17.35 -34.86 -6.11
CA SER A 316 16.24 -33.93 -5.89
C SER A 316 15.89 -33.21 -7.19
N VAL A 317 14.76 -32.52 -7.21
CA VAL A 317 14.43 -31.65 -8.35
C VAL A 317 15.40 -30.48 -8.43
N SER A 318 15.92 -29.95 -7.31
CA SER A 318 16.93 -28.89 -7.32
C SER A 318 18.25 -29.34 -7.96
N ASP A 319 18.70 -30.58 -7.72
CA ASP A 319 19.92 -31.16 -8.30
C ASP A 319 19.89 -31.17 -9.84
N LEU A 320 18.69 -31.33 -10.44
CA LEU A 320 18.51 -31.33 -11.89
C LEU A 320 18.76 -29.95 -12.54
N PHE A 321 18.70 -28.88 -11.75
CA PHE A 321 18.93 -27.50 -12.20
C PHE A 321 20.30 -26.95 -11.78
N GLN A 322 21.20 -27.78 -11.25
CA GLN A 322 22.51 -27.34 -10.82
C GLN A 322 23.32 -26.78 -12.02
N PRO A 323 23.90 -25.56 -11.90
CA PRO A 323 24.69 -24.97 -12.98
C PRO A 323 25.94 -25.80 -13.28
N ALA A 324 26.35 -25.87 -14.55
CA ALA A 324 27.53 -26.61 -14.99
C ALA A 324 28.85 -26.06 -14.41
N TYR A 325 28.86 -24.79 -13.98
CA TYR A 325 29.94 -24.13 -13.28
C TYR A 325 29.33 -23.37 -12.11
N PRO A 326 29.69 -23.67 -10.84
CA PRO A 326 29.40 -22.74 -9.77
C PRO A 326 30.10 -21.43 -10.13
N ALA A 327 29.35 -20.32 -10.12
CA ALA A 327 29.93 -18.99 -10.30
C ALA A 327 31.13 -18.89 -9.36
N ARG A 328 32.33 -18.68 -9.93
CA ARG A 328 33.50 -18.33 -9.13
C ARG A 328 33.12 -17.05 -8.38
N ASP A 329 32.97 -17.16 -7.06
CA ASP A 329 33.08 -15.99 -6.20
C ASP A 329 34.48 -15.43 -6.43
N ASP A 330 34.56 -14.32 -7.15
CA ASP A 330 35.78 -13.52 -7.18
C ASP A 330 35.99 -12.98 -5.76
N ASN A 331 36.97 -13.56 -5.07
CA ASN A 331 37.73 -13.02 -3.95
C ASN A 331 37.22 -11.68 -3.40
N ILE A 332 36.33 -11.72 -2.41
CA ILE A 332 36.43 -10.80 -1.29
C ILE A 332 37.19 -11.57 -0.23
N GLU A 333 38.48 -11.30 -0.15
CA GLU A 333 39.34 -11.76 0.93
C GLU A 333 38.67 -11.47 2.27
N ASN A 334 38.84 -12.43 3.18
CA ASN A 334 38.68 -12.23 4.62
C ASN A 334 39.44 -10.97 5.06
N MET A 335 38.76 -9.82 5.06
CA MET A 335 39.14 -8.70 5.91
C MET A 335 38.48 -8.93 7.25
N ASP A 336 39.32 -9.43 8.16
CA ASP A 336 39.23 -9.31 9.60
C ASP A 336 38.67 -7.92 9.98
N VAL A 337 37.36 -7.85 10.23
CA VAL A 337 36.75 -6.73 10.95
C VAL A 337 36.89 -7.09 12.41
N GLY A 338 37.97 -6.60 13.02
CA GLY A 338 38.15 -6.65 14.45
C GLY A 338 36.89 -6.16 15.16
N HIS A 339 36.40 -6.98 16.09
CA HIS A 339 35.51 -6.52 17.13
C HIS A 339 36.26 -5.46 17.94
N GLU A 340 36.05 -4.18 17.63
CA GLU A 340 36.20 -3.13 18.62
C GLU A 340 34.90 -3.07 19.41
N ASP A 341 35.00 -3.49 20.68
CA ASP A 341 33.99 -3.30 21.70
C ASP A 341 33.63 -1.81 21.79
N MET A 342 32.52 -1.40 21.15
CA MET A 342 31.80 -0.20 21.53
C MET A 342 30.62 -0.59 22.41
N ASP A 343 30.87 -0.42 23.71
CA ASP A 343 29.92 -0.40 24.80
C ASP A 343 28.81 0.62 24.51
N VAL A 344 27.62 0.15 24.10
CA VAL A 344 26.40 0.96 24.00
C VAL A 344 25.39 0.35 24.95
N GLY A 345 25.19 1.05 26.07
CA GLY A 345 24.23 0.68 27.11
C GLY A 345 22.82 0.58 26.56
N HIS A 346 22.16 -0.53 26.88
CA HIS A 346 20.71 -0.66 26.78
C HIS A 346 20.08 0.26 27.83
N GLU A 347 19.40 1.32 27.40
CA GLU A 347 18.32 1.91 28.18
C GLU A 347 17.05 1.09 27.90
N ASP A 348 16.56 0.42 28.94
CA ASP A 348 15.31 -0.31 28.97
C ASP A 348 14.15 0.62 28.61
N MET A 349 13.52 0.41 27.45
CA MET A 349 12.17 0.92 27.17
C MET A 349 11.15 -0.19 27.39
N ASP A 350 10.50 -0.08 28.54
CA ASP A 350 9.30 -0.79 28.96
C ASP A 350 8.14 -0.49 27.99
N VAL A 351 7.73 -1.48 27.20
CA VAL A 351 6.52 -1.41 26.37
C VAL A 351 5.49 -2.38 26.93
N GLY A 352 4.53 -1.83 27.67
CA GLY A 352 3.36 -2.53 28.14
C GLY A 352 2.50 -3.04 26.98
N HIS A 353 2.28 -4.35 26.95
CA HIS A 353 1.27 -4.97 26.11
C HIS A 353 -0.10 -4.92 26.82
N GLU A 354 -1.08 -4.36 26.12
CA GLU A 354 -2.49 -4.47 26.48
C GLU A 354 -2.99 -5.90 26.22
N ASP A 355 -3.59 -6.49 27.26
CA ASP A 355 -4.26 -7.78 27.27
C ASP A 355 -5.34 -7.91 26.17
N MET A 356 -5.21 -8.92 25.32
CA MET A 356 -6.34 -9.56 24.64
C MET A 356 -6.13 -11.08 24.64
N GLY A 357 -6.82 -11.76 25.56
CA GLY A 357 -6.76 -13.19 25.74
C GLY A 357 -7.46 -13.98 24.64
N VAL A 358 -6.83 -15.06 24.19
CA VAL A 358 -7.48 -16.18 23.49
C VAL A 358 -6.87 -17.49 24.01
N TYR A 359 -7.77 -18.41 24.31
CA TYR A 359 -7.59 -19.68 25.03
C TYR A 359 -6.66 -20.66 24.30
N HIS A 360 -5.74 -21.28 25.04
CA HIS A 360 -5.10 -22.55 24.67
C HIS A 360 -5.70 -23.67 25.51
N GLU A 361 -6.27 -24.69 24.85
CA GLU A 361 -6.65 -25.95 25.48
C GLU A 361 -5.42 -26.88 25.53
N ASP A 362 -4.99 -27.18 26.75
CA ASP A 362 -4.06 -28.27 27.08
C ASP A 362 -4.74 -29.63 26.85
N MET A 363 -4.12 -30.48 26.03
CA MET A 363 -4.26 -31.93 26.08
C MET A 363 -2.85 -32.52 25.94
N GLY A 364 -2.31 -33.02 27.06
CA GLY A 364 -0.97 -33.59 27.14
C GLY A 364 -0.90 -35.08 26.81
N VAL A 365 0.24 -35.66 27.22
CA VAL A 365 0.60 -37.09 27.34
C VAL A 365 1.16 -37.69 26.03
N ASP A 366 2.35 -38.28 25.92
CA ASP A 366 3.46 -38.63 26.81
C ASP A 366 4.69 -38.91 25.92
N HIS A 367 5.90 -38.62 26.39
CA HIS A 367 7.07 -39.41 26.00
C HIS A 367 7.96 -39.66 27.23
N GLU A 368 8.12 -40.93 27.54
CA GLU A 368 8.97 -41.47 28.60
C GLU A 368 10.45 -41.25 28.27
N ASP A 369 11.15 -40.54 29.15
CA ASP A 369 12.61 -40.53 29.21
C ASP A 369 13.10 -41.79 29.94
N MET A 370 13.94 -42.59 29.29
CA MET A 370 14.97 -43.38 29.98
C MET A 370 16.35 -42.86 29.60
N HIS A 371 16.89 -42.05 30.52
CA HIS A 371 18.31 -41.79 30.68
C HIS A 371 19.10 -43.09 30.95
N VAL A 372 20.41 -43.08 30.64
CA VAL A 372 21.51 -43.03 31.63
C VAL A 372 22.81 -43.62 31.02
N ASP A 373 23.79 -42.72 30.91
CA ASP A 373 25.25 -42.82 31.09
C ASP A 373 26.13 -43.72 30.20
N LEU A 374 27.20 -43.11 29.66
CA LEU A 374 28.52 -43.26 30.29
C LEU A 374 29.57 -42.24 29.83
N ASP A 375 30.36 -41.86 30.83
CA ASP A 375 31.26 -40.73 30.99
C ASP A 375 32.63 -40.80 30.29
N ALA A 376 33.21 -39.59 30.20
CA ALA A 376 34.61 -39.21 30.49
C ALA A 376 35.74 -39.37 29.44
N ASN A 377 36.17 -38.17 28.99
CA ASN A 377 37.54 -37.66 28.81
C ASN A 377 38.73 -38.52 29.30
N LEU A 378 39.79 -38.61 28.49
CA LEU A 378 41.10 -37.96 28.74
C LEU A 378 42.15 -38.26 27.64
N ALA A 379 43.02 -37.26 27.46
CA ALA A 379 44.03 -37.07 26.42
C ALA A 379 45.12 -38.15 26.27
N SER A 380 45.72 -38.26 25.08
CA SER A 380 47.13 -37.88 24.81
C SER A 380 47.65 -38.39 23.45
N GLY A 381 48.45 -37.56 22.77
CA GLY A 381 49.70 -38.02 22.14
C GLY A 381 49.72 -38.39 20.65
N SER A 382 50.33 -37.49 19.88
CA SER A 382 51.47 -37.79 18.97
C SER A 382 51.23 -38.26 17.53
N GLN A 383 51.86 -37.50 16.64
CA GLN A 383 52.60 -37.90 15.43
C GLN A 383 51.84 -38.20 14.13
N GLU A 384 51.93 -37.21 13.24
CA GLU A 384 52.02 -37.38 11.79
C GLU A 384 53.15 -38.35 11.43
N LEU A 385 52.88 -39.28 10.50
CA LEU A 385 53.75 -39.72 9.39
C LEU A 385 52.90 -40.58 8.40
N PRO A 386 53.31 -40.69 7.13
CA PRO A 386 52.44 -40.79 5.96
C PRO A 386 52.15 -42.24 5.54
N VAL A 387 51.02 -42.45 4.85
CA VAL A 387 50.78 -43.69 4.11
C VAL A 387 50.42 -43.33 2.67
N GLU A 388 51.32 -43.72 1.77
CA GLU A 388 51.17 -43.70 0.33
C GLU A 388 50.06 -44.65 -0.13
N ASN A 389 49.23 -44.13 -1.04
CA ASN A 389 48.69 -44.78 -2.22
C ASN A 389 48.52 -46.30 -2.19
N THR A 390 47.27 -46.74 -2.09
CA THR A 390 46.82 -47.98 -2.75
C THR A 390 45.69 -47.62 -3.70
N GLU A 391 46.10 -47.47 -4.96
CA GLU A 391 45.38 -47.83 -6.19
C GLU A 391 43.85 -47.67 -6.14
N ASP A 392 43.39 -46.48 -6.55
CA ASP A 392 42.07 -46.28 -7.14
C ASP A 392 41.90 -47.29 -8.29
N SER A 393 41.05 -48.29 -8.08
CA SER A 393 40.50 -49.09 -9.15
C SER A 393 39.56 -48.20 -9.97
N ASP A 394 39.97 -47.95 -11.21
CA ASP A 394 39.19 -47.33 -12.29
C ASP A 394 37.69 -47.67 -12.23
N GLU A 395 36.88 -46.82 -11.58
CA GLU A 395 35.47 -46.68 -11.95
C GLU A 395 35.44 -45.95 -13.28
N LYS A 396 35.31 -46.74 -14.35
CA LYS A 396 35.04 -46.26 -15.70
C LYS A 396 33.88 -45.26 -15.64
N GLU A 397 34.19 -43.99 -15.85
CA GLU A 397 33.24 -42.98 -16.29
C GLU A 397 32.49 -43.52 -17.51
N VAL A 398 31.29 -44.03 -17.29
CA VAL A 398 30.32 -44.22 -18.34
C VAL A 398 29.88 -42.81 -18.73
N ASP A 399 30.16 -42.45 -19.98
CA ASP A 399 29.81 -41.20 -20.65
C ASP A 399 28.30 -40.90 -20.51
N GLN A 400 27.90 -40.28 -19.40
CA GLN A 400 26.52 -39.87 -19.12
C GLN A 400 26.28 -38.51 -19.75
N GLN A 401 25.43 -38.45 -20.78
CA GLN A 401 24.87 -37.19 -21.29
C GLN A 401 24.42 -36.29 -20.13
N LYS A 402 25.14 -35.16 -19.94
CA LYS A 402 24.88 -34.19 -18.87
C LYS A 402 23.50 -33.54 -19.07
N ILE A 403 22.64 -33.63 -18.05
CA ILE A 403 21.31 -32.98 -18.05
C ILE A 403 21.50 -31.47 -18.18
N LYS A 404 20.75 -30.82 -19.09
CA LYS A 404 20.79 -29.37 -19.29
C LYS A 404 19.59 -28.69 -18.61
N PRO A 405 19.81 -27.90 -17.54
CA PRO A 405 18.75 -27.17 -16.84
C PRO A 405 17.93 -26.24 -17.76
N THR A 406 18.60 -25.64 -18.75
CA THR A 406 18.03 -24.66 -19.69
C THR A 406 16.92 -25.25 -20.57
N LEU A 407 17.05 -26.53 -20.97
CA LEU A 407 16.02 -27.26 -21.73
C LEU A 407 14.84 -27.66 -20.85
N LEU A 408 15.08 -28.05 -19.60
CA LEU A 408 14.02 -28.36 -18.63
C LEU A 408 13.15 -27.12 -18.35
N LEU A 409 13.77 -25.94 -18.23
CA LEU A 409 13.05 -24.68 -18.08
C LEU A 409 12.13 -24.39 -19.26
N LYS A 410 12.61 -24.61 -20.49
CA LYS A 410 11.82 -24.40 -21.71
C LYS A 410 10.55 -25.25 -21.71
N ASN A 411 10.65 -26.51 -21.29
CA ASN A 411 9.50 -27.41 -21.20
C ASN A 411 8.47 -26.95 -20.15
N CYS A 412 8.94 -26.28 -19.09
CA CYS A 412 8.08 -25.73 -18.04
C CYS A 412 7.50 -24.35 -18.38
N LEU A 413 8.00 -23.65 -19.42
CA LEU A 413 7.67 -22.25 -19.70
C LEU A 413 6.17 -22.02 -19.90
N GLN A 414 5.52 -22.85 -20.71
CA GLN A 414 4.09 -22.67 -21.02
C GLN A 414 3.22 -22.89 -19.79
N ALA A 415 3.53 -23.91 -18.99
CA ALA A 415 2.84 -24.20 -17.74
C ALA A 415 3.09 -23.08 -16.70
N ALA A 416 4.30 -22.52 -16.63
CA ALA A 416 4.61 -21.36 -15.80
C ALA A 416 3.86 -20.11 -16.25
N ALA A 417 3.87 -19.79 -17.55
CA ALA A 417 3.20 -18.63 -18.11
C ALA A 417 1.67 -18.68 -17.90
N ALA A 418 1.07 -19.87 -17.95
CA ALA A 418 -0.36 -20.06 -17.68
C ALA A 418 -0.77 -19.76 -16.23
N ARG A 419 0.20 -19.76 -15.29
CA ARG A 419 -0.03 -19.41 -13.88
C ARG A 419 0.09 -17.91 -13.62
N ILE A 420 0.62 -17.14 -14.58
CA ILE A 420 0.80 -15.71 -14.44
C ILE A 420 -0.52 -15.02 -14.79
N TYR A 421 -0.97 -14.12 -13.95
CA TYR A 421 -2.15 -13.31 -14.23
C TYR A 421 -1.88 -11.82 -14.02
N ASP A 422 -2.48 -11.04 -14.91
CA ASP A 422 -2.53 -9.60 -14.87
C ASP A 422 -3.93 -9.17 -14.40
N GLU A 423 -4.03 -8.08 -13.64
CA GLU A 423 -5.35 -7.50 -13.32
C GLU A 423 -6.01 -6.80 -14.53
N SER A 424 -5.26 -6.57 -15.61
CA SER A 424 -5.76 -5.96 -16.84
C SER A 424 -6.30 -7.00 -17.82
N ALA A 425 -7.35 -6.65 -18.55
CA ALA A 425 -7.89 -7.43 -19.68
C ALA A 425 -6.99 -7.38 -20.93
N GLU A 426 -5.66 -7.30 -20.77
CA GLU A 426 -4.72 -7.41 -21.90
C GLU A 426 -4.57 -8.89 -22.27
N VAL A 427 -5.50 -9.35 -23.12
CA VAL A 427 -5.59 -10.75 -23.56
C VAL A 427 -4.26 -11.26 -24.16
N ASP A 428 -3.45 -10.36 -24.72
CA ASP A 428 -2.25 -10.71 -25.48
C ASP A 428 -0.94 -10.69 -24.67
N ARG A 429 -0.91 -10.19 -23.41
CA ARG A 429 0.34 -10.06 -22.64
C ARG A 429 0.98 -11.41 -22.35
N ALA A 430 0.18 -12.41 -22.01
CA ALA A 430 0.66 -13.77 -21.77
C ALA A 430 1.37 -14.36 -23.01
N THR A 431 0.81 -14.15 -24.19
CA THR A 431 1.41 -14.55 -25.48
C THR A 431 2.71 -13.80 -25.72
N LYS A 432 2.73 -12.48 -25.49
CA LYS A 432 3.93 -11.64 -25.69
C LYS A 432 5.08 -12.06 -24.77
N ARG A 433 4.82 -12.41 -23.50
CA ARG A 433 5.83 -12.96 -22.58
C ARG A 433 6.48 -14.22 -23.14
N ILE A 434 5.65 -15.15 -23.63
CA ILE A 434 6.12 -16.41 -24.21
C ILE A 434 6.96 -16.12 -25.47
N GLU A 435 6.52 -15.21 -26.33
CA GLU A 435 7.28 -14.81 -27.53
C GLU A 435 8.64 -14.21 -27.20
N ILE A 436 8.72 -13.35 -26.18
CA ILE A 436 10.00 -12.77 -25.72
C ILE A 436 10.88 -13.89 -25.16
N LEU A 437 10.39 -14.67 -24.20
CA LEU A 437 11.18 -15.69 -23.52
C LEU A 437 11.64 -16.81 -24.49
N LEU A 438 10.82 -17.22 -25.45
CA LEU A 438 11.22 -18.21 -26.46
C LEU A 438 12.31 -17.71 -27.42
N LYS A 439 12.48 -16.39 -27.62
CA LYS A 439 13.61 -15.85 -28.39
C LYS A 439 14.93 -16.02 -27.65
N TRP A 440 14.88 -16.00 -26.32
CA TRP A 440 16.02 -16.04 -25.41
C TRP A 440 16.15 -17.38 -24.66
N LEU A 441 15.46 -18.43 -25.12
CA LEU A 441 15.61 -19.79 -24.61
C LEU A 441 16.22 -20.68 -25.70
N PRO A 442 16.99 -21.73 -25.33
CA PRO A 442 17.67 -22.60 -26.29
C PRO A 442 16.69 -23.20 -27.31
N LYS A 443 17.03 -23.12 -28.60
CA LYS A 443 16.27 -23.80 -29.66
C LYS A 443 16.55 -25.30 -29.65
N ASP A 444 17.83 -25.65 -29.60
CA ASP A 444 18.37 -27.02 -29.63
C ASP A 444 19.49 -27.20 -28.59
N ASP A 445 20.02 -28.42 -28.48
CA ASP A 445 21.12 -28.80 -27.59
C ASP A 445 22.44 -28.01 -27.77
N SER A 446 22.59 -27.21 -28.83
CA SER A 446 23.87 -26.57 -29.19
C SER A 446 23.98 -25.08 -28.82
N GLN A 447 22.92 -24.44 -28.33
CA GLN A 447 22.90 -22.98 -28.09
C GLN A 447 22.31 -22.65 -26.71
N GLU A 448 23.16 -22.43 -25.71
CA GLU A 448 22.75 -21.82 -24.43
C GLU A 448 22.86 -20.29 -24.54
N THR A 449 21.87 -19.60 -23.98
CA THR A 449 21.86 -18.14 -23.93
C THR A 449 22.10 -17.69 -22.49
N GLU A 450 22.70 -16.51 -22.33
CA GLU A 450 22.97 -15.92 -21.02
C GLU A 450 21.69 -15.85 -20.14
N LEU A 451 20.55 -15.45 -20.71
CA LEU A 451 19.28 -15.41 -19.98
C LEU A 451 18.84 -16.79 -19.49
N SER A 452 18.98 -17.83 -20.31
CA SER A 452 18.56 -19.18 -19.94
C SER A 452 19.37 -19.75 -18.77
N GLU A 453 20.66 -19.45 -18.70
CA GLU A 453 21.54 -19.84 -17.60
C GLU A 453 21.20 -19.07 -16.31
N ILE A 454 20.93 -17.77 -16.42
CA ILE A 454 20.51 -16.93 -15.29
C ILE A 454 19.20 -17.45 -14.71
N LEU A 455 18.18 -17.68 -15.56
CA LEU A 455 16.89 -18.20 -15.12
C LEU A 455 17.04 -19.59 -14.48
N ALA A 456 17.88 -20.47 -15.03
CA ALA A 456 18.15 -21.79 -14.46
C ALA A 456 18.77 -21.66 -13.07
N THR A 457 19.75 -20.77 -12.91
CA THR A 457 20.41 -20.51 -11.64
C THR A 457 19.44 -19.94 -10.60
N ARG A 458 18.55 -19.02 -10.99
CA ARG A 458 17.53 -18.45 -10.10
C ARG A 458 16.50 -19.47 -9.66
N VAL A 459 16.01 -20.29 -10.59
CA VAL A 459 15.07 -21.37 -10.28
C VAL A 459 15.73 -22.44 -9.41
N HIS A 460 16.99 -22.79 -9.67
CA HIS A 460 17.76 -23.73 -8.85
C HIS A 460 17.82 -23.30 -7.38
N LYS A 461 18.14 -22.03 -7.09
CA LYS A 461 18.19 -21.50 -5.72
C LYS A 461 16.84 -21.52 -5.02
N LEU A 462 15.76 -21.19 -5.73
CA LEU A 462 14.41 -21.28 -5.18
C LEU A 462 14.00 -22.73 -4.90
N LEU A 463 14.42 -23.68 -5.74
CA LEU A 463 14.21 -25.10 -5.51
C LEU A 463 15.05 -25.62 -4.32
N GLN A 464 16.28 -25.11 -4.12
CA GLN A 464 17.09 -25.44 -2.94
C GLN A 464 16.42 -24.96 -1.64
N GLN A 465 15.97 -23.71 -1.59
CA GLN A 465 15.24 -23.16 -0.44
C GLN A 465 13.95 -23.94 -0.14
N ARG A 466 13.28 -24.44 -1.18
CA ARG A 466 12.12 -25.33 -1.04
C ARG A 466 12.51 -26.67 -0.43
N ASP A 467 13.57 -27.28 -0.96
CA ASP A 467 14.03 -28.61 -0.52
C ASP A 467 14.57 -28.58 0.92
N GLU A 468 15.21 -27.48 1.35
CA GLU A 468 15.63 -27.23 2.74
C GLU A 468 14.47 -27.27 3.74
N LYS A 469 13.26 -26.88 3.31
CA LYS A 469 12.05 -26.91 4.15
C LYS A 469 11.38 -28.28 4.21
N CYS A 470 11.73 -29.20 3.32
CA CYS A 470 11.19 -30.57 3.27
C CYS A 470 12.32 -31.60 3.04
N PRO A 471 13.27 -31.75 3.98
CA PRO A 471 14.49 -32.53 3.79
C PRO A 471 14.27 -34.05 3.66
N GLU A 472 13.18 -34.59 4.21
CA GLU A 472 12.87 -36.03 4.14
C GLU A 472 12.33 -36.46 2.76
N ASP A 473 11.69 -35.56 2.02
CA ASP A 473 11.00 -35.87 0.76
C ASP A 473 11.76 -35.46 -0.51
N GLN A 474 12.79 -34.63 -0.40
CA GLN A 474 13.48 -33.99 -1.54
C GLN A 474 13.96 -34.98 -2.62
N ARG A 475 14.52 -36.14 -2.22
CA ARG A 475 15.07 -37.17 -3.14
C ARG A 475 14.10 -38.31 -3.45
N LEU A 476 12.95 -38.32 -2.78
CA LEU A 476 11.96 -39.40 -2.90
C LEU A 476 10.83 -39.07 -3.89
N TRP A 477 10.87 -37.91 -4.56
CA TRP A 477 9.82 -37.47 -5.49
C TRP A 477 9.50 -38.50 -6.58
N LEU A 478 10.51 -39.23 -7.09
CA LEU A 478 10.32 -40.31 -8.07
C LEU A 478 9.56 -41.50 -7.47
N GLN A 479 9.84 -41.85 -6.22
CA GLN A 479 9.18 -42.95 -5.52
C GLN A 479 7.74 -42.59 -5.14
N HIS A 480 7.53 -41.36 -4.66
CA HIS A 480 6.20 -40.81 -4.40
C HIS A 480 5.32 -40.82 -5.64
N GLU A 481 5.89 -40.48 -6.79
CA GLU A 481 5.17 -40.51 -8.06
C GLU A 481 4.86 -41.95 -8.50
N ALA A 482 5.78 -42.90 -8.26
CA ALA A 482 5.55 -44.31 -8.54
C ALA A 482 4.47 -44.93 -7.64
N LEU A 483 4.28 -44.41 -6.42
CA LEU A 483 3.20 -44.81 -5.49
C LEU A 483 1.83 -44.18 -5.85
N CYS A 484 1.79 -43.18 -6.74
CA CYS A 484 0.57 -42.48 -7.12
C CYS A 484 -0.18 -43.20 -8.25
N GLN A 485 -0.90 -44.29 -7.93
CA GLN A 485 -1.56 -45.13 -8.94
C GLN A 485 -2.53 -44.36 -9.86
N GLY A 486 -3.28 -43.39 -9.32
CA GLY A 486 -4.23 -42.59 -10.10
C GLY A 486 -3.55 -41.75 -11.20
N HIS A 487 -2.47 -41.05 -10.87
CA HIS A 487 -1.76 -40.21 -11.82
C HIS A 487 -1.04 -41.03 -12.91
N LEU A 488 -0.53 -42.22 -12.56
CA LEU A 488 0.05 -43.16 -13.54
C LEU A 488 -0.99 -43.65 -14.56
N GLN A 489 -2.24 -43.87 -14.14
CA GLN A 489 -3.31 -44.29 -15.05
C GLN A 489 -3.73 -43.19 -16.01
N GLU A 490 -3.77 -41.93 -15.55
CA GLU A 490 -4.12 -40.78 -16.39
C GLU A 490 -3.03 -40.48 -17.44
N THR A 491 -1.76 -40.62 -17.06
CA THR A 491 -0.63 -40.25 -17.91
C THR A 491 -0.24 -41.33 -18.91
N GLY A 492 -0.39 -42.60 -18.54
CA GLY A 492 -0.13 -43.79 -19.34
C GLY A 492 1.25 -44.39 -19.10
N THR A 493 2.32 -43.63 -19.37
CA THR A 493 3.72 -44.05 -19.16
C THR A 493 4.30 -43.39 -17.90
N PHE A 494 5.23 -44.08 -17.24
CA PHE A 494 5.87 -43.55 -16.03
C PHE A 494 6.72 -42.31 -16.31
N ARG A 495 7.43 -42.28 -17.44
CA ARG A 495 8.26 -41.13 -17.84
C ARG A 495 7.42 -39.87 -18.01
N LYS A 496 6.22 -39.99 -18.60
CA LYS A 496 5.30 -38.87 -18.75
C LYS A 496 4.74 -38.39 -17.41
N ALA A 497 4.45 -39.30 -16.49
CA ALA A 497 4.06 -38.95 -15.11
C ALA A 497 5.16 -38.14 -14.40
N LEU A 498 6.42 -38.58 -14.50
CA LEU A 498 7.58 -37.88 -13.94
C LEU A 498 7.79 -36.50 -14.58
N SER A 499 7.62 -36.38 -15.90
CA SER A 499 7.73 -35.09 -16.61
C SER A 499 6.66 -34.10 -16.16
N GLN A 500 5.40 -34.55 -16.01
CA GLN A 500 4.33 -33.70 -15.48
C GLN A 500 4.56 -33.33 -14.01
N LYS A 501 5.07 -34.26 -13.19
CA LYS A 501 5.42 -33.98 -11.80
C LYS A 501 6.53 -32.93 -11.69
N LEU A 502 7.61 -33.07 -12.46
CA LEU A 502 8.69 -32.08 -12.53
C LEU A 502 8.13 -30.72 -12.95
N THR A 503 7.30 -30.69 -14.01
CA THR A 503 6.64 -29.47 -14.48
C THR A 503 5.79 -28.83 -13.38
N SER A 504 5.06 -29.62 -12.59
CA SER A 504 4.24 -29.12 -11.48
C SER A 504 5.04 -28.51 -10.34
N ILE A 505 6.28 -28.96 -10.13
CA ILE A 505 7.19 -28.46 -9.08
C ILE A 505 7.92 -27.19 -9.55
N VAL A 506 8.37 -27.16 -10.80
CA VAL A 506 9.19 -26.08 -11.37
C VAL A 506 8.34 -24.90 -11.83
N SER A 507 7.16 -25.14 -12.42
CA SER A 507 6.31 -24.10 -12.99
C SER A 507 5.91 -23.00 -12.00
N PRO A 508 5.57 -23.29 -10.72
CA PRO A 508 5.32 -22.26 -9.73
C PRO A 508 6.52 -21.34 -9.51
N MET A 509 7.73 -21.90 -9.35
CA MET A 509 8.96 -21.11 -9.14
C MET A 509 9.25 -20.24 -10.36
N LEU A 510 9.20 -20.83 -11.55
CA LEU A 510 9.44 -20.10 -12.80
C LEU A 510 8.39 -19.01 -13.03
N SER A 511 7.12 -19.25 -12.67
CA SER A 511 6.06 -18.24 -12.82
C SER A 511 6.26 -17.01 -11.95
N GLU A 512 6.77 -17.18 -10.73
CA GLU A 512 7.08 -16.07 -9.81
C GLU A 512 8.31 -15.28 -10.28
N VAL A 513 9.37 -15.96 -10.76
CA VAL A 513 10.53 -15.30 -11.37
C VAL A 513 10.10 -14.47 -12.58
N ILE A 514 9.29 -15.04 -13.48
CA ILE A 514 8.79 -14.31 -14.66
C ILE A 514 7.88 -13.15 -14.25
N ALA A 515 7.00 -13.34 -13.26
CA ALA A 515 6.11 -12.27 -12.80
C ALA A 515 6.89 -11.09 -12.19
N PHE A 516 7.95 -11.37 -11.45
CA PHE A 516 8.89 -10.36 -10.96
C PHE A 516 9.61 -9.64 -12.11
N CYS A 517 10.17 -10.41 -13.06
CA CYS A 517 10.87 -9.87 -14.22
C CYS A 517 9.96 -9.06 -15.17
N ASP A 518 8.64 -9.30 -15.14
CA ASP A 518 7.68 -8.61 -16.01
C ASP A 518 6.96 -7.42 -15.36
N GLN A 519 7.29 -7.10 -14.12
CA GLN A 519 6.74 -5.95 -13.41
C GLN A 519 6.91 -4.66 -14.23
N ASN A 520 5.83 -3.91 -14.44
CA ASN A 520 5.78 -2.75 -15.34
C ASN A 520 6.24 -3.04 -16.80
N HIS A 521 5.98 -4.24 -17.31
CA HIS A 521 6.39 -4.69 -18.66
C HIS A 521 7.91 -4.70 -18.88
N ASN A 522 8.71 -4.90 -17.83
CA ASN A 522 10.16 -4.82 -17.92
C ASN A 522 10.80 -5.83 -18.89
N LEU A 523 10.14 -6.97 -19.19
CA LEU A 523 10.60 -7.92 -20.21
C LEU A 523 10.62 -7.32 -21.62
N ASP A 524 9.85 -6.26 -21.90
CA ASP A 524 9.84 -5.61 -23.22
C ASP A 524 11.19 -4.93 -23.54
N LEU A 525 12.00 -4.62 -22.51
CA LEU A 525 13.33 -4.05 -22.65
C LEU A 525 14.36 -5.06 -23.22
N LEU A 526 14.04 -6.36 -23.17
CA LEU A 526 14.88 -7.42 -23.73
C LEU A 526 14.68 -7.53 -25.24
N GLY A 527 15.72 -7.17 -26.00
CA GLY A 527 15.69 -7.19 -27.46
C GLY A 527 15.17 -5.92 -28.12
N GLU A 528 15.13 -4.79 -27.40
CA GLU A 528 15.07 -3.46 -28.00
C GLU A 528 16.35 -3.15 -28.81
N GLU A 529 16.30 -2.16 -29.71
CA GLU A 529 17.42 -1.76 -30.58
C GLU A 529 18.70 -1.36 -29.82
N LYS A 530 18.61 -1.08 -28.51
CA LYS A 530 19.71 -0.53 -27.71
C LYS A 530 20.33 -1.57 -26.79
N GLU A 531 21.59 -1.91 -27.07
CA GLU A 531 22.35 -2.96 -26.38
C GLU A 531 22.51 -2.72 -24.88
N TRP A 532 22.66 -1.47 -24.44
CA TRP A 532 22.89 -1.13 -23.02
C TRP A 532 21.72 -1.54 -22.12
N LYS A 533 20.47 -1.46 -22.61
CA LYS A 533 19.27 -1.85 -21.85
C LYS A 533 19.27 -3.34 -21.57
N THR A 534 19.53 -4.15 -22.59
CA THR A 534 19.59 -5.61 -22.46
C THR A 534 20.76 -6.03 -21.57
N ARG A 535 21.94 -5.42 -21.74
CA ARG A 535 23.12 -5.70 -20.91
C ARG A 535 22.87 -5.36 -19.43
N LEU A 536 22.32 -4.18 -19.16
CA LEU A 536 22.01 -3.76 -17.79
C LEU A 536 20.95 -4.67 -17.16
N TRP A 537 19.90 -5.00 -17.91
CA TRP A 537 18.84 -5.92 -17.46
C TRP A 537 19.41 -7.28 -17.04
N LEU A 538 20.21 -7.92 -17.90
CA LEU A 538 20.85 -9.22 -17.63
C LEU A 538 21.79 -9.16 -16.42
N THR A 539 22.54 -8.07 -16.29
CA THR A 539 23.48 -7.89 -15.17
C THR A 539 22.74 -7.74 -13.84
N MET A 540 21.62 -7.00 -13.80
CA MET A 540 20.81 -6.80 -12.59
C MET A 540 20.12 -8.09 -12.12
N ILE A 541 19.55 -8.90 -13.05
CA ILE A 541 18.91 -10.17 -12.69
C ILE A 541 19.92 -11.25 -12.30
N THR A 542 21.20 -11.11 -12.67
CA THR A 542 22.26 -12.05 -12.26
C THR A 542 22.65 -11.86 -10.79
N LYS A 543 22.64 -10.62 -10.29
CA LYS A 543 23.10 -10.26 -8.94
C LYS A 543 21.98 -10.41 -7.90
N GLU A 544 22.13 -11.34 -6.96
CA GLU A 544 21.09 -11.65 -5.97
C GLU A 544 20.82 -10.54 -4.98
N VAL A 545 21.86 -9.82 -4.59
CA VAL A 545 21.77 -8.68 -3.67
C VAL A 545 20.87 -7.58 -4.23
N ILE A 546 20.78 -7.47 -5.56
CA ILE A 546 20.00 -6.44 -6.25
C ILE A 546 18.58 -6.94 -6.50
N THR A 547 18.43 -8.17 -6.97
CA THR A 547 17.13 -8.81 -7.25
C THR A 547 16.91 -9.98 -6.29
N PRO A 548 16.56 -9.71 -5.01
CA PRO A 548 16.33 -10.76 -4.03
C PRO A 548 15.01 -11.47 -4.30
N LEU A 549 15.10 -12.76 -4.62
CA LEU A 549 13.96 -13.65 -4.78
C LEU A 549 14.09 -14.74 -3.72
N SER A 550 13.11 -14.83 -2.82
CA SER A 550 13.06 -15.84 -1.76
C SER A 550 11.80 -16.68 -1.91
N TYR A 551 11.93 -17.99 -1.70
CA TYR A 551 10.82 -18.93 -1.67
C TYR A 551 9.69 -18.46 -0.75
N ASP A 552 10.03 -17.85 0.39
CA ASP A 552 9.05 -17.36 1.38
C ASP A 552 8.19 -16.21 0.89
N SER A 553 8.73 -15.36 0.01
CA SER A 553 7.98 -14.23 -0.55
C SER A 553 6.83 -14.68 -1.47
N PHE A 554 6.85 -15.94 -1.92
CA PHE A 554 5.86 -16.53 -2.83
C PHE A 554 4.83 -17.41 -2.12
N ILE A 555 5.00 -17.65 -0.81
CA ILE A 555 4.01 -18.36 0.00
C ILE A 555 2.80 -17.43 0.21
N SER A 556 1.60 -17.98 0.04
CA SER A 556 0.37 -17.26 0.39
C SER A 556 0.24 -17.19 1.91
N PRO A 557 0.11 -15.98 2.49
CA PRO A 557 -0.06 -15.84 3.94
C PRO A 557 -1.38 -16.47 4.44
N VAL A 558 -2.34 -16.72 3.54
CA VAL A 558 -3.63 -17.33 3.88
C VAL A 558 -3.55 -18.85 3.89
N SER A 559 -2.87 -19.46 2.93
CA SER A 559 -2.87 -20.92 2.75
C SER A 559 -1.61 -21.62 3.24
N GLY A 560 -0.54 -20.88 3.56
CA GLY A 560 0.77 -21.46 3.94
C GLY A 560 1.42 -22.29 2.82
N ARG A 561 0.92 -22.17 1.58
CA ARG A 561 1.42 -22.87 0.38
C ARG A 561 1.79 -21.87 -0.70
N ILE A 562 2.59 -22.30 -1.68
CA ILE A 562 2.91 -21.50 -2.87
C ILE A 562 1.61 -21.06 -3.53
N ARG A 563 1.56 -19.79 -3.97
CA ARG A 563 0.39 -19.22 -4.64
C ARG A 563 0.02 -20.03 -5.89
N GLU A 564 -1.28 -20.24 -6.08
CA GLU A 564 -1.80 -20.96 -7.25
C GLU A 564 -1.53 -20.19 -8.54
N ARG A 565 -1.56 -18.85 -8.48
CA ARG A 565 -1.27 -17.95 -9.59
C ARG A 565 -0.29 -16.85 -9.15
N ALA A 566 0.70 -16.58 -9.99
CA ALA A 566 1.69 -15.52 -9.79
C ALA A 566 1.12 -14.19 -10.32
N ARG A 567 1.08 -13.16 -9.47
CA ARG A 567 0.54 -11.83 -9.82
C ARG A 567 1.66 -10.94 -10.34
N VAL A 568 1.47 -10.33 -11.51
CA VAL A 568 2.36 -9.26 -11.96
C VAL A 568 1.93 -7.94 -11.30
N SER A 569 2.83 -7.39 -10.47
CA SER A 569 2.62 -6.11 -9.81
C SER A 569 2.87 -4.94 -10.77
N SER A 570 2.26 -3.80 -10.49
CA SER A 570 2.64 -2.52 -11.10
C SER A 570 2.92 -1.51 -10.00
N THR A 571 4.00 -0.74 -10.14
CA THR A 571 4.43 0.27 -9.15
C THR A 571 3.92 1.67 -9.44
N GLY A 572 3.19 1.87 -10.55
CA GLY A 572 2.64 3.18 -10.86
C GLY A 572 1.59 3.61 -9.84
N VAL A 573 1.57 4.91 -9.49
CA VAL A 573 0.63 5.43 -8.50
C VAL A 573 -0.78 5.42 -9.08
N GLY A 574 -1.53 4.36 -8.80
CA GLY A 574 -2.92 4.21 -9.24
C GLY A 574 -3.12 4.16 -10.76
N HIS A 575 -2.08 3.82 -11.53
CA HIS A 575 -2.10 3.56 -12.97
C HIS A 575 -0.94 2.64 -13.38
N ARG A 576 -1.02 2.03 -14.57
CA ARG A 576 0.05 1.18 -15.12
C ARG A 576 0.88 1.96 -16.13
N PHE A 577 2.15 1.58 -16.28
CA PHE A 577 3.05 2.17 -17.27
C PHE A 577 4.03 1.11 -17.80
N ASN A 578 4.60 1.40 -18.96
CA ASN A 578 5.64 0.58 -19.57
C ASN A 578 7.00 1.13 -19.15
N ALA A 579 7.76 0.34 -18.40
CA ALA A 579 9.09 0.72 -17.96
C ALA A 579 10.01 0.97 -19.16
N LYS A 580 10.77 2.07 -19.12
CA LYS A 580 11.85 2.39 -20.06
C LYS A 580 13.24 2.08 -19.50
N PHE A 581 13.33 1.83 -18.20
CA PHE A 581 14.55 1.55 -17.48
C PHE A 581 14.49 0.16 -16.80
N PRO A 582 15.55 -0.68 -16.87
CA PRO A 582 15.57 -1.99 -16.22
C PRO A 582 15.36 -1.91 -14.71
N PHE A 583 14.39 -2.67 -14.17
CA PHE A 583 14.13 -2.79 -12.74
C PHE A 583 14.06 -1.45 -11.95
N SER A 584 13.46 -0.42 -12.54
CA SER A 584 13.41 0.95 -11.97
C SER A 584 12.84 1.03 -10.55
N TRP A 585 11.91 0.14 -10.18
CA TRP A 585 11.31 0.10 -8.84
C TRP A 585 12.30 -0.29 -7.75
N ILE A 586 13.26 -1.19 -8.03
CA ILE A 586 14.28 -1.61 -7.06
C ILE A 586 15.18 -0.43 -6.72
N ILE A 587 15.57 0.33 -7.74
CA ILE A 587 16.40 1.52 -7.59
C ILE A 587 15.65 2.56 -6.77
N LYS A 588 14.37 2.78 -7.09
CA LYS A 588 13.53 3.74 -6.38
C LYS A 588 13.45 3.41 -4.88
N ASP A 589 13.10 2.17 -4.54
CA ASP A 589 12.89 1.78 -3.14
C ASP A 589 14.19 1.89 -2.32
N MET A 590 15.33 1.49 -2.90
CA MET A 590 16.63 1.65 -2.24
C MET A 590 17.00 3.12 -2.03
N VAL A 591 16.77 3.99 -3.02
CA VAL A 591 17.12 5.42 -2.90
C VAL A 591 16.19 6.13 -1.92
N ASP A 592 14.90 5.76 -1.88
CA ASP A 592 13.96 6.30 -0.90
C ASP A 592 14.35 5.91 0.54
N ASP A 593 14.79 4.67 0.76
CA ASP A 593 15.33 4.20 2.04
C ASP A 593 16.61 4.95 2.45
N LEU A 594 17.47 5.28 1.49
CA LEU A 594 18.66 6.10 1.73
C LEU A 594 18.27 7.56 2.03
N LEU A 595 17.30 8.12 1.31
CA LEU A 595 16.86 9.50 1.47
C LEU A 595 16.25 9.75 2.86
N GLN A 596 15.52 8.78 3.43
CA GLN A 596 15.01 8.88 4.81
C GLN A 596 16.10 8.99 5.88
N LYS A 597 17.31 8.48 5.60
CA LYS A 597 18.45 8.48 6.54
C LYS A 597 19.29 9.74 6.46
N VAL A 598 19.06 10.61 5.48
CA VAL A 598 19.86 11.80 5.21
C VAL A 598 19.20 13.05 5.85
N GLY A 599 20.00 13.90 6.51
CA GLY A 599 19.57 15.04 7.33
C GLY A 599 19.04 16.27 6.56
N ALA A 600 18.97 17.43 7.23
CA ALA A 600 18.23 18.61 6.76
C ALA A 600 18.98 19.56 5.80
N ASP A 601 20.32 19.53 5.74
CA ASP A 601 21.13 20.46 4.92
C ASP A 601 21.19 20.00 3.45
N PRO A 602 20.64 20.73 2.46
CA PRO A 602 20.49 20.24 1.08
C PRO A 602 21.80 19.85 0.38
N ALA A 603 22.84 20.67 0.54
CA ALA A 603 24.11 20.49 -0.16
C ALA A 603 24.85 19.27 0.40
N LYS A 604 24.93 19.17 1.73
CA LYS A 604 25.51 18.00 2.40
C LYS A 604 24.67 16.75 2.17
N SER A 605 23.35 16.90 2.16
CA SER A 605 22.41 15.79 1.98
C SER A 605 22.54 15.15 0.61
N LEU A 606 22.58 15.96 -0.46
CA LEU A 606 22.76 15.42 -1.79
C LEU A 606 24.12 14.73 -1.97
N VAL A 607 25.21 15.34 -1.47
CA VAL A 607 26.55 14.73 -1.53
C VAL A 607 26.61 13.43 -0.72
N SER A 608 26.03 13.41 0.48
CA SER A 608 25.91 12.20 1.31
C SER A 608 25.06 11.13 0.62
N LEU A 609 23.94 11.50 -0.01
CA LEU A 609 23.08 10.57 -0.74
C LEU A 609 23.79 9.98 -1.96
N ARG A 610 24.48 10.81 -2.76
CA ARG A 610 25.32 10.34 -3.88
C ARG A 610 26.41 9.39 -3.40
N GLY A 611 27.12 9.76 -2.33
CA GLY A 611 28.16 8.93 -1.73
C GLY A 611 27.63 7.58 -1.24
N ALA A 612 26.50 7.56 -0.53
CA ALA A 612 25.86 6.34 -0.02
C ALA A 612 25.27 5.48 -1.13
N PHE A 613 24.69 6.09 -2.18
CA PHE A 613 24.17 5.37 -3.33
C PHE A 613 25.29 4.70 -4.11
N TYR A 614 26.33 5.43 -4.53
CA TYR A 614 27.42 4.88 -5.34
C TYR A 614 28.38 3.96 -4.57
N SER A 615 28.35 3.98 -3.23
CA SER A 615 29.04 2.96 -2.42
C SER A 615 28.25 1.65 -2.33
N SER A 616 26.94 1.67 -2.55
CA SER A 616 26.10 0.47 -2.54
C SER A 616 26.38 -0.48 -3.72
N PRO A 617 26.10 -1.79 -3.59
CA PRO A 617 26.28 -2.75 -4.70
C PRO A 617 25.52 -2.37 -5.98
N LEU A 618 24.31 -1.81 -5.83
CA LEU A 618 23.49 -1.36 -6.96
C LEU A 618 24.08 -0.09 -7.61
N GLY A 619 24.54 0.87 -6.81
CA GLY A 619 25.17 2.07 -7.34
C GLY A 619 26.48 1.78 -8.07
N GLN A 620 27.31 0.87 -7.55
CA GLN A 620 28.53 0.40 -8.23
C GLN A 620 28.21 -0.29 -9.56
N LEU A 621 27.11 -1.05 -9.64
CA LEU A 621 26.65 -1.68 -10.88
C LEU A 621 26.21 -0.64 -11.93
N LEU A 622 25.51 0.41 -11.50
CA LEU A 622 24.93 1.41 -12.38
C LEU A 622 25.96 2.46 -12.84
N LYS A 623 27.00 2.71 -12.04
CA LYS A 623 28.03 3.73 -12.27
C LYS A 623 28.62 3.70 -13.69
N PRO A 624 29.07 2.56 -14.26
CA PRO A 624 29.60 2.53 -15.61
C PRO A 624 28.60 2.94 -16.70
N THR A 625 27.29 2.73 -16.47
CA THR A 625 26.24 3.10 -17.43
C THR A 625 25.93 4.59 -17.38
N PHE A 626 26.06 5.21 -16.21
CA PHE A 626 25.87 6.66 -16.03
C PHE A 626 27.12 7.48 -16.38
N GLU A 627 28.30 6.87 -16.41
CA GLU A 627 29.57 7.49 -16.86
C GLU A 627 29.79 7.38 -18.38
N ASP A 628 29.00 6.59 -19.10
CA ASP A 628 29.09 6.47 -20.56
C ASP A 628 28.46 7.69 -21.24
N GLU A 629 29.32 8.61 -21.68
CA GLU A 629 28.97 9.85 -22.39
C GLU A 629 28.03 9.64 -23.59
N SER A 630 28.04 8.48 -24.22
CA SER A 630 27.18 8.21 -25.38
C SER A 630 25.71 7.99 -25.00
N VAL A 631 25.42 7.55 -23.77
CA VAL A 631 24.08 7.17 -23.31
C VAL A 631 23.64 7.88 -22.03
N LYS A 632 24.53 8.56 -21.28
CA LYS A 632 24.23 9.13 -19.94
C LYS A 632 22.94 9.95 -19.87
N GLY A 633 22.72 10.82 -20.85
CA GLY A 633 21.52 11.66 -20.91
C GLY A 633 20.24 10.85 -21.13
N GLU A 634 20.29 9.82 -21.99
CA GLU A 634 19.15 8.94 -22.22
C GLU A 634 18.84 8.06 -21.00
N VAL A 635 19.87 7.52 -20.37
CA VAL A 635 19.77 6.67 -19.17
C VAL A 635 19.06 7.41 -18.06
N ALA A 636 19.47 8.65 -17.78
CA ALA A 636 18.84 9.52 -16.79
C ALA A 636 17.37 9.84 -17.13
N MET A 637 17.05 10.13 -18.40
CA MET A 637 15.68 10.44 -18.83
C MET A 637 14.75 9.23 -18.81
N ASN A 638 15.25 8.04 -19.18
CA ASN A 638 14.48 6.79 -19.08
C ASN A 638 14.17 6.47 -17.62
N TYR A 639 15.14 6.65 -16.71
CA TYR A 639 14.90 6.49 -15.27
C TYR A 639 13.91 7.52 -14.73
N LEU A 640 14.08 8.81 -15.07
CA LEU A 640 13.18 9.89 -14.65
C LEU A 640 11.74 9.60 -15.08
N ASN A 641 11.53 9.10 -16.31
CA ASN A 641 10.20 8.78 -16.80
C ASN A 641 9.52 7.69 -15.95
N ASP A 642 10.22 6.58 -15.68
CA ASP A 642 9.71 5.50 -14.83
C ASP A 642 9.48 5.95 -13.39
N PHE A 643 10.44 6.70 -12.84
CA PHE A 643 10.36 7.27 -11.49
C PHE A 643 9.11 8.16 -11.33
N LEU A 644 8.82 9.03 -12.29
CA LEU A 644 7.65 9.89 -12.24
C LEU A 644 6.33 9.10 -12.28
N HIS A 645 6.25 8.03 -13.05
CA HIS A 645 5.07 7.13 -13.01
C HIS A 645 4.88 6.48 -11.63
N MET A 646 5.97 6.19 -10.92
CA MET A 646 5.95 5.63 -9.56
C MET A 646 5.73 6.66 -8.45
N MET A 647 5.87 7.96 -8.74
CA MET A 647 5.72 9.03 -7.76
C MET A 647 4.50 9.93 -7.97
N TYR A 648 3.95 9.96 -9.19
CA TYR A 648 2.89 10.87 -9.60
C TYR A 648 1.81 10.17 -10.43
N LYS A 649 0.54 10.46 -10.14
CA LYS A 649 -0.60 9.91 -10.89
C LYS A 649 -1.12 10.92 -11.93
N PRO A 650 -0.83 10.75 -13.24
CA PRO A 650 -1.43 11.57 -14.28
C PRO A 650 -2.94 11.32 -14.35
N LYS A 651 -3.72 12.39 -14.42
CA LYS A 651 -5.16 12.39 -14.67
C LYS A 651 -5.48 12.71 -16.12
N VAL A 652 -4.63 13.49 -16.78
CA VAL A 652 -4.79 13.96 -18.16
C VAL A 652 -3.56 13.61 -18.99
N GLU A 653 -3.75 13.29 -20.26
CA GLU A 653 -2.65 13.03 -21.19
C GLU A 653 -1.73 14.27 -21.34
N GLY A 654 -0.42 14.04 -21.28
CA GLY A 654 0.61 15.09 -21.36
C GLY A 654 1.03 15.71 -20.03
N GLU A 655 0.33 15.40 -18.93
CA GLU A 655 0.65 15.91 -17.58
C GLU A 655 2.06 15.50 -17.11
N LEU A 656 2.44 14.23 -17.32
CA LEU A 656 3.78 13.73 -16.98
C LEU A 656 4.91 14.42 -17.76
N GLN A 657 4.64 14.90 -18.98
CA GLN A 657 5.64 15.62 -19.77
C GLN A 657 5.96 16.97 -19.11
N LEU A 658 4.92 17.70 -18.69
CA LEU A 658 5.10 18.97 -17.96
C LEU A 658 5.83 18.76 -16.62
N ILE A 659 5.52 17.68 -15.90
CA ILE A 659 6.18 17.36 -14.63
C ILE A 659 7.64 16.99 -14.85
N SER A 660 7.95 16.24 -15.89
CA SER A 660 9.33 15.94 -16.30
C SER A 660 10.10 17.24 -16.54
N ASP A 661 9.55 18.17 -17.30
CA ASP A 661 10.19 19.47 -17.55
C ASP A 661 10.35 20.30 -16.26
N ALA A 662 9.38 20.23 -15.36
CA ALA A 662 9.45 20.91 -14.06
C ALA A 662 10.55 20.35 -13.16
N VAL A 663 10.72 19.02 -13.11
CA VAL A 663 11.84 18.37 -12.39
C VAL A 663 13.17 18.78 -13.01
N LEU A 664 13.29 18.77 -14.34
CA LEU A 664 14.52 19.19 -15.03
C LEU A 664 14.87 20.66 -14.79
N SER A 665 13.87 21.54 -14.80
CA SER A 665 14.05 22.97 -14.50
C SER A 665 14.47 23.20 -13.04
N ALA A 666 13.90 22.45 -12.10
CA ALA A 666 14.30 22.49 -10.70
C ALA A 666 15.73 21.95 -10.49
N ALA A 667 16.04 20.83 -11.14
CA ALA A 667 17.34 20.18 -11.11
C ALA A 667 18.44 21.12 -11.64
N GLY A 668 18.22 21.74 -12.80
CA GLY A 668 19.18 22.68 -13.39
C GLY A 668 19.45 23.89 -12.49
N LYS A 669 18.43 24.43 -11.84
CA LYS A 669 18.59 25.53 -10.87
C LYS A 669 19.33 25.10 -9.60
N LEU A 670 19.01 23.91 -9.07
CA LEU A 670 19.70 23.34 -7.92
C LEU A 670 21.19 23.13 -8.23
N HIS A 671 21.50 22.60 -9.42
CA HIS A 671 22.87 22.42 -9.88
C HIS A 671 23.63 23.74 -9.94
N GLN A 672 23.07 24.78 -10.57
CA GLN A 672 23.67 26.12 -10.61
C GLN A 672 23.95 26.69 -9.21
N SER A 673 23.13 26.36 -8.21
CA SER A 673 23.31 26.84 -6.83
C SER A 673 24.36 26.07 -6.03
N LEU A 674 24.60 24.80 -6.37
CA LEU A 674 25.50 23.91 -5.62
C LEU A 674 26.88 23.79 -6.26
N TYR A 675 26.95 23.83 -7.59
CA TYR A 675 28.14 23.55 -8.38
C TYR A 675 28.38 24.69 -9.38
N GLU A 676 29.08 25.73 -8.93
CA GLU A 676 29.46 26.85 -9.80
C GLU A 676 30.45 26.38 -10.88
N ASN A 677 30.07 26.50 -12.15
CA ASN A 677 30.89 26.22 -13.34
C ASN A 677 31.12 24.73 -13.71
N GLU A 678 30.32 23.80 -13.19
CA GLU A 678 30.30 22.39 -13.66
C GLU A 678 29.18 22.16 -14.68
N GLU A 679 29.37 21.22 -15.61
CA GLU A 679 28.31 20.80 -16.54
C GLU A 679 27.16 20.14 -15.77
N PHE A 680 25.92 20.43 -16.19
CA PHE A 680 24.73 19.87 -15.52
C PHE A 680 24.60 18.37 -15.82
N GLU A 681 24.75 17.56 -14.78
CA GLU A 681 24.59 16.11 -14.86
C GLU A 681 23.47 15.61 -13.95
N LEU A 682 22.52 14.91 -14.56
CA LEU A 682 21.38 14.32 -13.87
C LEU A 682 21.66 12.83 -13.61
N ASP A 683 21.79 12.46 -12.35
CA ASP A 683 21.91 11.08 -11.89
C ASP A 683 20.70 10.68 -11.01
N ILE A 684 20.65 9.40 -10.63
CA ILE A 684 19.54 8.83 -9.85
C ILE A 684 19.34 9.56 -8.51
N PRO A 685 20.36 9.73 -7.65
CA PRO A 685 20.21 10.48 -6.40
C PRO A 685 19.68 11.89 -6.60
N PHE A 686 20.14 12.60 -7.64
CA PHE A 686 19.72 13.97 -7.91
C PHE A 686 18.26 14.06 -8.37
N ILE A 687 17.75 13.08 -9.12
CA ILE A 687 16.34 12.98 -9.49
C ILE A 687 15.46 12.86 -8.23
N HIS A 688 15.77 11.92 -7.35
CA HIS A 688 15.00 11.70 -6.11
C HIS A 688 15.04 12.93 -5.21
N PHE A 689 16.24 13.49 -5.00
CA PHE A 689 16.43 14.65 -4.15
C PHE A 689 15.71 15.89 -4.71
N THR A 690 15.80 16.14 -6.02
CA THR A 690 15.08 17.25 -6.67
C THR A 690 13.57 17.07 -6.51
N TYR A 691 13.04 15.87 -6.77
CA TYR A 691 11.61 15.59 -6.63
C TYR A 691 11.13 15.81 -5.19
N PHE A 692 11.88 15.33 -4.21
CA PHE A 692 11.60 15.54 -2.78
C PHE A 692 11.45 17.04 -2.43
N LEU A 693 12.33 17.89 -2.97
CA LEU A 693 12.26 19.34 -2.72
C LEU A 693 11.04 20.02 -3.36
N ILE A 694 10.61 19.56 -4.53
CA ILE A 694 9.49 20.18 -5.28
C ILE A 694 8.16 19.45 -5.13
N GLN A 695 8.10 18.35 -4.38
CA GLN A 695 6.90 17.51 -4.24
C GLN A 695 5.66 18.33 -3.83
N ALA A 696 5.80 19.21 -2.83
CA ALA A 696 4.70 20.07 -2.38
C ALA A 696 4.19 21.02 -3.48
N ARG A 697 5.07 21.46 -4.39
CA ARG A 697 4.71 22.30 -5.54
C ARG A 697 3.97 21.51 -6.61
N LEU A 698 4.42 20.27 -6.87
CA LEU A 698 3.75 19.37 -7.82
C LEU A 698 2.37 18.94 -7.33
N VAL A 699 2.17 18.77 -6.02
CA VAL A 699 0.83 18.56 -5.44
C VAL A 699 -0.09 19.74 -5.75
N ASN A 700 0.38 20.98 -5.59
CA ASN A 700 -0.42 22.15 -5.96
C ASN A 700 -0.81 22.16 -7.44
N PHE A 701 0.12 21.78 -8.33
CA PHE A 701 -0.18 21.63 -9.75
C PHE A 701 -1.24 20.53 -10.01
N SER A 702 -1.12 19.37 -9.35
CA SER A 702 -2.09 18.28 -9.46
C SER A 702 -3.50 18.70 -9.03
N GLU A 703 -3.60 19.48 -7.95
CA GLU A 703 -4.88 20.04 -7.49
C GLU A 703 -5.45 21.04 -8.49
N LEU A 704 -4.62 21.90 -9.11
CA LEU A 704 -5.07 22.81 -10.16
C LEU A 704 -5.60 22.04 -11.40
N VAL A 705 -4.89 21.00 -11.84
CA VAL A 705 -5.33 20.14 -12.95
C VAL A 705 -6.61 19.37 -12.59
N HIS A 706 -6.78 18.98 -11.33
CA HIS A 706 -8.01 18.32 -10.87
C HIS A 706 -9.23 19.21 -11.04
N VAL A 707 -9.11 20.49 -10.69
CA VAL A 707 -10.20 21.46 -10.83
C VAL A 707 -10.35 21.90 -12.31
N PHE A 708 -9.25 21.97 -13.08
CA PHE A 708 -9.22 22.41 -14.48
C PHE A 708 -8.43 21.47 -15.39
N PRO A 709 -9.04 20.40 -15.92
CA PRO A 709 -8.36 19.44 -16.79
C PRO A 709 -7.80 20.05 -18.10
N ASP A 710 -8.51 21.00 -18.71
CA ASP A 710 -8.11 21.67 -19.96
C ASP A 710 -6.83 22.53 -19.81
N LEU A 711 -6.38 22.76 -18.56
CA LEU A 711 -5.16 23.47 -18.24
C LEU A 711 -3.92 22.80 -18.85
N VAL A 712 -3.87 21.46 -18.86
CA VAL A 712 -2.71 20.70 -19.34
C VAL A 712 -2.44 21.00 -20.82
N GLN A 713 -3.48 20.99 -21.66
CA GLN A 713 -3.35 21.30 -23.09
C GLN A 713 -2.90 22.75 -23.31
N THR A 714 -3.43 23.69 -22.51
CA THR A 714 -3.01 25.10 -22.57
C THR A 714 -1.53 25.25 -22.21
N LEU A 715 -1.05 24.58 -21.17
CA LEU A 715 0.35 24.64 -20.75
C LEU A 715 1.30 23.96 -21.75
N LEU A 716 0.87 22.86 -22.37
CA LEU A 716 1.64 22.21 -23.45
C LEU A 716 1.84 23.13 -24.65
N THR A 717 0.84 23.95 -25.02
CA THR A 717 1.02 24.95 -26.09
C THR A 717 1.98 26.09 -25.71
N LYS A 718 2.22 26.29 -24.41
CA LYS A 718 3.13 27.30 -23.86
C LYS A 718 4.45 26.70 -23.35
N ARG A 719 4.77 25.46 -23.69
CA ARG A 719 5.92 24.72 -23.14
C ARG A 719 7.25 25.49 -23.25
N ASP A 720 7.50 26.15 -24.38
CA ASP A 720 8.71 26.97 -24.59
C ASP A 720 8.80 28.17 -23.63
N GLN A 721 7.67 28.67 -23.11
CA GLN A 721 7.63 29.77 -22.14
C GLN A 721 7.89 29.28 -20.71
N LEU A 722 7.78 27.96 -20.47
CA LEU A 722 8.07 27.33 -19.19
C LEU A 722 9.55 26.96 -19.05
N ASP A 723 10.27 26.80 -20.17
CA ASP A 723 11.70 26.51 -20.19
C ASP A 723 12.53 27.78 -19.92
N VAL A 724 12.58 28.15 -18.65
CA VAL A 724 13.23 29.38 -18.18
C VAL A 724 14.27 29.11 -17.11
N GLY A 725 14.76 27.87 -16.97
CA GLY A 725 15.77 27.51 -15.97
C GLY A 725 15.31 27.66 -14.51
N GLU A 726 14.00 27.72 -14.28
CA GLU A 726 13.39 27.75 -12.95
C GLU A 726 12.06 26.99 -13.00
N MET A 727 11.76 26.17 -11.98
CA MET A 727 10.46 25.51 -11.89
C MET A 727 9.37 26.55 -11.61
N ILE A 728 8.57 26.87 -12.63
CA ILE A 728 7.45 27.84 -12.58
C ILE A 728 6.10 27.22 -12.95
N LEU A 729 6.05 25.90 -13.20
CA LEU A 729 4.87 25.20 -13.73
C LEU A 729 3.62 25.43 -12.89
N ASP A 730 3.70 25.23 -11.58
CA ASP A 730 2.58 25.40 -10.64
C ASP A 730 2.07 26.85 -10.58
N VAL A 731 2.97 27.83 -10.67
CA VAL A 731 2.59 29.25 -10.64
C VAL A 731 1.99 29.72 -11.96
N VAL A 732 2.55 29.33 -13.11
CA VAL A 732 1.98 29.66 -14.42
C VAL A 732 0.65 28.94 -14.62
N ALA A 733 0.51 27.71 -14.11
CA ALA A 733 -0.74 26.99 -14.04
C ALA A 733 -1.80 27.78 -13.24
N LEU A 734 -1.42 28.30 -12.06
CA LEU A 734 -2.30 29.16 -11.26
C LEU A 734 -2.68 30.44 -12.02
N GLU A 735 -1.73 31.12 -12.64
CA GLU A 735 -1.99 32.33 -13.41
C GLU A 735 -2.99 32.07 -14.54
N CYS A 736 -2.81 30.99 -15.30
CA CYS A 736 -3.72 30.58 -16.35
C CYS A 736 -5.13 30.29 -15.80
N CYS A 737 -5.25 29.63 -14.65
CA CYS A 737 -6.55 29.39 -14.00
C CYS A 737 -7.22 30.71 -13.59
N LEU A 738 -6.47 31.63 -12.97
CA LEU A 738 -6.99 32.93 -12.54
C LEU A 738 -7.42 33.81 -13.72
N GLN A 739 -6.69 33.78 -14.83
CA GLN A 739 -7.08 34.49 -16.06
C GLN A 739 -8.37 33.92 -16.67
N GLN A 740 -8.60 32.60 -16.57
CA GLN A 740 -9.85 31.98 -17.01
C GLN A 740 -11.05 32.34 -16.13
N PHE A 741 -10.81 32.77 -14.89
CA PHE A 741 -11.86 33.17 -13.95
C PHE A 741 -12.31 34.61 -14.08
N GLU A 742 -11.65 35.42 -14.92
CA GLU A 742 -12.08 36.80 -15.13
C GLU A 742 -13.56 36.84 -15.56
N PRO A 743 -14.43 37.53 -14.79
CA PRO A 743 -15.86 37.43 -14.97
C PRO A 743 -16.28 38.07 -16.29
N LYS A 744 -17.06 37.35 -17.10
CA LYS A 744 -17.75 37.92 -18.26
C LYS A 744 -19.14 38.40 -17.84
N PRO A 745 -19.75 39.37 -18.56
CA PRO A 745 -21.10 39.82 -18.25
C PRO A 745 -22.11 38.68 -18.16
N THR A 746 -22.02 37.70 -19.06
CA THR A 746 -22.89 36.52 -19.12
C THR A 746 -22.78 35.65 -17.87
N ASP A 747 -21.58 35.52 -17.29
CA ASP A 747 -21.34 34.67 -16.12
C ASP A 747 -22.02 35.23 -14.87
N LEU A 748 -22.34 36.53 -14.86
CA LEU A 748 -22.91 37.23 -13.72
C LEU A 748 -24.39 37.58 -13.87
N GLU A 749 -25.01 37.36 -15.04
CA GLU A 749 -26.39 37.75 -15.32
C GLU A 749 -27.43 36.90 -14.55
N ASN A 750 -27.31 35.57 -14.62
CA ASN A 750 -28.25 34.65 -13.98
C ASN A 750 -27.81 34.25 -12.57
N ALA A 751 -28.76 33.88 -11.72
CA ALA A 751 -28.47 33.47 -10.33
C ALA A 751 -27.62 32.20 -10.24
N ASP A 752 -27.93 31.20 -11.08
CA ASP A 752 -27.20 29.92 -11.10
C ASP A 752 -25.78 30.09 -11.65
N ASP A 753 -25.61 30.84 -12.74
CA ASP A 753 -24.30 31.13 -13.34
C ASP A 753 -23.38 31.89 -12.37
N ARG A 754 -23.92 32.87 -11.64
CA ARG A 754 -23.20 33.57 -10.56
C ARG A 754 -22.70 32.63 -9.50
N LEU A 755 -23.57 31.72 -9.03
CA LEU A 755 -23.21 30.77 -7.98
C LEU A 755 -22.10 29.81 -8.47
N ILE A 756 -22.20 29.34 -9.73
CA ILE A 756 -21.16 28.52 -10.37
C ILE A 756 -19.83 29.29 -10.43
N TRP A 757 -19.85 30.56 -10.83
CA TRP A 757 -18.65 31.39 -10.88
C TRP A 757 -18.04 31.60 -9.49
N CYS A 758 -18.85 31.94 -8.47
CA CYS A 758 -18.40 32.09 -7.08
C CYS A 758 -17.77 30.80 -6.55
N ASN A 759 -18.40 29.64 -6.80
CA ASN A 759 -17.87 28.35 -6.37
C ASN A 759 -16.52 28.05 -7.06
N ARG A 760 -16.37 28.32 -8.35
CA ARG A 760 -15.08 28.16 -9.07
C ARG A 760 -13.96 28.98 -8.44
N VAL A 761 -14.24 30.25 -8.12
CA VAL A 761 -13.27 31.13 -7.43
C VAL A 761 -12.93 30.57 -6.05
N GLN A 762 -13.91 30.11 -5.27
CA GLN A 762 -13.66 29.54 -3.94
C GLN A 762 -12.79 28.26 -3.99
N CYS A 763 -12.94 27.42 -5.01
CA CYS A 763 -12.19 26.16 -5.13
C CYS A 763 -10.66 26.33 -5.14
N ILE A 764 -10.13 27.45 -5.65
CA ILE A 764 -8.67 27.70 -5.71
C ILE A 764 -8.13 28.30 -4.40
N ARG A 765 -8.98 28.79 -3.49
CA ARG A 765 -8.57 29.45 -2.24
C ARG A 765 -7.58 28.63 -1.40
N PRO A 766 -7.76 27.31 -1.17
CA PRO A 766 -6.81 26.50 -0.40
C PRO A 766 -5.42 26.45 -1.05
N ILE A 767 -5.36 26.31 -2.38
CA ILE A 767 -4.12 26.24 -3.16
C ILE A 767 -3.33 27.55 -3.00
N ILE A 768 -4.01 28.70 -3.09
CA ILE A 768 -3.38 30.01 -2.89
C ILE A 768 -2.87 30.19 -1.47
N GLN A 769 -3.61 29.69 -0.47
CA GLN A 769 -3.15 29.73 0.93
C GLN A 769 -1.90 28.89 1.15
N VAL A 770 -1.85 27.67 0.58
CA VAL A 770 -0.67 26.79 0.63
C VAL A 770 0.51 27.46 -0.07
N MET A 771 0.35 27.94 -1.30
CA MET A 771 1.43 28.64 -2.03
C MET A 771 1.94 29.88 -1.30
N LYS A 772 1.05 30.69 -0.71
CA LYS A 772 1.44 31.83 0.14
C LYS A 772 2.25 31.39 1.36
N SER A 773 1.86 30.30 2.02
CA SER A 773 2.59 29.79 3.18
C SER A 773 4.01 29.36 2.81
N LEU A 774 4.19 28.70 1.65
CA LEU A 774 5.49 28.25 1.15
C LEU A 774 6.45 29.42 0.86
N ILE A 775 5.94 30.51 0.26
CA ILE A 775 6.73 31.72 -0.01
C ILE A 775 7.06 32.49 1.28
N SER A 776 6.12 32.54 2.23
CA SER A 776 6.34 33.26 3.49
C SER A 776 7.47 32.62 4.31
N ARG A 777 7.59 31.29 4.26
CA ARG A 777 8.70 30.53 4.84
C ARG A 777 10.02 30.83 4.13
N SER A 778 10.02 31.00 2.81
CA SER A 778 11.23 31.33 2.04
C SER A 778 11.74 32.75 2.27
N SER A 779 10.83 33.72 2.48
CA SER A 779 11.18 35.14 2.63
C SER A 779 11.61 35.53 4.06
N GLN A 780 11.18 34.79 5.09
CA GLN A 780 11.50 35.11 6.50
C GLN A 780 12.94 34.73 6.91
N GLN A 781 13.61 33.85 6.17
CA GLN A 781 14.98 33.42 6.47
C GLN A 781 16.08 34.33 5.89
N GLN A 782 15.75 35.32 5.06
CA GLN A 782 16.73 36.29 4.53
C GLN A 782 17.03 37.48 5.48
N ILE A 783 16.35 37.60 6.62
CA ILE A 783 16.41 38.81 7.48
C ILE A 783 17.05 38.53 8.86
N GLY A 784 17.39 37.27 9.17
CA GLY A 784 18.13 36.91 10.37
C GLY A 784 19.62 36.69 10.07
N ASN A 785 20.50 37.50 10.66
CA ASN A 785 21.96 37.31 10.65
C ASN A 785 22.44 36.19 11.61
N ASP A 786 21.59 35.22 11.94
CA ASP A 786 22.00 34.06 12.74
C ASP A 786 22.09 32.84 11.80
N ASP A 787 23.27 32.23 11.75
CA ASP A 787 23.68 31.07 10.94
C ASP A 787 22.92 29.76 11.26
N SER A 788 21.62 29.83 11.60
CA SER A 788 20.79 28.65 11.87
C SER A 788 19.89 28.33 10.67
N GLU A 789 20.33 27.34 9.89
CA GLU A 789 19.56 26.43 9.04
C GLU A 789 18.42 27.05 8.19
N ALA A 790 18.78 27.48 6.98
CA ALA A 790 17.83 27.70 5.90
C ALA A 790 17.06 26.39 5.61
N SER A 791 15.73 26.44 5.64
CA SER A 791 14.88 25.30 5.30
C SER A 791 15.02 25.01 3.81
N CYS A 792 15.32 23.76 3.46
CA CYS A 792 15.51 23.25 2.10
C CYS A 792 14.42 23.66 1.09
N HIS A 793 13.18 23.88 1.54
CA HIS A 793 12.05 24.28 0.68
C HIS A 793 12.12 25.74 0.22
N ALA A 794 12.86 26.60 0.92
CA ALA A 794 12.95 28.03 0.62
C ALA A 794 13.71 28.35 -0.68
N GLN A 795 14.70 27.52 -1.04
CA GLN A 795 15.59 27.74 -2.17
C GLN A 795 14.95 27.48 -3.55
N MET A 796 13.81 26.77 -3.59
CA MET A 796 13.20 26.36 -4.86
C MET A 796 12.27 27.41 -5.49
N PHE A 797 11.91 28.49 -4.79
CA PHE A 797 11.23 29.65 -5.35
C PHE A 797 12.27 30.70 -5.77
N GLY A 798 12.35 31.01 -7.06
CA GLY A 798 13.21 32.09 -7.56
C GLY A 798 12.45 33.37 -7.82
N GLU A 799 13.17 34.33 -8.39
CA GLU A 799 12.64 35.66 -8.71
C GLU A 799 11.47 35.57 -9.70
N ARG A 800 11.51 34.63 -10.66
CA ARG A 800 10.43 34.47 -11.65
C ARG A 800 9.18 33.89 -11.01
N SER A 801 9.30 32.84 -10.20
CA SER A 801 8.16 32.30 -9.44
C SER A 801 7.53 33.38 -8.55
N ALA A 802 8.36 34.18 -7.87
CA ALA A 802 7.88 35.27 -7.02
C ALA A 802 7.12 36.36 -7.82
N HIS A 803 7.61 36.71 -9.02
CA HIS A 803 6.94 37.65 -9.90
C HIS A 803 5.56 37.15 -10.34
N TYR A 804 5.46 35.93 -10.86
CA TYR A 804 4.18 35.36 -11.27
C TYR A 804 3.21 35.20 -10.09
N LEU A 805 3.70 34.83 -8.90
CA LEU A 805 2.89 34.73 -7.69
C LEU A 805 2.32 36.09 -7.26
N GLN A 806 3.10 37.17 -7.42
CA GLN A 806 2.62 38.52 -7.13
C GLN A 806 1.52 38.96 -8.12
N ASN A 807 1.66 38.60 -9.39
CA ASN A 807 0.60 38.84 -10.39
C ASN A 807 -0.65 38.02 -10.04
N CYS A 808 -0.51 36.73 -9.74
CA CYS A 808 -1.59 35.86 -9.28
C CYS A 808 -2.29 36.40 -8.03
N ARG A 809 -1.53 36.92 -7.05
CA ARG A 809 -2.08 37.54 -5.84
C ARG A 809 -2.99 38.72 -6.20
N THR A 810 -2.58 39.55 -7.14
CA THR A 810 -3.35 40.74 -7.56
C THR A 810 -4.65 40.34 -8.25
N ILE A 811 -4.60 39.38 -9.18
CA ILE A 811 -5.79 38.86 -9.88
C ILE A 811 -6.74 38.18 -8.87
N TRP A 812 -6.20 37.33 -7.99
CA TRP A 812 -6.97 36.64 -6.96
C TRP A 812 -7.73 37.61 -6.05
N ILE A 813 -7.05 38.63 -5.51
CA ILE A 813 -7.69 39.59 -4.59
C ILE A 813 -8.86 40.29 -5.30
N ARG A 814 -8.69 40.68 -6.57
CA ARG A 814 -9.76 41.31 -7.36
C ARG A 814 -10.95 40.36 -7.56
N LEU A 815 -10.70 39.10 -7.94
CA LEU A 815 -11.73 38.09 -8.12
C LEU A 815 -12.49 37.83 -6.82
N ASP A 816 -11.75 37.67 -5.72
CA ASP A 816 -12.33 37.39 -4.41
C ASP A 816 -13.15 38.58 -3.88
N VAL A 817 -12.73 39.81 -4.13
CA VAL A 817 -13.52 41.02 -3.80
C VAL A 817 -14.85 41.07 -4.55
N VAL A 818 -14.85 40.73 -5.84
CA VAL A 818 -16.09 40.63 -6.62
C VAL A 818 -16.97 39.49 -6.12
N ARG A 819 -16.39 38.33 -5.80
CA ARG A 819 -17.10 37.21 -5.17
C ARG A 819 -17.75 37.63 -3.84
N MET A 820 -16.99 38.24 -2.93
CA MET A 820 -17.50 38.73 -1.65
C MET A 820 -18.65 39.71 -1.86
N PHE A 821 -18.53 40.64 -2.83
CA PHE A 821 -19.62 41.56 -3.15
C PHE A 821 -20.88 40.82 -3.58
N ILE A 822 -20.77 39.79 -4.42
CA ILE A 822 -21.90 38.94 -4.85
C ILE A 822 -22.51 38.21 -3.66
N GLU A 823 -21.71 37.61 -2.78
CA GLU A 823 -22.23 36.86 -1.62
C GLU A 823 -23.01 37.75 -0.64
N HIS A 824 -22.52 38.97 -0.41
CA HIS A 824 -23.21 39.93 0.46
C HIS A 824 -24.44 40.56 -0.21
N THR A 825 -24.34 40.99 -1.47
CA THR A 825 -25.41 41.77 -2.12
C THR A 825 -26.42 40.92 -2.89
N CYS A 826 -26.03 39.71 -3.31
CA CYS A 826 -26.80 38.79 -4.14
C CYS A 826 -26.81 37.35 -3.54
N PRO A 827 -27.22 37.16 -2.27
CA PRO A 827 -27.10 35.87 -1.61
C PRO A 827 -27.97 34.78 -2.29
N PRO A 828 -27.53 33.51 -2.25
CA PRO A 828 -28.24 32.41 -2.89
C PRO A 828 -29.65 32.23 -2.30
N GLY A 829 -30.64 32.06 -3.17
CA GLY A 829 -32.05 31.86 -2.79
C GLY A 829 -32.88 33.13 -2.62
N GLN A 830 -32.31 34.32 -2.80
CA GLN A 830 -33.07 35.58 -2.82
C GLN A 830 -33.28 36.08 -4.27
N SER A 831 -34.46 36.64 -4.56
CA SER A 831 -34.74 37.30 -5.83
C SER A 831 -33.94 38.60 -5.92
N VAL A 832 -32.89 38.60 -6.74
CA VAL A 832 -32.00 39.75 -6.97
C VAL A 832 -32.46 40.51 -8.23
N HIS A 833 -32.41 41.84 -8.20
CA HIS A 833 -32.76 42.66 -9.35
C HIS A 833 -31.63 42.62 -10.39
N ALA A 834 -31.94 42.63 -11.69
CA ALA A 834 -30.95 42.55 -12.78
C ALA A 834 -29.88 43.67 -12.76
N ALA A 835 -30.16 44.79 -12.09
CA ALA A 835 -29.20 45.87 -11.89
C ALA A 835 -28.10 45.51 -10.87
N ASP A 836 -28.43 44.74 -9.83
CA ASP A 836 -27.49 44.37 -8.77
C ASP A 836 -26.47 43.34 -9.29
N ALA A 837 -26.92 42.46 -10.21
CA ALA A 837 -26.06 41.57 -10.99
C ALA A 837 -25.07 42.33 -11.88
N LYS A 838 -25.53 43.40 -12.56
CA LYS A 838 -24.66 44.27 -13.37
C LYS A 838 -23.64 45.03 -12.52
N ASN A 839 -23.98 45.36 -11.28
CA ASN A 839 -23.07 46.06 -10.36
C ASN A 839 -21.83 45.21 -10.03
N ALA A 840 -21.94 43.88 -9.95
CA ALA A 840 -20.78 43.01 -9.71
C ALA A 840 -19.72 43.11 -10.83
N PHE A 841 -20.15 43.15 -12.09
CA PHE A 841 -19.24 43.36 -13.23
C PHE A 841 -18.71 44.80 -13.29
N GLN A 842 -19.50 45.79 -12.87
CA GLN A 842 -19.03 47.16 -12.74
C GLN A 842 -17.96 47.31 -11.66
N LEU A 843 -18.06 46.59 -10.54
CA LEU A 843 -17.03 46.55 -9.51
C LEU A 843 -15.71 45.99 -10.07
N TRP A 844 -15.76 44.88 -10.83
CA TRP A 844 -14.58 44.33 -11.51
C TRP A 844 -13.88 45.37 -12.39
N ARG A 845 -14.65 46.12 -13.17
CA ARG A 845 -14.14 47.21 -14.02
C ARG A 845 -13.59 48.39 -13.22
N ALA A 846 -14.27 48.77 -12.13
CA ALA A 846 -13.90 49.90 -11.30
C ALA A 846 -12.56 49.67 -10.59
N LEU A 847 -12.30 48.44 -10.13
CA LEU A 847 -11.05 48.09 -9.46
C LEU A 847 -9.83 48.17 -10.41
N GLY A 848 -9.99 47.75 -11.67
CA GLY A 848 -8.89 47.73 -12.65
C GLY A 848 -7.75 46.77 -12.28
N GLU A 849 -6.75 46.62 -13.16
CA GLU A 849 -5.67 45.62 -12.99
C GLU A 849 -4.70 45.90 -11.83
N ASN A 850 -4.54 47.17 -11.45
CA ASN A 850 -3.58 47.61 -10.43
C ASN A 850 -4.24 47.97 -9.09
N ALA A 851 -5.31 47.26 -8.71
CA ALA A 851 -6.04 47.52 -7.48
C ALA A 851 -5.17 47.22 -6.24
N ASP A 852 -4.66 48.26 -5.58
CA ASP A 852 -3.91 48.14 -4.33
C ASP A 852 -4.78 48.56 -3.14
N PHE A 853 -5.24 47.57 -2.37
CA PHE A 853 -6.11 47.74 -1.21
C PHE A 853 -5.40 48.35 0.01
N SER A 854 -4.09 48.59 -0.05
CA SER A 854 -3.34 49.34 0.96
C SER A 854 -3.42 50.87 0.76
N THR A 855 -4.01 51.35 -0.35
CA THR A 855 -4.02 52.77 -0.73
C THR A 855 -5.38 53.44 -0.52
N VAL A 856 -5.35 54.75 -0.26
CA VAL A 856 -6.56 55.59 -0.19
C VAL A 856 -7.31 55.62 -1.52
N HIS A 857 -6.60 55.50 -2.65
CA HIS A 857 -7.19 55.57 -3.98
C HIS A 857 -8.21 54.45 -4.21
N THR A 858 -7.80 53.19 -4.05
CA THR A 858 -8.65 52.01 -4.27
C THR A 858 -9.87 52.01 -3.36
N ILE A 859 -9.69 52.37 -2.09
CA ILE A 859 -10.77 52.46 -1.11
C ILE A 859 -11.78 53.56 -1.47
N THR A 860 -11.31 54.69 -1.97
CA THR A 860 -12.18 55.77 -2.47
C THR A 860 -12.94 55.37 -3.75
N VAL A 861 -12.36 54.52 -4.61
CA VAL A 861 -13.06 53.95 -5.78
C VAL A 861 -14.21 53.04 -5.33
N ILE A 862 -13.97 52.19 -4.33
CA ILE A 862 -14.99 51.29 -3.77
C ILE A 862 -16.11 52.10 -3.09
N GLU A 863 -15.78 53.14 -2.33
CA GLU A 863 -16.79 54.05 -1.72
C GLU A 863 -17.69 54.69 -2.77
N ARG A 864 -17.09 55.26 -3.83
CA ARG A 864 -17.85 55.86 -4.93
C ARG A 864 -18.73 54.84 -5.63
N PHE A 865 -18.23 53.63 -5.83
CA PHE A 865 -19.01 52.54 -6.41
C PHE A 865 -20.20 52.14 -5.52
N LEU A 866 -19.98 51.92 -4.22
CA LEU A 866 -21.04 51.55 -3.28
C LEU A 866 -22.09 52.65 -3.17
N LYS A 867 -21.67 53.93 -3.18
CA LYS A 867 -22.58 55.08 -3.20
C LYS A 867 -23.41 55.14 -4.49
N THR A 868 -22.79 54.89 -5.65
CA THR A 868 -23.51 54.81 -6.93
C THR A 868 -24.56 53.68 -6.90
N CYS A 869 -24.23 52.54 -6.29
CA CYS A 869 -25.17 51.43 -6.13
C CYS A 869 -26.33 51.79 -5.20
N SER A 870 -26.07 52.48 -4.09
CA SER A 870 -27.12 52.92 -3.16
C SER A 870 -28.04 53.96 -3.79
N ASP A 871 -27.47 54.93 -4.52
CA ASP A 871 -28.24 56.00 -5.17
C ASP A 871 -29.14 55.41 -6.26
N GLY A 872 -28.61 54.50 -7.09
CA GLY A 872 -29.39 53.78 -8.09
C GLY A 872 -30.44 52.81 -7.52
N LEU A 873 -30.29 52.34 -6.27
CA LEU A 873 -31.37 51.61 -5.57
C LEU A 873 -32.44 52.57 -5.04
N SER A 874 -32.03 53.70 -4.47
CA SER A 874 -32.95 54.75 -3.97
C SER A 874 -33.90 55.21 -5.09
N GLU A 875 -33.36 55.59 -6.25
CA GLU A 875 -34.12 56.04 -7.43
C GLU A 875 -35.11 54.99 -7.97
N ARG A 876 -34.76 53.69 -7.87
CA ARG A 876 -35.63 52.58 -8.30
C ARG A 876 -36.82 52.37 -7.35
N LEU A 877 -36.61 52.60 -6.05
CA LEU A 877 -37.63 52.38 -5.02
C LEU A 877 -38.59 53.57 -4.91
N ILE A 878 -38.05 54.79 -4.90
CA ILE A 878 -38.79 56.05 -4.79
C ILE A 878 -38.11 57.14 -5.65
N ARG A 879 -38.89 58.05 -6.25
CA ARG A 879 -38.38 59.16 -7.08
C ARG A 879 -37.55 60.21 -6.32
N LEU A 880 -37.66 60.25 -4.99
CA LEU A 880 -37.01 61.21 -4.10
C LEU A 880 -36.12 60.47 -3.10
N ASP A 881 -35.10 61.18 -2.59
CA ASP A 881 -34.09 60.61 -1.70
C ASP A 881 -34.70 60.02 -0.40
N ILE A 882 -34.56 58.70 -0.25
CA ILE A 882 -35.03 57.94 0.92
C ILE A 882 -33.97 57.80 2.01
N SER A 883 -32.74 58.30 1.80
CA SER A 883 -31.63 58.07 2.73
C SER A 883 -31.73 58.92 4.00
N GLN A 884 -32.34 60.11 3.93
CA GLN A 884 -32.42 61.06 5.04
C GLN A 884 -33.76 61.80 5.08
N CYS A 885 -34.16 62.24 6.27
CA CYS A 885 -35.32 63.08 6.47
C CYS A 885 -35.07 64.49 5.95
N GLY A 886 -35.97 65.03 5.13
CA GLY A 886 -35.86 66.39 4.61
C GLY A 886 -35.81 67.49 5.68
N ILE A 887 -36.31 67.21 6.89
CA ILE A 887 -36.34 68.14 8.04
C ILE A 887 -35.14 67.94 8.96
N CYS A 888 -35.07 66.81 9.68
CA CYS A 888 -34.05 66.61 10.72
C CYS A 888 -32.69 66.16 10.18
N LYS A 889 -32.58 65.88 8.87
CA LYS A 889 -31.37 65.39 8.19
C LYS A 889 -30.79 64.07 8.73
N ASN A 890 -31.49 63.43 9.66
CA ASN A 890 -31.17 62.09 10.17
C ASN A 890 -31.84 61.02 9.29
N PRO A 891 -31.43 59.74 9.40
CA PRO A 891 -32.12 58.62 8.76
C PRO A 891 -33.63 58.65 9.01
N LEU A 892 -34.41 58.36 7.97
CA LEU A 892 -35.86 58.33 8.08
C LEU A 892 -36.30 57.29 9.14
N GLN A 893 -37.17 57.71 10.05
CA GLN A 893 -37.84 56.88 11.03
C GLN A 893 -39.35 57.12 10.89
N ASP A 894 -40.11 56.03 10.72
CA ASP A 894 -41.55 56.07 10.42
C ASP A 894 -41.90 57.09 9.32
N PRO A 895 -41.59 56.79 8.04
CA PRO A 895 -41.66 57.76 6.95
C PRO A 895 -43.10 58.15 6.60
N VAL A 896 -43.38 59.45 6.60
CA VAL A 896 -44.62 60.06 6.12
C VAL A 896 -44.39 60.61 4.72
N GLN A 897 -45.29 60.29 3.79
CA GLN A 897 -45.23 60.79 2.41
C GLN A 897 -46.27 61.90 2.22
N MET A 898 -45.81 63.06 1.73
CA MET A 898 -46.67 64.19 1.39
C MET A 898 -47.34 63.98 0.02
N PRO A 899 -48.45 64.68 -0.29
CA PRO A 899 -49.07 64.68 -1.62
C PRO A 899 -48.13 65.12 -2.73
N CYS A 900 -47.19 66.03 -2.43
CA CYS A 900 -46.10 66.46 -3.31
C CYS A 900 -44.93 65.44 -3.38
N GLU A 901 -45.14 64.19 -2.97
CA GLU A 901 -44.21 63.06 -2.88
C GLU A 901 -43.04 63.18 -1.89
N HIS A 902 -42.75 64.36 -1.32
CA HIS A 902 -41.70 64.55 -0.31
C HIS A 902 -41.89 63.68 0.95
N ILE A 903 -40.78 63.23 1.56
CA ILE A 903 -40.78 62.30 2.69
C ILE A 903 -40.07 62.90 3.90
N CYS A 904 -40.64 62.73 5.09
CA CYS A 904 -40.01 63.06 6.37
C CYS A 904 -40.42 62.09 7.48
N CYS A 905 -39.77 62.16 8.65
CA CYS A 905 -40.15 61.34 9.81
C CYS A 905 -41.52 61.74 10.36
N MET A 906 -42.26 60.79 10.93
CA MET A 906 -43.54 61.02 11.60
C MET A 906 -43.44 62.09 12.70
N SER A 907 -42.41 62.03 13.54
CA SER A 907 -42.18 63.02 14.60
C SER A 907 -41.94 64.42 14.04
N CYS A 908 -41.19 64.55 12.95
CA CYS A 908 -40.92 65.82 12.30
C CYS A 908 -42.16 66.39 11.59
N ALA A 909 -42.94 65.52 10.93
CA ALA A 909 -44.21 65.91 10.33
C ALA A 909 -45.19 66.40 11.41
N ASN A 910 -45.38 65.62 12.48
CA ASN A 910 -46.25 65.98 13.59
C ASN A 910 -45.85 67.29 14.26
N GLY A 911 -44.55 67.55 14.44
CA GLY A 911 -44.07 68.83 14.97
C GLY A 911 -44.32 70.00 14.02
N TRP A 912 -44.16 69.81 12.72
CA TRP A 912 -44.32 70.86 11.71
C TRP A 912 -45.80 71.26 11.49
N PHE A 913 -46.68 70.26 11.36
CA PHE A 913 -48.10 70.47 11.07
C PHE A 913 -48.92 70.95 12.28
N GLN A 914 -48.31 71.11 13.45
CA GLN A 914 -48.92 71.84 14.58
C GLN A 914 -49.10 73.33 14.27
N GLU A 915 -48.23 73.91 13.45
CA GLU A 915 -48.17 75.36 13.21
C GLU A 915 -48.30 75.76 11.73
N HIS A 916 -48.21 74.80 10.80
CA HIS A 916 -48.16 75.06 9.36
C HIS A 916 -49.06 74.07 8.57
N ASN A 917 -49.66 74.50 7.45
CA ASN A 917 -50.48 73.67 6.55
C ASN A 917 -49.84 73.44 5.16
N VAL A 918 -48.54 73.69 5.06
CA VAL A 918 -47.74 73.56 3.84
C VAL A 918 -46.64 72.51 4.03
N CYS A 919 -46.20 71.90 2.94
CA CYS A 919 -45.11 70.95 2.94
C CYS A 919 -43.83 71.57 3.57
N PRO A 920 -43.15 70.88 4.49
CA PRO A 920 -41.93 71.39 5.14
C PRO A 920 -40.74 71.56 4.19
N ILE A 921 -40.81 70.99 2.98
CA ILE A 921 -39.69 70.96 2.03
C ILE A 921 -39.94 71.90 0.84
N CYS A 922 -41.05 71.74 0.10
CA CYS A 922 -41.38 72.58 -1.06
C CYS A 922 -42.37 73.72 -0.77
N ARG A 923 -42.98 73.75 0.42
CA ARG A 923 -44.00 74.74 0.82
C ARG A 923 -45.29 74.72 -0.01
N GLU A 924 -45.56 73.66 -0.75
CA GLU A 924 -46.86 73.42 -1.40
C GLU A 924 -47.96 73.12 -0.37
N GLU A 925 -49.18 73.58 -0.61
CA GLU A 925 -50.34 73.31 0.28
C GLU A 925 -50.70 71.82 0.29
N VAL A 926 -50.95 71.28 1.49
CA VAL A 926 -51.16 69.84 1.70
C VAL A 926 -52.66 69.46 1.72
N GLY A 927 -53.56 70.46 1.78
CA GLY A 927 -55.01 70.32 1.88
C GLY A 927 -55.50 70.11 3.31
N ASP A 928 -56.71 70.59 3.62
CA ASP A 928 -57.28 70.55 5.00
C ASP A 928 -57.63 69.12 5.47
N ASP A 929 -57.80 68.17 4.54
CA ASP A 929 -58.14 66.76 4.82
C ASP A 929 -56.90 65.85 5.01
N PHE A 930 -55.68 66.40 5.03
CA PHE A 930 -54.46 65.62 5.13
C PHE A 930 -54.19 65.13 6.56
N GLU A 931 -54.17 63.80 6.75
CA GLU A 931 -53.74 63.18 8.00
C GLU A 931 -52.28 62.72 7.93
N VAL A 932 -51.51 63.03 8.98
CA VAL A 932 -50.12 62.58 9.12
C VAL A 932 -50.14 61.09 9.47
N ILE A 933 -50.07 60.24 8.44
CA ILE A 933 -50.00 58.78 8.57
C ILE A 933 -48.70 58.22 7.99
N ILE A 934 -48.25 57.10 8.54
CA ILE A 934 -47.03 56.45 8.08
C ILE A 934 -47.30 55.78 6.73
N SER A 935 -46.46 56.09 5.73
CA SER A 935 -46.56 55.49 4.41
C SER A 935 -45.96 54.09 4.43
N GLU A 936 -46.82 53.06 4.37
CA GLU A 936 -46.39 51.66 4.33
C GLU A 936 -45.52 51.35 3.09
N ARG A 937 -45.77 52.04 1.97
CA ARG A 937 -44.92 51.97 0.78
C ARG A 937 -43.50 52.48 1.07
N CYS A 938 -43.37 53.67 1.66
CA CYS A 938 -42.08 54.24 2.01
C CYS A 938 -41.38 53.43 3.11
N ARG A 939 -42.12 52.88 4.07
CA ARG A 939 -41.59 51.99 5.11
C ARG A 939 -40.97 50.73 4.51
N ARG A 940 -41.66 50.06 3.59
CA ARG A 940 -41.12 48.87 2.89
C ARG A 940 -39.91 49.21 2.02
N ALA A 941 -39.97 50.31 1.27
CA ALA A 941 -38.84 50.78 0.48
C ALA A 941 -37.62 51.09 1.35
N LEU A 942 -37.83 51.75 2.49
CA LEU A 942 -36.78 52.06 3.47
C LEU A 942 -36.20 50.78 4.09
N ALA A 943 -37.03 49.76 4.37
CA ALA A 943 -36.55 48.47 4.86
C ALA A 943 -35.66 47.75 3.83
N ILE A 944 -36.03 47.76 2.54
CA ILE A 944 -35.22 47.19 1.45
C ILE A 944 -33.91 47.96 1.28
N TYR A 945 -33.97 49.29 1.29
CA TYR A 945 -32.81 50.17 1.18
C TYR A 945 -31.82 49.96 2.34
N ASN A 946 -32.30 49.98 3.59
CA ASN A 946 -31.47 49.73 4.77
C ASN A 946 -30.90 48.31 4.80
N SER A 947 -31.68 47.31 4.37
CA SER A 947 -31.19 45.93 4.22
C SER A 947 -30.05 45.85 3.21
N PHE A 948 -30.15 46.54 2.07
CA PHE A 948 -29.05 46.61 1.10
C PHE A 948 -27.82 47.34 1.66
N LEU A 949 -28.00 48.51 2.30
CA LEU A 949 -26.89 49.25 2.91
C LEU A 949 -26.16 48.41 3.96
N ASN A 950 -26.89 47.69 4.82
CA ASN A 950 -26.27 46.83 5.82
C ASN A 950 -25.44 45.71 5.18
N ARG A 951 -25.91 45.12 4.08
CA ARG A 951 -25.13 44.14 3.29
C ARG A 951 -23.87 44.77 2.68
N CYS A 952 -23.96 45.99 2.15
CA CYS A 952 -22.79 46.73 1.67
C CYS A 952 -21.80 47.08 2.79
N LYS A 953 -22.28 47.43 3.99
CA LYS A 953 -21.44 47.67 5.17
C LYS A 953 -20.72 46.39 5.59
N SER A 954 -21.41 45.26 5.66
CA SER A 954 -20.81 43.94 5.96
C SER A 954 -19.75 43.57 4.94
N PHE A 955 -20.03 43.71 3.64
CA PHE A 955 -19.05 43.54 2.57
C PHE A 955 -17.82 44.43 2.76
N PHE A 956 -18.02 45.72 3.04
CA PHE A 956 -16.91 46.67 3.20
C PHE A 956 -16.06 46.36 4.43
N MET A 957 -16.69 45.98 5.55
CA MET A 957 -15.96 45.55 6.75
C MET A 957 -15.12 44.30 6.48
N GLU A 958 -15.70 43.26 5.87
CA GLU A 958 -14.95 42.04 5.53
C GLU A 958 -13.78 42.34 4.59
N LEU A 959 -14.00 43.16 3.56
CA LEU A 959 -12.96 43.61 2.62
C LEU A 959 -11.81 44.32 3.34
N VAL A 960 -12.13 45.26 4.24
CA VAL A 960 -11.13 46.00 5.01
C VAL A 960 -10.35 45.05 5.93
N SER A 961 -11.02 44.11 6.58
CA SER A 961 -10.37 43.16 7.47
C SER A 961 -9.42 42.21 6.71
N LEU A 962 -9.86 41.65 5.58
CA LEU A 962 -9.08 40.66 4.83
C LEU A 962 -7.95 41.28 4.00
N TYR A 963 -8.21 42.41 3.33
CA TYR A 963 -7.30 42.93 2.29
C TYR A 963 -6.60 44.23 2.65
N CYS A 964 -7.17 45.06 3.54
CA CYS A 964 -6.45 46.22 4.06
C CYS A 964 -5.58 45.82 5.25
N PHE A 965 -6.16 45.18 6.28
CA PHE A 965 -5.47 44.85 7.52
C PHE A 965 -4.96 43.41 7.63
N GLY A 966 -5.04 42.62 6.55
CA GLY A 966 -4.78 41.17 6.58
C GLY A 966 -3.33 40.78 6.94
N GLU A 967 -2.32 41.25 6.21
CA GLU A 967 -0.91 40.81 6.40
C GLU A 967 0.10 41.97 6.50
N GLN A 968 -0.24 43.12 5.95
CA GLN A 968 0.64 44.29 5.86
C GLN A 968 -0.08 45.50 6.43
N LEU A 969 0.69 46.40 7.06
CA LEU A 969 0.15 47.67 7.52
C LEU A 969 -0.24 48.53 6.30
N PRO A 970 -1.50 48.99 6.20
CA PRO A 970 -1.89 49.91 5.15
C PRO A 970 -1.07 51.20 5.16
N ASN A 971 -1.16 51.98 4.08
CA ASN A 971 -0.55 53.30 4.08
C ASN A 971 -1.08 54.14 5.25
N PRO A 972 -0.22 54.90 5.96
CA PRO A 972 -0.63 55.67 7.14
C PRO A 972 -1.82 56.59 6.90
N ASP A 973 -1.93 57.16 5.69
CA ASP A 973 -3.05 58.02 5.30
C ASP A 973 -4.38 57.25 5.22
N LEU A 974 -4.33 55.97 4.81
CA LEU A 974 -5.51 55.10 4.77
C LEU A 974 -5.96 54.72 6.18
N VAL A 975 -5.01 54.41 7.08
CA VAL A 975 -5.34 54.15 8.50
C VAL A 975 -6.01 55.39 9.13
N ARG A 976 -5.47 56.59 8.88
CA ARG A 976 -6.09 57.84 9.36
C ARG A 976 -7.48 58.08 8.77
N LYS A 977 -7.70 57.73 7.50
CA LYS A 977 -9.03 57.78 6.88
C LYS A 977 -10.02 56.84 7.58
N PHE A 978 -9.61 55.61 7.88
CA PHE A 978 -10.45 54.65 8.61
C PHE A 978 -10.75 55.06 10.06
N ILE A 979 -9.78 55.65 10.77
CA ILE A 979 -10.03 56.24 12.09
C ILE A 979 -11.06 57.38 11.97
N GLY A 980 -10.98 58.17 10.89
CA GLY A 980 -11.92 59.24 10.57
C GLY A 980 -13.36 58.78 10.26
N TYR A 981 -13.60 57.50 9.96
CA TYR A 981 -14.95 56.95 9.82
C TYR A 981 -15.65 56.75 11.15
N VAL A 982 -14.89 56.40 12.19
CA VAL A 982 -15.45 56.14 13.52
C VAL A 982 -15.50 57.42 14.36
N ILE A 983 -14.48 58.28 14.23
CA ILE A 983 -14.36 59.52 15.01
C ILE A 983 -14.30 60.71 14.04
N ARG A 984 -15.42 61.43 13.91
CA ARG A 984 -15.58 62.61 13.03
C ARG A 984 -15.33 63.89 13.82
N ASP A 985 -14.45 64.73 13.30
CA ASP A 985 -14.14 66.09 13.79
C ASP A 985 -13.82 66.21 15.30
N GLY A 986 -13.57 65.08 15.98
CA GLY A 986 -13.26 65.03 17.41
C GLY A 986 -14.47 65.13 18.35
N GLU A 987 -15.69 65.29 17.84
CA GLU A 987 -16.90 65.53 18.65
C GLU A 987 -18.01 64.48 18.44
N LYS A 988 -18.01 63.78 17.29
CA LYS A 988 -19.08 62.84 16.91
C LYS A 988 -18.52 61.49 16.52
N THR A 989 -19.32 60.45 16.74
CA THR A 989 -19.00 59.09 16.32
C THR A 989 -20.04 58.56 15.35
N GLU A 990 -19.61 57.63 14.50
CA GLU A 990 -20.44 56.94 13.51
C GLU A 990 -20.01 55.46 13.47
N ASP A 991 -20.92 54.59 13.03
CA ASP A 991 -20.56 53.22 12.68
C ASP A 991 -19.48 53.19 11.58
N PHE A 992 -18.62 52.18 11.55
CA PHE A 992 -17.63 52.04 10.48
C PHE A 992 -18.34 51.76 9.15
N THR A 993 -18.44 52.78 8.28
CA THR A 993 -19.26 52.75 7.07
C THR A 993 -18.57 53.51 5.93
N PRO A 994 -18.72 53.05 4.67
CA PRO A 994 -18.29 53.81 3.50
C PRO A 994 -19.28 54.94 3.10
N PHE A 995 -20.42 55.04 3.78
CA PHE A 995 -21.48 56.02 3.50
C PHE A 995 -21.43 57.19 4.50
N ASP A 996 -21.03 58.37 4.03
CA ASP A 996 -20.81 59.53 4.91
C ASP A 996 -22.10 60.11 5.53
N GLY A 997 -22.11 60.29 6.86
CA GLY A 997 -23.07 61.14 7.57
C GLY A 997 -24.50 60.61 7.61
N GLN A 998 -24.68 59.30 7.43
CA GLN A 998 -25.98 58.64 7.40
C GLN A 998 -26.32 57.93 8.73
N GLY A 999 -25.49 58.03 9.76
CA GLY A 999 -25.76 57.34 11.04
C GLY A 999 -24.98 57.88 12.23
N LEU A 1000 -24.93 59.21 12.39
CA LEU A 1000 -24.24 59.84 13.52
C LEU A 1000 -24.90 59.42 14.84
N ASP A 1001 -24.08 58.97 15.79
CA ASP A 1001 -24.56 58.62 17.10
C ASP A 1001 -25.02 59.88 17.85
N VAL A 1002 -26.18 59.80 18.50
CA VAL A 1002 -26.69 60.89 19.35
C VAL A 1002 -25.77 61.08 20.57
N THR A 1003 -25.13 60.01 21.01
CA THR A 1003 -24.13 59.97 22.10
C THR A 1003 -22.85 59.33 21.58
N PRO A 1004 -21.65 59.89 21.82
CA PRO A 1004 -20.40 59.30 21.35
C PRO A 1004 -20.19 57.84 21.81
N ILE A 1005 -20.09 56.90 20.87
CA ILE A 1005 -19.81 55.47 21.12
C ILE A 1005 -18.47 55.12 20.49
N ILE A 1006 -17.52 54.69 21.33
CA ILE A 1006 -16.17 54.30 20.92
C ILE A 1006 -16.17 52.80 20.60
N ARG A 1007 -15.79 52.44 19.37
CA ARG A 1007 -15.89 51.06 18.84
C ARG A 1007 -14.51 50.43 18.71
N SER A 1008 -14.37 49.13 19.02
CA SER A 1008 -13.06 48.44 19.00
C SER A 1008 -12.60 47.93 17.64
N TYR A 1009 -13.42 48.06 16.58
CA TYR A 1009 -13.13 47.43 15.28
C TYR A 1009 -11.74 47.79 14.73
N ILE A 1010 -11.40 49.08 14.60
CA ILE A 1010 -10.09 49.51 14.08
C ILE A 1010 -8.94 49.12 15.03
N LEU A 1011 -9.16 49.14 16.34
CA LEU A 1011 -8.18 48.66 17.32
C LEU A 1011 -7.86 47.18 17.09
N GLN A 1012 -8.90 46.35 16.93
CA GLN A 1012 -8.74 44.91 16.67
C GLN A 1012 -8.01 44.67 15.34
N GLN A 1013 -8.37 45.38 14.27
CA GLN A 1013 -7.70 45.23 12.96
C GLN A 1013 -6.23 45.71 12.96
N LEU A 1014 -5.89 46.73 13.75
CA LEU A 1014 -4.50 47.16 13.89
C LEU A 1014 -3.68 46.16 14.70
N LEU A 1015 -4.25 45.63 15.79
CA LEU A 1015 -3.59 44.68 16.69
C LEU A 1015 -3.38 43.28 16.09
N THR A 1016 -4.12 42.90 15.03
CA THR A 1016 -3.85 41.67 14.28
C THR A 1016 -2.53 41.71 13.50
N ILE A 1017 -2.01 42.91 13.19
CA ILE A 1017 -0.79 43.10 12.42
C ILE A 1017 0.44 42.95 13.32
N LYS A 1018 1.16 41.84 13.16
CA LYS A 1018 2.38 41.54 13.94
C LYS A 1018 3.65 42.19 13.37
N LYS A 1019 3.69 42.42 12.06
CA LYS A 1019 4.85 43.03 11.38
C LYS A 1019 4.80 44.55 11.56
N ARG A 1020 5.96 45.19 11.77
CA ARG A 1020 6.07 46.65 12.01
C ARG A 1020 5.27 47.15 13.23
N GLU A 1021 5.33 46.40 14.33
CA GLU A 1021 4.69 46.71 15.60
C GLU A 1021 4.83 48.19 16.02
N LYS A 1022 6.03 48.78 15.92
CA LYS A 1022 6.27 50.19 16.27
C LYS A 1022 5.39 51.19 15.52
N GLU A 1023 5.05 50.91 14.26
CA GLU A 1023 4.18 51.77 13.45
C GLU A 1023 2.71 51.58 13.84
N VAL A 1024 2.29 50.34 14.12
CA VAL A 1024 0.96 50.02 14.65
C VAL A 1024 0.68 50.80 15.94
N TYR A 1025 1.62 50.79 16.89
CA TYR A 1025 1.45 51.51 18.16
C TYR A 1025 1.33 53.02 18.01
N LYS A 1026 1.92 53.62 16.96
CA LYS A 1026 1.70 55.05 16.66
C LYS A 1026 0.25 55.33 16.27
N HIS A 1027 -0.36 54.45 15.46
CA HIS A 1027 -1.76 54.57 15.08
C HIS A 1027 -2.71 54.28 16.24
N LEU A 1028 -2.36 53.34 17.13
CA LEU A 1028 -3.11 53.09 18.36
C LEU A 1028 -3.06 54.29 19.33
N GLU A 1029 -1.90 54.94 19.46
CA GLU A 1029 -1.79 56.19 20.23
C GLU A 1029 -2.63 57.30 19.60
N GLU A 1030 -2.59 57.47 18.27
CA GLU A 1030 -3.44 58.44 17.55
C GLU A 1030 -4.93 58.17 17.77
N TYR A 1031 -5.35 56.90 17.72
CA TYR A 1031 -6.73 56.51 18.02
C TYR A 1031 -7.10 56.85 19.47
N LEU A 1032 -6.24 56.49 20.43
CA LEU A 1032 -6.45 56.75 21.84
C LEU A 1032 -6.56 58.26 22.12
N ASP A 1033 -5.73 59.09 21.49
CA ASP A 1033 -5.76 60.55 21.68
C ASP A 1033 -7.03 61.19 21.11
N ARG A 1034 -7.51 60.73 19.94
CA ARG A 1034 -8.82 61.15 19.40
C ARG A 1034 -9.99 60.69 20.28
N ALA A 1035 -9.91 59.46 20.80
CA ALA A 1035 -10.91 58.89 21.69
C ALA A 1035 -10.97 59.62 23.06
N LYS A 1036 -9.82 60.02 23.61
CA LYS A 1036 -9.75 60.86 24.83
C LYS A 1036 -10.48 62.18 24.65
N GLY A 1037 -10.42 62.79 23.46
CA GLY A 1037 -11.11 64.04 23.14
C GLY A 1037 -12.63 63.98 23.28
N LEU A 1038 -13.23 62.79 23.14
CA LEU A 1038 -14.67 62.55 23.28
C LEU A 1038 -15.11 62.30 24.73
N ALA A 1039 -14.19 61.93 25.63
CA ALA A 1039 -14.47 61.52 26.99
C ALA A 1039 -14.23 62.66 27.98
N GLU A 1040 -15.22 63.54 28.13
CA GLU A 1040 -15.14 64.69 29.05
C GLU A 1040 -15.04 64.30 30.53
N GLN A 1041 -15.64 63.15 30.91
CA GLN A 1041 -15.67 62.63 32.27
C GLN A 1041 -14.58 61.59 32.52
N ARG A 1042 -14.06 61.56 33.75
CA ARG A 1042 -12.99 60.63 34.16
C ARG A 1042 -13.42 59.17 34.07
N GLU A 1043 -14.68 58.89 34.38
CA GLU A 1043 -15.28 57.56 34.31
C GLU A 1043 -15.27 57.03 32.87
N HIS A 1044 -15.68 57.86 31.91
CA HIS A 1044 -15.66 57.50 30.49
C HIS A 1044 -14.24 57.27 29.97
N LEU A 1045 -13.28 58.09 30.41
CA LEU A 1045 -11.87 57.90 30.06
C LEU A 1045 -11.33 56.55 30.54
N ILE A 1046 -11.75 56.09 31.73
CA ILE A 1046 -11.38 54.77 32.25
C ILE A 1046 -11.93 53.67 31.33
N GLU A 1047 -13.19 53.76 30.91
CA GLU A 1047 -13.80 52.78 30.01
C GLU A 1047 -13.08 52.72 28.65
N VAL A 1048 -12.65 53.86 28.08
CA VAL A 1048 -11.81 53.88 26.87
C VAL A 1048 -10.51 53.11 27.08
N CYS A 1049 -9.86 53.31 28.22
CA CYS A 1049 -8.62 52.62 28.54
C CYS A 1049 -8.83 51.12 28.75
N VAL A 1050 -9.93 50.74 29.40
CA VAL A 1050 -10.32 49.33 29.59
C VAL A 1050 -10.54 48.65 28.25
N LEU A 1051 -11.25 49.29 27.32
CA LEU A 1051 -11.46 48.77 25.97
C LEU A 1051 -10.15 48.52 25.23
N CYS A 1052 -9.21 49.48 25.28
CA CYS A 1052 -7.88 49.34 24.67
C CYS A 1052 -7.08 48.21 25.33
N VAL A 1053 -7.11 48.10 26.66
CA VAL A 1053 -6.42 47.03 27.40
C VAL A 1053 -6.99 45.66 27.04
N GLN A 1054 -8.32 45.52 26.97
CA GLN A 1054 -8.97 44.26 26.59
C GLN A 1054 -8.56 43.82 25.18
N CYS A 1055 -8.57 44.72 24.20
CA CYS A 1055 -8.15 44.38 22.84
C CYS A 1055 -6.69 43.92 22.78
N MET A 1056 -5.79 44.55 23.54
CA MET A 1056 -4.38 44.14 23.62
C MET A 1056 -4.19 42.83 24.39
N GLU A 1057 -4.97 42.63 25.46
CA GLU A 1057 -4.98 41.42 26.28
C GLU A 1057 -5.41 40.20 25.45
N ASP A 1058 -6.42 40.35 24.59
CA ASP A 1058 -6.87 39.30 23.67
C ASP A 1058 -5.72 38.84 22.75
N VAL A 1059 -4.95 39.78 22.18
CA VAL A 1059 -3.82 39.46 21.29
C VAL A 1059 -2.70 38.73 22.03
N GLU A 1060 -2.31 39.20 23.21
CA GLU A 1060 -1.29 38.53 24.02
C GLU A 1060 -1.77 37.15 24.51
N THR A 1061 -3.06 37.01 24.84
CA THR A 1061 -3.65 35.72 25.22
C THR A 1061 -3.58 34.73 24.06
N VAL A 1062 -3.98 35.12 22.85
CA VAL A 1062 -3.89 34.25 21.66
C VAL A 1062 -2.44 33.85 21.37
N LYS A 1063 -1.48 34.77 21.54
CA LYS A 1063 -0.04 34.50 21.37
C LYS A 1063 0.46 33.47 22.38
N LEU A 1064 0.08 33.59 23.65
CA LEU A 1064 0.44 32.64 24.69
C LEU A 1064 -0.26 31.29 24.51
N LEU A 1065 -1.50 31.25 24.03
CA LEU A 1065 -2.21 30.00 23.70
C LEU A 1065 -1.53 29.25 22.55
N LYS A 1066 -1.16 29.94 21.46
CA LYS A 1066 -0.43 29.32 20.34
C LYS A 1066 0.94 28.80 20.76
N ALA A 1067 1.61 29.46 21.68
CA ALA A 1067 2.89 28.98 22.22
C ALA A 1067 2.78 27.61 22.92
N LYS A 1068 1.58 27.25 23.41
CA LYS A 1068 1.32 25.94 24.01
C LYS A 1068 1.44 24.79 23.00
N GLU A 1069 1.23 25.04 21.71
CA GLU A 1069 1.46 24.04 20.64
C GLU A 1069 2.93 23.62 20.56
N GLY A 1070 3.86 24.51 20.92
CA GLY A 1070 5.29 24.21 21.07
C GLY A 1070 5.67 23.60 22.43
N GLY A 1071 4.70 23.28 23.28
CA GLY A 1071 4.86 22.73 24.62
C GLY A 1071 4.54 23.72 25.75
N GLU A 1072 4.07 23.22 26.91
CA GLU A 1072 3.68 24.09 28.04
C GLU A 1072 4.85 24.91 28.60
N ASN A 1073 6.08 24.38 28.56
CA ASN A 1073 7.27 25.10 29.02
C ASN A 1073 7.58 26.34 28.15
N VAL A 1074 7.28 26.27 26.84
CA VAL A 1074 7.44 27.41 25.91
C VAL A 1074 6.42 28.51 26.24
N GLN A 1075 5.17 28.14 26.53
CA GLN A 1075 4.14 29.07 26.97
C GLN A 1075 4.53 29.79 28.28
N ILE A 1076 4.99 29.05 29.29
CA ILE A 1076 5.41 29.61 30.58
C ILE A 1076 6.64 30.53 30.42
N LEU A 1077 7.60 30.13 29.58
CA LEU A 1077 8.78 30.94 29.29
C LEU A 1077 8.41 32.29 28.64
N LEU A 1078 7.48 32.30 27.69
CA LEU A 1078 6.99 33.53 27.08
C LEU A 1078 6.22 34.41 28.06
N ALA A 1079 5.37 33.83 28.91
CA ALA A 1079 4.70 34.57 29.99
C ALA A 1079 5.71 35.20 30.96
N SER A 1080 6.77 34.48 31.34
CA SER A 1080 7.86 35.00 32.17
C SER A 1080 8.58 36.19 31.50
N ARG A 1081 8.87 36.09 30.19
CA ARG A 1081 9.52 37.18 29.43
C ARG A 1081 8.66 38.44 29.41
N GLU A 1082 7.34 38.30 29.30
CA GLU A 1082 6.42 39.43 29.29
C GLU A 1082 6.36 40.16 30.65
N LEU A 1083 6.37 39.40 31.74
CA LEU A 1083 6.47 39.96 33.10
C LEU A 1083 7.82 40.65 33.34
N GLU A 1084 8.93 40.04 32.89
CA GLU A 1084 10.28 40.62 33.00
C GLU A 1084 10.41 41.92 32.20
N ARG A 1085 9.85 41.97 30.99
CA ARG A 1085 9.82 43.18 30.14
C ARG A 1085 9.16 44.33 30.88
N THR A 1086 8.00 44.07 31.48
CA THR A 1086 7.22 45.08 32.18
C THR A 1086 7.90 45.53 33.48
N LEU A 1087 8.55 44.60 34.21
CA LEU A 1087 9.33 44.94 35.40
C LEU A 1087 10.40 46.02 35.11
N ARG A 1088 10.97 46.01 33.91
CA ARG A 1088 11.96 47.01 33.46
C ARG A 1088 11.34 48.37 33.13
N THR A 1089 10.10 48.44 32.65
CA THR A 1089 9.48 49.68 32.15
C THR A 1089 8.63 50.42 33.17
N ILE A 1090 8.21 49.77 34.27
CA ILE A 1090 7.31 50.34 35.30
C ILE A 1090 7.78 51.68 35.87
N HIS A 1091 9.08 51.87 36.06
CA HIS A 1091 9.62 53.10 36.66
C HIS A 1091 9.58 54.33 35.71
N GLY A 1092 9.43 54.11 34.39
CA GLY A 1092 9.43 55.17 33.38
C GLY A 1092 8.08 55.85 33.12
N HIS A 1093 6.96 55.31 33.64
CA HIS A 1093 5.60 55.72 33.29
C HIS A 1093 4.95 56.69 34.29
N GLN A 1094 5.73 57.40 35.11
CA GLN A 1094 5.22 57.98 36.36
C GLN A 1094 4.19 59.11 36.25
N ASN A 1095 3.76 59.60 35.07
CA ASN A 1095 2.67 60.60 34.97
C ASN A 1095 1.94 60.73 33.61
N SER A 1096 2.09 59.80 32.64
CA SER A 1096 1.38 59.89 31.35
C SER A 1096 0.63 58.61 30.97
N LEU A 1097 -0.67 58.74 30.70
CA LEU A 1097 -1.56 57.67 30.21
C LEU A 1097 -1.38 57.50 28.69
N ASN A 1098 -0.41 56.67 28.30
CA ASN A 1098 -0.05 56.38 26.92
C ASN A 1098 -0.31 54.92 26.54
N ILE A 1099 -0.19 54.59 25.26
CA ILE A 1099 -0.48 53.25 24.74
C ILE A 1099 0.46 52.17 25.32
N ASN A 1100 1.70 52.54 25.62
CA ASN A 1100 2.70 51.61 26.17
C ASN A 1100 2.34 51.18 27.60
N CYS A 1101 1.77 52.09 28.39
CA CYS A 1101 1.25 51.77 29.72
C CYS A 1101 0.08 50.79 29.63
N LEU A 1102 -0.84 50.98 28.68
CA LEU A 1102 -1.96 50.06 28.46
C LEU A 1102 -1.50 48.68 27.99
N ARG A 1103 -0.51 48.62 27.09
CA ARG A 1103 0.13 47.35 26.66
C ARG A 1103 0.75 46.61 27.83
N ASP A 1104 1.51 47.30 28.66
CA ASP A 1104 2.16 46.70 29.83
C ASP A 1104 1.12 46.14 30.81
N ILE A 1105 0.00 46.84 31.00
CA ILE A 1105 -1.14 46.33 31.81
C ILE A 1105 -1.75 45.07 31.19
N ALA A 1106 -2.00 45.07 29.87
CA ALA A 1106 -2.55 43.93 29.15
C ALA A 1106 -1.63 42.69 29.22
N GLY A 1107 -0.33 42.88 28.98
CA GLY A 1107 0.68 41.82 29.05
C GLY A 1107 0.81 41.21 30.45
N ILE A 1108 0.78 42.03 31.51
CA ILE A 1108 0.74 41.53 32.89
C ILE A 1108 -0.50 40.66 33.11
N ARG A 1109 -1.67 41.13 32.68
CA ARG A 1109 -2.94 40.42 32.90
C ARG A 1109 -2.95 39.06 32.21
N ALA A 1110 -2.54 39.00 30.94
CA ALA A 1110 -2.44 37.76 30.18
C ALA A 1110 -1.41 36.79 30.78
N ALA A 1111 -0.23 37.28 31.16
CA ALA A 1111 0.82 36.44 31.76
C ALA A 1111 0.44 35.91 33.15
N LEU A 1112 -0.23 36.72 33.98
CA LEU A 1112 -0.75 36.27 35.28
C LEU A 1112 -1.91 35.28 35.15
N ASP A 1113 -2.74 35.42 34.11
CA ASP A 1113 -3.79 34.44 33.80
C ASP A 1113 -3.17 33.08 33.45
N VAL A 1114 -2.18 33.04 32.55
CA VAL A 1114 -1.42 31.82 32.23
C VAL A 1114 -0.72 31.27 33.47
N LEU A 1115 -0.06 32.10 34.28
CA LEU A 1115 0.58 31.63 35.52
C LEU A 1115 -0.45 30.95 36.44
N SER A 1116 -1.64 31.51 36.57
CA SER A 1116 -2.68 30.99 37.46
C SER A 1116 -3.14 29.57 37.10
N THR A 1117 -3.08 29.16 35.82
CA THR A 1117 -3.44 27.79 35.40
C THR A 1117 -2.46 26.73 35.89
N TYR A 1118 -1.22 27.11 36.23
CA TYR A 1118 -0.19 26.20 36.75
C TYR A 1118 -0.10 26.17 38.28
N LEU A 1119 -0.85 27.03 38.97
CA LEU A 1119 -0.89 27.16 40.43
C LEU A 1119 -2.07 26.39 41.06
N GLY A 1120 -2.55 25.33 40.40
CA GLY A 1120 -3.57 24.40 40.89
C GLY A 1120 -3.08 23.46 41.99
N ASP A 1121 -3.82 22.38 42.26
CA ASP A 1121 -3.46 21.39 43.29
C ASP A 1121 -2.12 20.69 42.99
N ASP A 1122 -1.85 20.47 41.70
CA ASP A 1122 -0.61 19.87 41.17
C ASP A 1122 0.60 20.81 41.16
N PHE A 1123 0.51 21.98 41.80
CA PHE A 1123 1.58 22.99 41.83
C PHE A 1123 2.97 22.40 42.14
N VAL A 1124 3.07 21.48 43.10
CA VAL A 1124 4.34 20.88 43.50
C VAL A 1124 4.93 20.00 42.39
N GLU A 1125 4.08 19.33 41.61
CA GLU A 1125 4.48 18.52 40.47
C GLU A 1125 4.80 19.40 39.26
N ASN A 1126 4.00 20.44 39.01
CA ASN A 1126 4.22 21.42 37.95
C ASN A 1126 5.56 22.15 38.11
N VAL A 1127 5.96 22.49 39.33
CA VAL A 1127 7.27 23.10 39.62
C VAL A 1127 8.44 22.16 39.25
N LYS A 1128 8.25 20.84 39.34
CA LYS A 1128 9.25 19.85 38.92
C LYS A 1128 9.21 19.59 37.41
N ARG A 1129 8.01 19.57 36.83
CA ARG A 1129 7.75 19.26 35.41
C ARG A 1129 8.15 20.40 34.48
N PHE A 1130 8.00 21.65 34.90
CA PHE A 1130 8.21 22.83 34.05
C PHE A 1130 9.34 23.72 34.56
N GLU A 1131 10.49 23.65 33.89
CA GLU A 1131 11.71 24.39 34.28
C GLU A 1131 11.52 25.92 34.29
N ALA A 1132 10.67 26.47 33.42
CA ALA A 1132 10.45 27.92 33.34
C ALA A 1132 9.50 28.46 34.45
N LEU A 1133 8.74 27.59 35.13
CA LEU A 1133 7.70 28.00 36.09
C LEU A 1133 8.24 28.70 37.35
N PRO A 1134 9.32 28.23 38.01
CA PRO A 1134 9.89 28.92 39.18
C PRO A 1134 10.33 30.35 38.86
N LYS A 1135 10.97 30.55 37.69
CA LYS A 1135 11.43 31.87 37.25
C LYS A 1135 10.25 32.81 36.98
N CYS A 1136 9.19 32.31 36.34
CA CYS A 1136 7.97 33.06 36.10
C CYS A 1136 7.31 33.49 37.42
N LEU A 1137 7.23 32.58 38.40
CA LEU A 1137 6.63 32.82 39.71
C LEU A 1137 7.40 33.88 40.51
N GLU A 1138 8.73 33.81 40.54
CA GLU A 1138 9.54 34.81 41.25
C GLU A 1138 9.43 36.20 40.60
N THR A 1139 9.36 36.26 39.26
CA THR A 1139 9.15 37.51 38.53
C THR A 1139 7.78 38.12 38.86
N ALA A 1140 6.71 37.31 38.89
CA ALA A 1140 5.37 37.74 39.29
C ALA A 1140 5.33 38.26 40.74
N LYS A 1141 6.05 37.59 41.64
CA LYS A 1141 6.18 37.98 43.04
C LYS A 1141 6.90 39.32 43.22
N HIS A 1142 8.00 39.54 42.50
CA HIS A 1142 8.69 40.84 42.48
C HIS A 1142 7.78 41.96 41.97
N LEU A 1143 7.03 41.71 40.90
CA LEU A 1143 6.10 42.67 40.32
C LEU A 1143 5.01 43.07 41.33
N CYS A 1144 4.40 42.09 41.99
CA CYS A 1144 3.36 42.30 43.00
C CYS A 1144 3.88 42.97 44.28
N SER A 1145 5.16 42.82 44.61
CA SER A 1145 5.78 43.42 45.80
C SER A 1145 6.28 44.85 45.57
N ASN A 1146 6.76 45.16 44.36
CA ASN A 1146 7.34 46.47 44.01
C ASN A 1146 6.27 47.54 43.72
N LEU A 1147 5.13 47.15 43.14
CA LEU A 1147 3.99 48.02 42.97
C LEU A 1147 3.21 48.03 44.28
N ARG A 1148 3.29 49.12 45.08
CA ARG A 1148 2.63 49.32 46.40
C ARG A 1148 1.07 49.25 46.36
N ARG A 1149 0.48 48.49 45.45
CA ARG A 1149 -0.96 48.36 45.23
C ARG A 1149 -1.30 46.87 45.26
N SER A 1150 -2.12 46.46 46.23
CA SER A 1150 -2.72 45.12 46.33
C SER A 1150 -3.54 44.69 45.11
N VAL A 1151 -3.69 45.57 44.10
CA VAL A 1151 -4.51 45.36 42.90
C VAL A 1151 -4.02 44.19 42.04
N LEU A 1152 -2.71 44.00 41.86
CA LEU A 1152 -2.18 42.88 41.08
C LEU A 1152 -2.34 41.54 41.81
N GLN A 1153 -2.12 41.53 43.12
CA GLN A 1153 -2.39 40.38 43.98
C GLN A 1153 -3.88 40.00 43.92
N LEU A 1154 -4.77 40.99 44.00
CA LEU A 1154 -6.21 40.80 43.86
C LEU A 1154 -6.60 40.29 42.46
N PHE A 1155 -5.95 40.75 41.40
CA PHE A 1155 -6.18 40.24 40.05
C PHE A 1155 -5.76 38.77 39.93
N LEU A 1156 -4.55 38.43 40.36
CA LEU A 1156 -4.06 37.04 40.35
C LEU A 1156 -4.95 36.13 41.20
N LEU A 1157 -5.38 36.58 42.38
CA LEU A 1157 -6.30 35.84 43.25
C LEU A 1157 -7.64 35.60 42.56
N LYS A 1158 -8.18 36.60 41.84
CA LYS A 1158 -9.40 36.45 41.05
C LYS A 1158 -9.24 35.42 39.93
N GLN A 1159 -8.09 35.39 39.24
CA GLN A 1159 -7.86 34.38 38.19
C GLN A 1159 -7.69 32.98 38.80
N LEU A 1160 -6.98 32.84 39.92
CA LEU A 1160 -6.88 31.57 40.62
C LEU A 1160 -8.26 31.01 40.99
N VAL A 1161 -9.14 31.84 41.54
CA VAL A 1161 -10.52 31.44 41.85
C VAL A 1161 -11.32 31.10 40.59
N ARG A 1162 -11.06 31.77 39.47
CA ARG A 1162 -11.75 31.52 38.19
C ARG A 1162 -11.35 30.18 37.57
N HIS A 1163 -10.08 29.80 37.67
CA HIS A 1163 -9.54 28.56 37.10
C HIS A 1163 -9.64 27.36 38.05
N ASP A 1164 -9.92 27.59 39.33
CA ASP A 1164 -10.03 26.53 40.33
C ASP A 1164 -11.47 26.00 40.47
N PRO A 1165 -11.74 24.73 40.14
CA PRO A 1165 -13.08 24.14 40.26
C PRO A 1165 -13.56 24.04 41.72
N ASN A 1166 -12.64 24.08 42.69
CA ASN A 1166 -12.94 23.93 44.11
C ASN A 1166 -13.24 25.28 44.81
N GLY A 1167 -13.27 26.38 44.06
CA GLY A 1167 -13.73 27.69 44.53
C GLY A 1167 -12.78 28.43 45.47
N VAL A 1168 -13.32 29.42 46.19
CA VAL A 1168 -12.53 30.39 46.97
C VAL A 1168 -11.80 29.76 48.15
N GLU A 1169 -12.43 28.79 48.82
CA GLU A 1169 -11.89 28.09 50.00
C GLU A 1169 -10.64 27.28 49.65
N ALA A 1170 -10.62 26.58 48.52
CA ALA A 1170 -9.47 25.82 48.07
C ALA A 1170 -8.28 26.71 47.72
N VAL A 1171 -8.52 27.83 47.05
CA VAL A 1171 -7.48 28.83 46.75
C VAL A 1171 -6.94 29.44 48.05
N LYS A 1172 -7.79 29.75 49.03
CA LYS A 1172 -7.37 30.23 50.36
C LYS A 1172 -6.45 29.22 51.05
N GLU A 1173 -6.82 27.94 51.10
CA GLU A 1173 -5.97 26.89 51.68
C GLU A 1173 -4.64 26.74 50.92
N ARG A 1174 -4.67 26.77 49.59
CA ARG A 1174 -3.46 26.66 48.76
C ARG A 1174 -2.51 27.84 48.99
N CYS A 1175 -3.04 29.05 49.13
CA CYS A 1175 -2.27 30.24 49.43
C CYS A 1175 -1.70 30.26 50.87
N LYS A 1176 -2.05 29.32 51.76
CA LYS A 1176 -1.36 29.16 53.06
C LYS A 1176 0.04 28.53 52.91
N ARG A 1177 0.35 27.90 51.77
CA ARG A 1177 1.68 27.35 51.46
C ARG A 1177 2.73 28.45 51.43
N LYS A 1178 3.97 28.16 51.88
CA LYS A 1178 5.03 29.17 52.04
C LYS A 1178 5.39 29.85 50.72
N GLU A 1179 5.34 29.10 49.62
CA GLU A 1179 5.69 29.51 48.26
C GLU A 1179 4.66 30.46 47.64
N LEU A 1180 3.39 30.36 48.05
CA LEU A 1180 2.26 31.11 47.48
C LEU A 1180 1.65 32.14 48.44
N LYS A 1181 2.14 32.22 49.69
CA LYS A 1181 1.65 33.13 50.72
C LYS A 1181 1.64 34.60 50.32
N TRP A 1182 2.57 35.00 49.46
CA TRP A 1182 2.69 36.38 48.97
C TRP A 1182 1.53 36.82 48.08
N ILE A 1183 0.72 35.89 47.55
CA ILE A 1183 -0.44 36.19 46.70
C ILE A 1183 -1.59 36.77 47.53
N MET A 1184 -1.70 36.39 48.80
CA MET A 1184 -2.76 36.88 49.70
C MET A 1184 -2.45 38.30 50.20
N PRO A 1185 -3.35 39.28 50.00
CA PRO A 1185 -3.15 40.61 50.55
C PRO A 1185 -3.26 40.60 52.08
N PRO A 1186 -2.46 41.43 52.79
CA PRO A 1186 -2.33 41.42 54.25
C PRO A 1186 -3.61 41.79 55.03
N GLN A 1187 -4.67 42.23 54.36
CA GLN A 1187 -5.96 42.65 54.95
C GLN A 1187 -7.03 41.54 54.94
N SER A 1188 -6.71 40.32 54.49
CA SER A 1188 -7.70 39.27 54.17
C SER A 1188 -7.79 38.13 55.20
N GLU A 1189 -7.00 38.16 56.27
CA GLU A 1189 -6.90 37.06 57.26
C GLU A 1189 -8.03 37.07 58.32
N GLU A 1190 -8.89 38.10 58.40
CA GLU A 1190 -9.77 38.32 59.56
C GLU A 1190 -11.25 37.89 59.45
N GLN A 1191 -11.71 37.28 58.35
CA GLN A 1191 -13.10 36.78 58.27
C GLN A 1191 -13.20 35.39 57.64
N ASP A 1192 -13.02 34.37 58.47
CA ASP A 1192 -13.22 32.96 58.15
C ASP A 1192 -14.72 32.58 58.24
N LYS A 1193 -15.57 33.24 57.43
CA LYS A 1193 -16.96 32.82 57.24
C LYS A 1193 -17.08 32.18 55.86
N THR A 1194 -17.41 30.90 55.84
CA THR A 1194 -17.87 30.22 54.62
C THR A 1194 -19.05 31.00 54.04
N PRO A 1195 -19.06 31.32 52.72
CA PRO A 1195 -20.17 32.05 52.11
C PRO A 1195 -21.43 31.17 52.14
N ASP A 1196 -22.57 31.77 52.51
CA ASP A 1196 -23.83 31.04 52.53
C ASP A 1196 -24.46 31.03 51.13
N ILE A 1197 -24.27 29.93 50.42
CA ILE A 1197 -24.81 29.70 49.08
C ILE A 1197 -26.34 29.63 49.03
N PHE A 1198 -27.03 29.42 50.16
CA PHE A 1198 -28.49 29.33 50.22
C PHE A 1198 -29.17 30.71 50.27
N ILE A 1199 -28.40 31.80 50.31
CA ILE A 1199 -28.89 33.18 50.14
C ILE A 1199 -29.58 33.39 48.78
N VAL A 1200 -29.45 32.46 47.82
CA VAL A 1200 -30.28 32.43 46.59
C VAL A 1200 -31.79 32.44 46.87
N HIS A 1201 -32.21 32.00 48.06
CA HIS A 1201 -33.61 32.06 48.50
C HIS A 1201 -34.00 33.40 49.15
N HIS A 1202 -33.10 34.39 49.12
CA HIS A 1202 -33.29 35.77 49.54
C HIS A 1202 -33.80 35.89 51.00
N GLU A 1203 -34.64 36.89 51.26
CA GLU A 1203 -35.05 37.28 52.63
C GLU A 1203 -35.75 36.15 53.39
N ASN A 1204 -36.60 35.35 52.74
CA ASN A 1204 -37.37 34.30 53.42
C ASN A 1204 -36.48 33.24 54.09
N TYR A 1205 -35.44 32.78 53.40
CA TYR A 1205 -34.44 31.88 54.00
C TYR A 1205 -33.58 32.61 55.03
N HIS A 1206 -33.16 33.85 54.75
CA HIS A 1206 -32.34 34.64 55.66
C HIS A 1206 -33.01 34.85 57.02
N THR A 1207 -34.30 35.22 57.03
CA THR A 1207 -35.08 35.41 58.26
C THR A 1207 -35.22 34.12 59.05
N VAL A 1208 -35.45 32.98 58.37
CA VAL A 1208 -35.48 31.66 59.02
C VAL A 1208 -34.11 31.32 59.61
N ARG A 1209 -33.03 31.50 58.86
CA ARG A 1209 -31.66 31.23 59.31
C ARG A 1209 -31.28 32.06 60.53
N GLU A 1210 -31.57 33.36 60.52
CA GLU A 1210 -31.30 34.24 61.68
C GLU A 1210 -32.13 33.86 62.90
N ALA A 1211 -33.43 33.57 62.72
CA ALA A 1211 -34.27 33.10 63.80
C ALA A 1211 -33.77 31.75 64.36
N PHE A 1212 -33.29 30.87 63.48
CA PHE A 1212 -32.73 29.57 63.84
C PHE A 1212 -31.41 29.71 64.61
N GLY A 1213 -30.48 30.56 64.13
CA GLY A 1213 -29.23 30.88 64.82
C GLY A 1213 -29.46 31.54 66.20
N LYS A 1214 -30.43 32.46 66.29
CA LYS A 1214 -30.84 33.08 67.56
C LYS A 1214 -31.45 32.06 68.53
N ALA A 1215 -32.27 31.14 68.02
CA ALA A 1215 -32.86 30.08 68.83
C ALA A 1215 -31.79 29.12 69.40
N ILE A 1216 -30.77 28.77 68.61
CA ILE A 1216 -29.63 27.96 69.07
C ILE A 1216 -28.87 28.68 70.20
N LEU A 1217 -28.54 29.97 70.02
CA LEU A 1217 -27.78 30.74 71.00
C LEU A 1217 -28.54 30.98 72.31
N THR A 1218 -29.86 31.14 72.25
CA THR A 1218 -30.70 31.49 73.42
C THR A 1218 -31.40 30.28 74.05
N SER A 1219 -31.32 29.09 73.43
CA SER A 1219 -32.08 27.89 73.81
C SER A 1219 -33.61 28.08 73.86
N ASN A 1220 -34.13 29.08 73.14
CA ASN A 1220 -35.56 29.38 73.04
C ASN A 1220 -36.03 29.27 71.57
N ILE A 1221 -37.01 28.41 71.32
CA ILE A 1221 -37.53 28.09 69.97
C ILE A 1221 -38.78 28.92 69.63
N ASP A 1222 -39.36 29.66 70.58
CA ASP A 1222 -40.62 30.38 70.39
C ASP A 1222 -40.51 31.42 69.26
N ASP A 1223 -39.42 32.19 69.23
CA ASP A 1223 -39.14 33.18 68.18
C ASP A 1223 -39.03 32.52 66.79
N LEU A 1224 -38.45 31.32 66.70
CA LEU A 1224 -38.32 30.57 65.45
C LEU A 1224 -39.68 30.05 64.95
N ASN A 1225 -40.54 29.56 65.86
CA ASN A 1225 -41.87 29.10 65.50
C ASN A 1225 -42.75 30.23 64.95
N VAL A 1226 -42.65 31.43 65.53
CA VAL A 1226 -43.34 32.63 65.04
C VAL A 1226 -42.87 32.96 63.62
N VAL A 1227 -41.54 33.03 63.40
CA VAL A 1227 -40.97 33.32 62.08
C VAL A 1227 -41.37 32.27 61.04
N ILE A 1228 -41.40 30.98 61.40
CA ILE A 1228 -41.84 29.91 60.50
C ILE A 1228 -43.32 30.04 60.17
N GLN A 1229 -44.18 30.41 61.13
CA GLN A 1229 -45.63 30.54 60.92
C GLN A 1229 -45.98 31.76 60.06
N ASP A 1230 -45.27 32.87 60.22
CA ASP A 1230 -45.52 34.14 59.53
C ASP A 1230 -44.99 34.20 58.10
N LEU A 1231 -44.18 33.23 57.66
CA LEU A 1231 -43.67 33.16 56.28
C LEU A 1231 -44.80 32.92 55.26
N GLN A 1232 -45.10 33.92 54.42
CA GLN A 1232 -46.09 33.79 53.34
C GLN A 1232 -45.54 33.02 52.13
N THR A 1233 -45.18 31.75 52.31
CA THR A 1233 -44.62 30.87 51.26
C THR A 1233 -45.29 29.50 51.24
N GLN A 1234 -45.12 28.75 50.15
CA GLN A 1234 -45.69 27.40 50.06
C GLN A 1234 -45.10 26.47 51.14
N PRO A 1235 -45.89 25.51 51.69
CA PRO A 1235 -45.45 24.63 52.76
C PRO A 1235 -44.15 23.86 52.45
N SER A 1236 -43.98 23.41 51.21
CA SER A 1236 -42.76 22.72 50.74
C SER A 1236 -41.53 23.63 50.80
N ALA A 1237 -41.64 24.88 50.34
CA ALA A 1237 -40.56 25.86 50.40
C ALA A 1237 -40.22 26.24 51.85
N ARG A 1238 -41.23 26.37 52.71
CA ARG A 1238 -41.04 26.61 54.15
C ARG A 1238 -40.24 25.47 54.81
N SER A 1239 -40.60 24.22 54.54
CA SER A 1239 -39.84 23.05 55.01
C SER A 1239 -38.41 23.03 54.47
N CYS A 1240 -38.20 23.35 53.19
CA CYS A 1240 -36.87 23.48 52.61
C CYS A 1240 -36.03 24.55 53.30
N TYR A 1241 -36.55 25.75 53.57
CA TYR A 1241 -35.78 26.82 54.24
C TYR A 1241 -35.37 26.43 55.66
N VAL A 1242 -36.25 25.76 56.39
CA VAL A 1242 -35.92 25.24 57.73
C VAL A 1242 -34.82 24.18 57.66
N LEU A 1243 -34.90 23.25 56.70
CA LEU A 1243 -33.88 22.22 56.51
C LEU A 1243 -32.53 22.82 56.08
N LEU A 1244 -32.53 23.82 55.18
CA LEU A 1244 -31.32 24.52 54.76
C LEU A 1244 -30.71 25.34 55.90
N ALA A 1245 -31.54 26.03 56.69
CA ALA A 1245 -31.09 26.79 57.85
C ALA A 1245 -30.52 25.87 58.94
N LEU A 1246 -31.15 24.72 59.16
CA LEU A 1246 -30.66 23.68 60.07
C LEU A 1246 -29.34 23.10 59.59
N PHE A 1247 -29.24 22.76 58.31
CA PHE A 1247 -27.98 22.30 57.71
C PHE A 1247 -26.88 23.36 57.85
N ARG A 1248 -27.20 24.62 57.59
CA ARG A 1248 -26.26 25.73 57.69
C ARG A 1248 -25.79 25.95 59.13
N GLU A 1249 -26.69 26.19 60.08
CA GLU A 1249 -26.30 26.58 61.45
C GLU A 1249 -25.83 25.40 62.30
N ILE A 1250 -26.44 24.21 62.13
CA ILE A 1250 -26.10 23.02 62.92
C ILE A 1250 -25.07 22.17 62.19
N THR A 1251 -25.36 21.69 60.98
CA THR A 1251 -24.50 20.70 60.31
C THR A 1251 -23.13 21.28 59.94
N THR A 1252 -23.05 22.54 59.46
CA THR A 1252 -21.73 23.13 59.16
C THR A 1252 -20.91 23.49 60.42
N SER A 1253 -21.56 23.74 61.56
CA SER A 1253 -20.85 23.94 62.84
C SER A 1253 -20.10 22.68 63.30
N PHE A 1254 -20.62 21.49 63.01
CA PHE A 1254 -19.96 20.21 63.28
C PHE A 1254 -18.70 20.00 62.42
N SER A 1255 -18.59 20.62 61.24
CA SER A 1255 -17.38 20.57 60.41
C SER A 1255 -16.27 21.54 60.85
N LEU A 1256 -16.60 22.60 61.59
CA LEU A 1256 -15.66 23.64 62.06
C LEU A 1256 -15.09 23.36 63.46
N ALA A 1257 -15.72 22.50 64.25
CA ALA A 1257 -15.25 22.15 65.58
C ALA A 1257 -14.02 21.23 65.53
N ASN A 1258 -12.91 21.67 66.14
CA ASN A 1258 -11.71 20.88 66.36
C ASN A 1258 -12.06 19.46 66.88
N LYS A 1259 -11.44 18.42 66.31
CA LYS A 1259 -11.59 16.99 66.65
C LYS A 1259 -11.47 16.61 68.15
N LYS A 1260 -11.17 17.55 69.06
CA LYS A 1260 -10.89 17.30 70.48
C LYS A 1260 -12.08 17.54 71.45
N ASP A 1261 -13.16 18.22 71.04
CA ASP A 1261 -14.34 18.42 71.89
C ASP A 1261 -15.53 17.52 71.50
N ARG A 1262 -15.25 16.23 71.26
CA ARG A 1262 -16.31 15.23 71.17
C ARG A 1262 -16.76 14.85 72.59
N ILE A 1263 -17.88 15.41 73.04
CA ILE A 1263 -18.59 14.93 74.23
C ILE A 1263 -19.02 13.47 73.98
N PRO A 1264 -18.78 12.52 74.90
CA PRO A 1264 -19.19 11.14 74.73
C PRO A 1264 -20.72 11.01 74.86
N THR A 1265 -21.26 10.12 74.03
CA THR A 1265 -22.65 9.66 73.96
C THR A 1265 -23.46 9.74 75.25
N ARG A 1266 -24.69 10.25 75.11
CA ARG A 1266 -25.88 9.51 75.50
C ARG A 1266 -26.97 9.64 74.45
#